data_AF-A0A1G7BVR1-F1
#
_entry.id   AF-A0A1G7BVR1-F1
#
_cell.length_a   1.000
_cell.length_b   1.000
_cell.length_c   1.000
_cell.angle_alpha   90.00
_cell.angle_beta   90.00
_cell.angle_gamma   90.00
#
_symmetry.space_group_name_H-M   'P 1'
#
loop_
_entity.id
_entity.type
_entity.pdbx_description
1 polymer ?
#
loop_
_entity_poly.entity_id
_entity_poly.type
_entity_poly.pdbx_seq_one_letter_code
_entity_poly.pdbx_strand_id
1 'polypeptide(L)'
;MRILIDLQAAQSQSRFRGIGRYSLAFVRALLQQRTQHEIVIALSGLFPETLDAIRLSFADVLAPERLRVWYAPGPVREAQSVNAWRRAVAELTREAFLAELQPDVVHVCSLFEGFYDDLVSSVGCWDRQTPVSISLYDLIPLAEAELYLKPDPAYAAHYQRKLMFARRASLCLAISEHTAMQGRELLGLDAERIVNVSAAADRIFRPVCLSDAEKQGLCRKFGLDRSFVLYTGGGDERKNLTRLLQSFALLPQAIRDRYQLLLAGKALEDRIERLTEIGRDNGLLSDQLRFAGYVDEKELVGLYNLCDLFVFPSLHEGFGLPVLEAMACGAPVIAAQTTSLPEVLDNPAALFDPSCVFSMRDKLCQGLTDTVFREQLRKAGLQRARQFSWQRTAEKSLAAWETLVERGRHKGLALGATSQPRPRLAFVSPLPPQQTGIADYSARLLKGLSRYYAIELVVAQKDVDLRAIGCDLPVRDVDWLLEHAAEIDRIVYQLGNSPYHRYQLPLLQQLPGVVVLHDVFLSALMAWREIEGQESNAWVEALYRSHGYIAVQRRFRDAEGARQTYPAGFSAIEQAQGLIVHSRHAQDLVQRWYGAQWGRRCLQVPLVCERPAAIEEERASAKKRLGCRATDFLVCSFGFVAATKQCDRLVRCWLGSALARDRRCHLVFVGQVDQVSYGGILRQLISAAGMDEHIHVTGYVATESYRDYLAAADLAVQLRTDSRGETSASLLDCLAASVAVIANAHGSMAEMDAQGLWLLADEFTDQQLVEALETLWRDPDRRHELARRGQSGIVARHQPEQCACHYVEAIEWFYSRPLRPRHGLPAAIAALEGPEPEVAEILTLAAALEQTFIPCLPDSCLFLDVTATCKQDRRTGIERVVRSLLLVLLQSPPPGWRVEPVRLLCCEGTWQYCAARRYSLELLGCPTTALPDGPVMPGPDDLVMTLDLSGDALVQAVQSGYYRQLRAQGTRLYALVFDLLPVRSPQWFPPQSAQLHQSWLEAISTFDGALCISATVAEDLRNWHAAEKKTIDLDQPYRIDWFHLGADLDAGVSGEGCAVQVSRLRQRLARCPSFLMVGTVEPRKAYLQAVSAFTCLWQQGVDVNLVIVGREGWRDLPEALRRDIPATVQCLRQHPEAERRLFWFDDASDETLEWLYQAADCLLAASYDEGFGLPLVEAALRGLPVLARDIPVFREVAGDWACYFTAHDGCALAGVIQDWLASQDPGPQSESRRVAIQTWQQSAGNLLTFCGILRSEPCAQREQAD
;
A
#
# COMPACT_ATOMS: atom_id res chain seq x y z
N MET A 1 -11.80 -13.00 -10.22
CA MET A 1 -10.66 -13.80 -9.74
C MET A 1 -9.45 -12.90 -9.64
N ARG A 2 -8.55 -13.16 -8.69
CA ARG A 2 -7.24 -12.55 -8.59
C ARG A 2 -6.20 -13.47 -9.24
N ILE A 3 -5.53 -12.97 -10.27
CA ILE A 3 -4.52 -13.71 -11.05
C ILE A 3 -3.17 -13.07 -10.78
N LEU A 4 -2.22 -13.85 -10.29
CA LEU A 4 -0.85 -13.40 -10.04
C LEU A 4 0.09 -13.94 -11.10
N ILE A 5 0.80 -13.07 -11.80
CA ILE A 5 1.76 -13.44 -12.84
C ILE A 5 3.18 -13.27 -12.32
N ASP A 6 3.94 -14.35 -12.24
CA ASP A 6 5.39 -14.31 -12.02
C ASP A 6 6.11 -14.01 -13.34
N LEU A 7 6.62 -12.79 -13.46
CA LEU A 7 7.19 -12.23 -14.68
C LEU A 7 8.72 -12.18 -14.66
N GLN A 8 9.38 -12.96 -13.80
CA GLN A 8 10.85 -13.04 -13.77
C GLN A 8 11.48 -13.40 -15.13
N ALA A 9 10.75 -14.07 -16.02
CA ALA A 9 11.20 -14.35 -17.39
C ALA A 9 11.54 -13.09 -18.20
N ALA A 10 10.92 -11.95 -17.88
CA ALA A 10 11.25 -10.64 -18.48
C ALA A 10 12.44 -9.93 -17.80
N GLN A 11 12.84 -10.39 -16.61
CA GLN A 11 13.99 -9.84 -15.86
C GLN A 11 15.27 -10.59 -16.14
N SER A 12 15.19 -11.90 -16.31
CA SER A 12 16.36 -12.78 -16.41
C SER A 12 17.08 -12.69 -17.76
N GLN A 13 18.09 -13.53 -18.00
CA GLN A 13 18.77 -13.60 -19.31
C GLN A 13 17.82 -13.93 -20.46
N SER A 14 16.62 -14.45 -20.15
CA SER A 14 15.54 -14.67 -21.11
C SER A 14 15.02 -13.38 -21.75
N ARG A 15 15.27 -12.19 -21.19
CA ARG A 15 14.90 -10.89 -21.81
C ARG A 15 15.58 -10.63 -23.15
N PHE A 16 16.77 -11.20 -23.34
CA PHE A 16 17.52 -11.15 -24.61
C PHE A 16 17.17 -12.31 -25.55
N ARG A 17 16.28 -13.20 -25.11
CA ARG A 17 15.77 -14.34 -25.87
C ARG A 17 14.28 -14.11 -26.13
N GLY A 18 13.69 -14.93 -26.99
CA GLY A 18 12.27 -14.81 -27.30
C GLY A 18 11.37 -14.84 -26.05
N ILE A 19 11.66 -15.72 -25.08
CA ILE A 19 10.82 -15.99 -23.90
C ILE A 19 10.47 -14.73 -23.10
N GLY A 20 11.45 -13.87 -22.78
CA GLY A 20 11.19 -12.68 -21.98
C GLY A 20 10.28 -11.68 -22.71
N ARG A 21 10.54 -11.45 -24.01
CA ARG A 21 9.69 -10.61 -24.88
C ARG A 21 8.28 -11.16 -24.99
N TYR A 22 8.12 -12.47 -25.15
CA TYR A 22 6.82 -13.13 -25.24
C TYR A 22 6.03 -13.02 -23.95
N SER A 23 6.71 -13.16 -22.81
CA SER A 23 6.10 -12.98 -21.49
C SER A 23 5.56 -11.56 -21.33
N LEU A 24 6.31 -10.53 -21.74
CA LEU A 24 5.85 -9.14 -21.72
C LEU A 24 4.63 -8.92 -22.64
N ALA A 25 4.68 -9.42 -23.88
CA ALA A 25 3.60 -9.25 -24.84
C ALA A 25 2.32 -9.99 -24.43
N PHE A 26 2.45 -11.20 -23.88
CA PHE A 26 1.34 -11.98 -23.30
C PHE A 26 0.69 -11.24 -22.13
N VAL A 27 1.49 -10.75 -21.18
CA VAL A 27 0.97 -10.04 -20.00
C VAL A 27 0.31 -8.71 -20.39
N ARG A 28 0.92 -7.94 -21.31
CA ARG A 28 0.28 -6.72 -21.84
C ARG A 28 -1.06 -7.03 -22.51
N ALA A 29 -1.15 -8.13 -23.26
CA ALA A 29 -2.41 -8.55 -23.87
C ALA A 29 -3.46 -8.96 -22.81
N LEU A 30 -3.06 -9.68 -21.75
CA LEU A 30 -3.95 -10.00 -20.62
C LEU A 30 -4.54 -8.74 -19.97
N LEU A 31 -3.71 -7.72 -19.73
CA LEU A 31 -4.14 -6.45 -19.12
C LEU A 31 -5.06 -5.62 -20.02
N GLN A 32 -4.88 -5.71 -21.34
CA GLN A 32 -5.74 -5.03 -22.31
C GLN A 32 -7.13 -5.67 -22.47
N GLN A 33 -7.30 -6.92 -22.02
CA GLN A 33 -8.63 -7.52 -21.94
C GLN A 33 -9.43 -6.79 -20.87
N ARG A 34 -10.58 -6.20 -21.23
CA ARG A 34 -11.50 -5.56 -20.28
C ARG A 34 -12.21 -6.63 -19.43
N THR A 35 -11.48 -7.24 -18.51
CA THR A 35 -11.96 -8.35 -17.68
C THR A 35 -12.37 -7.88 -16.29
N GLN A 36 -13.20 -8.69 -15.61
CA GLN A 36 -13.55 -8.50 -14.20
C GLN A 36 -12.47 -9.06 -13.25
N HIS A 37 -11.29 -9.43 -13.77
CA HIS A 37 -10.22 -10.02 -12.99
C HIS A 37 -9.28 -8.96 -12.42
N GLU A 38 -8.74 -9.24 -11.25
CA GLU A 38 -7.65 -8.47 -10.67
C GLU A 38 -6.33 -9.14 -11.06
N ILE A 39 -5.51 -8.46 -11.87
CA ILE A 39 -4.20 -8.98 -12.30
C ILE A 39 -3.11 -8.26 -11.50
N VAL A 40 -2.24 -9.06 -10.87
CA VAL A 40 -1.07 -8.60 -10.12
C VAL A 40 0.17 -9.19 -10.77
N ILE A 41 1.23 -8.39 -10.93
CA ILE A 41 2.53 -8.84 -11.46
C ILE A 41 3.51 -8.96 -10.30
N ALA A 42 4.17 -10.11 -10.19
CA ALA A 42 5.28 -10.33 -9.27
C ALA A 42 6.62 -10.27 -10.02
N LEU A 43 7.56 -9.51 -9.48
CA LEU A 43 8.96 -9.41 -9.92
C LEU A 43 9.91 -9.78 -8.79
N SER A 44 11.13 -10.17 -9.13
CA SER A 44 12.21 -10.44 -8.18
C SER A 44 13.14 -9.24 -8.04
N GLY A 45 13.48 -8.92 -6.80
CA GLY A 45 14.50 -7.94 -6.41
C GLY A 45 15.93 -8.42 -6.64
N LEU A 46 16.13 -9.68 -7.09
CA LEU A 46 17.43 -10.20 -7.53
C LEU A 46 17.89 -9.62 -8.88
N PHE A 47 17.01 -8.89 -9.58
CA PHE A 47 17.30 -8.21 -10.86
C PHE A 47 16.98 -6.71 -10.79
N PRO A 48 17.63 -5.95 -9.89
CA PRO A 48 17.28 -4.56 -9.62
C PRO A 48 17.39 -3.67 -10.86
N GLU A 49 18.27 -4.01 -11.82
CA GLU A 49 18.49 -3.24 -13.05
C GLU A 49 17.32 -3.30 -14.05
N THR A 50 16.37 -4.21 -13.85
CA THR A 50 15.24 -4.42 -14.78
C THR A 50 13.91 -3.89 -14.26
N LEU A 51 13.82 -3.58 -12.96
CA LEU A 51 12.55 -3.25 -12.31
C LEU A 51 11.90 -2.01 -12.91
N ASP A 52 12.65 -0.93 -13.11
CA ASP A 52 12.14 0.34 -13.63
C ASP A 52 11.69 0.21 -15.09
N ALA A 53 12.48 -0.46 -15.93
CA ALA A 53 12.13 -0.70 -17.33
C ALA A 53 10.82 -1.49 -17.47
N ILE A 54 10.62 -2.51 -16.63
CA ILE A 54 9.38 -3.29 -16.63
C ILE A 54 8.20 -2.46 -16.09
N ARG A 55 8.39 -1.71 -15.00
CA ARG A 55 7.35 -0.80 -14.47
C ARG A 55 6.88 0.19 -15.55
N LEU A 56 7.81 0.85 -16.22
CA LEU A 56 7.52 1.78 -17.32
C LEU A 56 6.79 1.09 -18.48
N SER A 57 7.15 -0.16 -18.78
CA SER A 57 6.50 -0.95 -19.83
C SER A 57 5.03 -1.31 -19.54
N PHE A 58 4.52 -1.05 -18.34
CA PHE A 58 3.11 -1.28 -17.97
C PHE A 58 2.41 -0.04 -17.43
N ALA A 59 3.07 1.11 -17.33
CA ALA A 59 2.54 2.32 -16.70
C ALA A 59 1.23 2.83 -17.35
N ASP A 60 0.98 2.51 -18.63
CA ASP A 60 -0.23 2.88 -19.37
C ASP A 60 -1.42 1.93 -19.13
N VAL A 61 -1.18 0.73 -18.59
CA VAL A 61 -2.18 -0.36 -18.52
C VAL A 61 -2.32 -1.01 -17.13
N LEU A 62 -1.38 -0.76 -16.21
CA LEU A 62 -1.37 -1.33 -14.87
C LEU A 62 -1.10 -0.24 -13.83
N ALA A 63 -1.94 -0.20 -12.79
CA ALA A 63 -1.71 0.67 -11.65
C ALA A 63 -0.41 0.26 -10.91
N PRO A 64 0.46 1.20 -10.49
CA PRO A 64 1.77 0.89 -9.89
C PRO A 64 1.70 -0.07 -8.69
N GLU A 65 0.61 -0.01 -7.92
CA GLU A 65 0.37 -0.79 -6.71
C GLU A 65 0.16 -2.29 -7.02
N ARG A 66 -0.17 -2.62 -8.27
CA ARG A 66 -0.38 -4.01 -8.75
C ARG A 66 0.90 -4.67 -9.25
N LEU A 67 2.04 -3.99 -9.19
CA LEU A 67 3.35 -4.56 -9.48
C LEU A 67 4.12 -4.69 -8.16
N ARG A 68 4.35 -5.94 -7.74
CA ARG A 68 4.87 -6.30 -6.43
C ARG A 68 6.24 -6.96 -6.58
N VAL A 69 7.19 -6.62 -5.71
CA VAL A 69 8.56 -7.13 -5.74
C VAL A 69 8.85 -7.94 -4.48
N TRP A 70 9.50 -9.08 -4.64
CA TRP A 70 10.00 -9.91 -3.53
C TRP A 70 11.52 -9.99 -3.55
N TYR A 71 12.14 -10.22 -2.39
CA TYR A 71 13.58 -10.21 -2.20
C TYR A 71 14.04 -11.50 -1.51
N ALA A 72 15.27 -11.91 -1.78
CA ALA A 72 15.95 -13.02 -1.10
C ALA A 72 17.48 -12.82 -1.16
N PRO A 73 18.25 -13.52 -0.32
CA PRO A 73 19.72 -13.52 -0.41
C PRO A 73 20.19 -14.09 -1.76
N GLY A 74 20.93 -13.30 -2.54
CA GLY A 74 21.57 -13.73 -3.78
C GLY A 74 23.09 -13.91 -3.64
N PRO A 75 23.78 -14.47 -4.65
CA PRO A 75 23.24 -15.10 -5.86
C PRO A 75 22.58 -16.47 -5.58
N VAL A 76 21.72 -16.93 -6.48
CA VAL A 76 20.90 -18.16 -6.36
C VAL A 76 21.01 -19.11 -7.56
N ARG A 77 21.74 -18.74 -8.61
CA ARG A 77 21.94 -19.58 -9.81
C ARG A 77 22.41 -20.99 -9.47
N GLU A 78 21.76 -21.98 -10.08
CA GLU A 78 21.93 -23.40 -9.73
C GLU A 78 23.20 -24.05 -10.29
N ALA A 79 23.83 -23.48 -11.33
CA ALA A 79 25.12 -23.95 -11.83
C ALA A 79 26.25 -23.87 -10.79
N GLN A 80 26.05 -23.10 -9.71
CA GLN A 80 27.00 -22.98 -8.60
C GLN A 80 26.41 -23.63 -7.34
N SER A 81 26.93 -24.79 -6.96
CA SER A 81 26.42 -25.58 -5.83
C SER A 81 26.47 -24.86 -4.48
N VAL A 82 27.37 -23.90 -4.30
CA VAL A 82 27.45 -23.05 -3.10
C VAL A 82 26.18 -22.25 -2.84
N ASN A 83 25.37 -22.00 -3.88
CA ASN A 83 24.11 -21.26 -3.76
C ASN A 83 22.92 -22.14 -3.33
N ALA A 84 23.12 -23.44 -3.07
CA ALA A 84 22.02 -24.38 -2.82
C ALA A 84 21.09 -23.94 -1.69
N TRP A 85 21.64 -23.47 -0.56
CA TRP A 85 20.86 -22.95 0.57
C TRP A 85 20.10 -21.66 0.18
N ARG A 86 20.80 -20.66 -0.38
CA ARG A 86 20.18 -19.39 -0.83
C ARG A 86 19.05 -19.60 -1.83
N ARG A 87 19.24 -20.53 -2.78
CA ARG A 87 18.21 -20.93 -3.75
C ARG A 87 17.00 -21.55 -3.04
N ALA A 88 17.19 -22.49 -2.11
CA ALA A 88 16.09 -23.10 -1.36
C ALA A 88 15.33 -22.05 -0.53
N VAL A 89 16.04 -21.15 0.13
CA VAL A 89 15.45 -20.00 0.83
C VAL A 89 14.66 -19.11 -0.12
N ALA A 90 15.21 -18.77 -1.28
CA ALA A 90 14.52 -17.95 -2.27
C ALA A 90 13.26 -18.64 -2.84
N GLU A 91 13.28 -19.96 -3.02
CA GLU A 91 12.10 -20.73 -3.45
C GLU A 91 10.98 -20.70 -2.40
N LEU A 92 11.32 -20.87 -1.11
CA LEU A 92 10.36 -20.75 -0.01
C LEU A 92 9.82 -19.32 0.11
N THR A 93 10.71 -18.32 0.15
CA THR A 93 10.34 -16.89 0.27
C THR A 93 9.46 -16.44 -0.90
N ARG A 94 9.81 -16.83 -2.13
CA ARG A 94 9.02 -16.54 -3.33
C ARG A 94 7.62 -17.13 -3.21
N GLU A 95 7.48 -18.43 -2.96
CA GLU A 95 6.15 -19.04 -2.86
C GLU A 95 5.33 -18.49 -1.69
N ALA A 96 5.96 -18.21 -0.54
CA ALA A 96 5.32 -17.57 0.60
C ALA A 96 4.80 -16.16 0.27
N PHE A 97 5.59 -15.35 -0.43
CA PHE A 97 5.20 -14.04 -0.93
C PHE A 97 4.04 -14.12 -1.92
N LEU A 98 4.14 -15.00 -2.93
CA LEU A 98 3.09 -15.17 -3.93
C LEU A 98 1.76 -15.55 -3.28
N ALA A 99 1.80 -16.43 -2.28
CA ALA A 99 0.63 -16.85 -1.53
C ALA A 99 0.08 -15.76 -0.59
N GLU A 100 0.92 -14.85 -0.06
CA GLU A 100 0.47 -13.72 0.79
C GLU A 100 -0.41 -12.74 0.02
N LEU A 101 -0.23 -12.66 -1.31
CA LEU A 101 -1.08 -11.88 -2.21
C LEU A 101 -2.45 -12.52 -2.45
N GLN A 102 -2.72 -13.71 -1.88
CA GLN A 102 -3.99 -14.45 -1.96
C GLN A 102 -4.55 -14.62 -3.37
N PRO A 103 -3.77 -15.11 -4.35
CA PRO A 103 -4.26 -15.32 -5.70
C PRO A 103 -5.25 -16.51 -5.77
N ASP A 104 -6.22 -16.43 -6.69
CA ASP A 104 -7.01 -17.60 -7.10
C ASP A 104 -6.18 -18.53 -8.00
N VAL A 105 -5.24 -17.97 -8.78
CA VAL A 105 -4.28 -18.69 -9.65
C VAL A 105 -2.96 -17.93 -9.72
N VAL A 106 -1.84 -18.66 -9.64
CA VAL A 106 -0.50 -18.14 -9.97
C VAL A 106 -0.10 -18.64 -11.35
N HIS A 107 0.40 -17.78 -12.23
CA HIS A 107 0.99 -18.18 -13.51
C HIS A 107 2.49 -17.90 -13.53
N VAL A 108 3.30 -18.93 -13.80
CA VAL A 108 4.75 -18.82 -13.97
C VAL A 108 5.09 -18.77 -15.46
N CYS A 109 5.59 -17.62 -15.93
CA CYS A 109 5.87 -17.39 -17.35
C CYS A 109 7.03 -18.23 -17.91
N SER A 110 7.97 -18.67 -17.06
CA SER A 110 9.02 -19.62 -17.45
C SER A 110 9.53 -20.43 -16.25
N LEU A 111 9.35 -21.75 -16.30
CA LEU A 111 9.71 -22.66 -15.20
C LEU A 111 11.15 -23.19 -15.29
N PHE A 112 11.68 -23.42 -16.49
CA PHE A 112 12.93 -24.17 -16.70
C PHE A 112 14.21 -23.32 -16.64
N GLU A 113 14.10 -22.04 -16.28
CA GLU A 113 15.22 -21.11 -16.13
C GLU A 113 15.84 -21.19 -14.72
N GLY A 114 16.92 -20.43 -14.48
CA GLY A 114 17.60 -20.34 -13.18
C GLY A 114 18.89 -21.17 -13.03
N PHE A 115 19.34 -21.86 -14.09
CA PHE A 115 20.61 -22.57 -14.06
C PHE A 115 21.81 -21.62 -14.15
N TYR A 116 21.79 -20.71 -15.13
CA TYR A 116 22.91 -19.78 -15.40
C TYR A 116 22.71 -18.38 -14.80
N ASP A 117 21.49 -18.06 -14.36
CA ASP A 117 21.12 -16.76 -13.78
C ASP A 117 20.33 -16.93 -12.48
N ASP A 118 20.00 -15.82 -11.84
CA ASP A 118 19.41 -15.78 -10.50
C ASP A 118 17.87 -15.89 -10.52
N LEU A 119 17.28 -16.42 -11.62
CA LEU A 119 15.83 -16.63 -11.70
C LEU A 119 15.42 -17.78 -10.79
N VAL A 120 14.40 -17.54 -9.97
CA VAL A 120 13.89 -18.53 -9.03
C VAL A 120 12.49 -18.95 -9.41
N SER A 121 12.30 -20.26 -9.60
CA SER A 121 10.98 -20.82 -9.87
C SER A 121 10.83 -22.22 -9.27
N SER A 122 9.68 -22.43 -8.66
CA SER A 122 9.31 -23.66 -7.96
C SER A 122 7.78 -23.78 -7.91
N VAL A 123 7.31 -25.01 -7.66
CA VAL A 123 5.89 -25.32 -7.46
C VAL A 123 5.74 -26.28 -6.28
N GLY A 124 5.06 -25.83 -5.23
CA GLY A 124 4.70 -26.65 -4.08
C GLY A 124 5.85 -26.91 -3.11
N CYS A 125 6.84 -26.01 -3.04
CA CYS A 125 7.87 -26.01 -2.02
C CYS A 125 7.35 -25.46 -0.68
N TRP A 126 6.47 -24.46 -0.74
CA TRP A 126 5.83 -23.83 0.41
C TRP A 126 4.30 -23.90 0.31
N ASP A 127 3.71 -23.36 -0.77
CA ASP A 127 2.26 -23.34 -0.96
C ASP A 127 1.82 -24.44 -1.92
N ARG A 128 0.99 -25.36 -1.42
CA ARG A 128 0.40 -26.46 -2.19
C ARG A 128 -1.10 -26.33 -2.40
N GLN A 129 -1.72 -25.29 -1.84
CA GLN A 129 -3.16 -25.08 -1.93
C GLN A 129 -3.52 -24.22 -3.15
N THR A 130 -2.75 -23.17 -3.39
CA THR A 130 -2.99 -22.28 -4.53
C THR A 130 -2.70 -22.98 -5.86
N PRO A 131 -3.66 -22.99 -6.81
CA PRO A 131 -3.43 -23.54 -8.13
C PRO A 131 -2.32 -22.79 -8.88
N VAL A 132 -1.32 -23.52 -9.37
CA VAL A 132 -0.21 -22.95 -10.16
C VAL A 132 -0.32 -23.40 -11.62
N SER A 133 -0.33 -22.43 -12.52
CA SER A 133 -0.22 -22.60 -13.96
C SER A 133 1.19 -22.25 -14.44
N ILE A 134 1.69 -22.95 -15.46
CA ILE A 134 2.99 -22.65 -16.07
C ILE A 134 2.88 -22.51 -17.59
N SER A 135 3.70 -21.66 -18.20
CA SER A 135 3.90 -21.69 -19.66
C SER A 135 4.89 -22.80 -20.03
N LEU A 136 4.49 -23.69 -20.93
CA LEU A 136 5.32 -24.78 -21.45
C LEU A 136 5.74 -24.45 -22.88
N TYR A 137 7.01 -24.09 -23.05
CA TYR A 137 7.56 -23.73 -24.37
C TYR A 137 7.95 -24.98 -25.16
N ASP A 138 8.80 -25.84 -24.58
CA ASP A 138 9.22 -27.10 -25.16
C ASP A 138 9.74 -28.07 -24.10
N LEU A 139 9.95 -29.33 -24.52
CA LEU A 139 10.63 -30.36 -23.74
C LEU A 139 11.84 -30.91 -24.53
N ILE A 140 12.50 -30.07 -25.34
CA ILE A 140 13.61 -30.48 -26.21
C ILE A 140 14.73 -31.15 -25.41
N PRO A 141 15.20 -30.62 -24.27
CA PRO A 141 16.24 -31.30 -23.49
C PRO A 141 15.85 -32.70 -23.04
N LEU A 142 14.56 -32.95 -22.75
CA LEU A 142 14.07 -34.28 -22.37
C LEU A 142 14.01 -35.23 -23.57
N ALA A 143 13.49 -34.75 -24.70
CA ALA A 143 13.37 -35.54 -25.92
C ALA A 143 14.74 -35.90 -26.53
N GLU A 144 15.73 -35.00 -26.38
CA GLU A 144 17.09 -35.12 -26.91
C GLU A 144 18.11 -35.25 -25.77
N ALA A 145 17.82 -36.12 -24.79
CA ALA A 145 18.59 -36.23 -23.55
C ALA A 145 20.09 -36.55 -23.76
N GLU A 146 20.43 -37.30 -24.82
CA GLU A 146 21.83 -37.58 -25.19
C GLU A 146 22.61 -36.30 -25.51
N LEU A 147 21.97 -35.32 -26.15
CA LEU A 147 22.60 -34.10 -26.61
C LEU A 147 22.62 -33.00 -25.54
N TYR A 148 21.56 -32.90 -24.73
CA TYR A 148 21.39 -31.77 -23.81
C TYR A 148 21.55 -32.12 -22.33
N LEU A 149 21.27 -33.35 -21.89
CA LEU A 149 21.30 -33.72 -20.47
C LEU A 149 22.54 -34.54 -20.10
N LYS A 150 22.92 -35.53 -20.92
CA LYS A 150 24.09 -36.37 -20.63
C LYS A 150 25.43 -35.63 -20.57
N PRO A 151 25.69 -34.59 -21.40
CA PRO A 151 26.97 -33.89 -21.37
C PRO A 151 27.19 -33.05 -20.10
N ASP A 152 26.11 -32.64 -19.42
CA ASP A 152 26.16 -31.79 -18.23
C ASP A 152 25.27 -32.37 -17.12
N PRO A 153 25.83 -33.20 -16.22
CA PRO A 153 25.08 -33.81 -15.12
C PRO A 153 24.45 -32.79 -14.15
N ALA A 154 25.05 -31.60 -13.99
CA ALA A 154 24.52 -30.56 -13.12
C ALA A 154 23.27 -29.92 -13.75
N TYR A 155 23.32 -29.62 -15.05
CA TYR A 155 22.14 -29.17 -15.79
C TYR A 155 21.05 -30.24 -15.83
N ALA A 156 21.42 -31.53 -15.97
CA ALA A 156 20.47 -32.63 -15.90
C ALA A 156 19.73 -32.69 -14.56
N ALA A 157 20.44 -32.55 -13.43
CA ALA A 157 19.83 -32.50 -12.11
C ALA A 157 18.87 -31.31 -11.95
N HIS A 158 19.28 -30.13 -12.39
CA HIS A 158 18.41 -28.93 -12.43
C HIS A 158 17.14 -29.20 -13.24
N TYR A 159 17.29 -29.69 -14.47
CA TYR A 159 16.18 -29.93 -15.38
C TYR A 159 15.20 -30.98 -14.80
N GLN A 160 15.70 -32.06 -14.21
CA GLN A 160 14.86 -33.06 -13.52
C GLN A 160 14.06 -32.46 -12.36
N ARG A 161 14.66 -31.57 -11.58
CA ARG A 161 13.98 -30.84 -10.50
C ARG A 161 12.85 -29.96 -11.06
N LYS A 162 13.09 -29.26 -12.18
CA LYS A 162 12.06 -28.48 -12.88
C LYS A 162 10.94 -29.35 -13.46
N LEU A 163 11.25 -30.55 -13.98
CA LEU A 163 10.23 -31.52 -14.41
C LEU A 163 9.33 -31.96 -13.24
N MET A 164 9.91 -32.15 -12.04
CA MET A 164 9.13 -32.46 -10.84
C MET A 164 8.17 -31.31 -10.48
N PHE A 165 8.59 -30.05 -10.60
CA PHE A 165 7.70 -28.90 -10.43
C PHE A 165 6.63 -28.81 -11.52
N ALA A 166 6.97 -29.08 -12.78
CA ALA A 166 6.01 -29.09 -13.88
C ALA A 166 4.92 -30.15 -13.66
N ARG A 167 5.27 -31.33 -13.13
CA ARG A 167 4.32 -32.38 -12.76
C ARG A 167 3.42 -32.01 -11.57
N ARG A 168 3.85 -31.09 -10.71
CA ARG A 168 3.04 -30.56 -9.60
C ARG A 168 2.11 -29.43 -10.02
N ALA A 169 2.42 -28.72 -11.11
CA ALA A 169 1.59 -27.64 -11.62
C ALA A 169 0.15 -28.12 -11.90
N SER A 170 -0.83 -27.31 -11.51
CA SER A 170 -2.24 -27.61 -11.72
C SER A 170 -2.63 -27.53 -13.20
N LEU A 171 -1.93 -26.70 -13.99
CA LEU A 171 -2.19 -26.49 -15.42
C LEU A 171 -0.93 -26.07 -16.21
N CYS A 172 -0.71 -26.67 -17.36
CA CYS A 172 0.32 -26.27 -18.33
C CYS A 172 -0.32 -25.57 -19.53
N LEU A 173 0.14 -24.36 -19.86
CA LEU A 173 -0.24 -23.63 -21.07
C LEU A 173 0.83 -23.90 -22.14
N ALA A 174 0.53 -24.80 -23.06
CA ALA A 174 1.45 -25.17 -24.13
C ALA A 174 1.37 -24.15 -25.29
N ILE A 175 2.52 -23.81 -25.86
CA ILE A 175 2.58 -22.85 -26.97
C ILE A 175 2.22 -23.45 -28.33
N SER A 176 2.10 -24.78 -28.45
CA SER A 176 1.77 -25.53 -29.67
C SER A 176 1.03 -26.82 -29.33
N GLU A 177 0.39 -27.45 -30.31
CA GLU A 177 -0.20 -28.78 -30.10
C GLU A 177 0.90 -29.84 -29.97
N HIS A 178 2.00 -29.68 -30.70
CA HIS A 178 3.18 -30.51 -30.55
C HIS A 178 3.71 -30.51 -29.10
N THR A 179 3.91 -29.33 -28.50
CA THR A 179 4.35 -29.21 -27.10
C THR A 179 3.29 -29.77 -26.13
N ALA A 180 1.99 -29.61 -26.44
CA ALA A 180 0.92 -30.21 -25.64
C ALA A 180 0.97 -31.74 -25.65
N MET A 181 1.23 -32.35 -26.82
CA MET A 181 1.44 -33.79 -26.97
C MET A 181 2.66 -34.26 -26.18
N GLN A 182 3.80 -33.57 -26.30
CA GLN A 182 5.00 -33.90 -25.52
C GLN A 182 4.76 -33.82 -24.01
N GLY A 183 3.98 -32.84 -23.54
CA GLY A 183 3.60 -32.76 -22.13
C GLY A 183 2.76 -33.97 -21.68
N ARG A 184 1.87 -34.49 -22.52
CA ARG A 184 1.11 -35.72 -22.19
C ARG A 184 2.02 -36.95 -22.18
N GLU A 185 2.88 -37.09 -23.18
CA GLU A 185 3.70 -38.30 -23.37
C GLU A 185 4.92 -38.36 -22.44
N LEU A 186 5.66 -37.26 -22.30
CA LEU A 186 6.95 -37.24 -21.59
C LEU A 186 6.81 -36.82 -20.11
N LEU A 187 5.84 -35.96 -19.78
CA LEU A 187 5.57 -35.56 -18.39
C LEU A 187 4.48 -36.41 -17.72
N GLY A 188 3.65 -37.12 -18.49
CA GLY A 188 2.52 -37.90 -17.98
C GLY A 188 1.36 -37.01 -17.51
N LEU A 189 1.17 -35.85 -18.14
CA LEU A 189 0.08 -34.93 -17.78
C LEU A 189 -1.24 -35.38 -18.40
N ASP A 190 -2.32 -35.34 -17.61
CA ASP A 190 -3.68 -35.57 -18.11
C ASP A 190 -4.09 -34.50 -19.13
N ALA A 191 -4.98 -34.86 -20.06
CA ALA A 191 -5.46 -33.93 -21.10
C ALA A 191 -6.10 -32.65 -20.53
N GLU A 192 -6.69 -32.74 -19.33
CA GLU A 192 -7.31 -31.60 -18.65
C GLU A 192 -6.29 -30.65 -17.99
N ARG A 193 -5.04 -31.09 -17.82
CA ARG A 193 -3.97 -30.33 -17.17
C ARG A 193 -3.02 -29.69 -18.18
N ILE A 194 -3.32 -29.76 -19.48
CA ILE A 194 -2.52 -29.12 -20.52
C ILE A 194 -3.41 -28.55 -21.62
N VAL A 195 -3.26 -27.25 -21.89
CA VAL A 195 -4.08 -26.53 -22.86
C VAL A 195 -3.17 -25.82 -23.86
N ASN A 196 -3.43 -26.02 -25.16
CA ASN A 196 -2.75 -25.29 -26.23
C ASN A 196 -3.32 -23.87 -26.35
N VAL A 197 -2.54 -22.89 -25.89
CA VAL A 197 -2.88 -21.47 -25.95
C VAL A 197 -2.23 -20.76 -27.13
N SER A 198 -1.37 -21.44 -27.89
CA SER A 198 -0.54 -20.89 -28.96
C SER A 198 0.45 -19.81 -28.48
N ALA A 199 1.41 -19.45 -29.33
CA ALA A 199 2.18 -18.20 -29.22
C ALA A 199 1.79 -17.20 -30.33
N ALA A 200 2.39 -16.00 -30.31
CA ALA A 200 2.22 -15.00 -31.35
C ALA A 200 3.51 -14.20 -31.60
N ALA A 201 3.60 -13.54 -32.77
CA ALA A 201 4.64 -12.56 -33.05
C ALA A 201 4.26 -11.19 -32.46
N ASP A 202 5.27 -10.36 -32.17
CA ASP A 202 5.06 -8.96 -31.77
C ASP A 202 4.46 -8.14 -32.93
N ARG A 203 3.72 -7.06 -32.61
CA ARG A 203 3.09 -6.17 -33.59
C ARG A 203 4.09 -5.41 -34.47
N ILE A 204 5.35 -5.31 -34.07
CA ILE A 204 6.40 -4.73 -34.90
C ILE A 204 6.66 -5.55 -36.18
N PHE A 205 6.37 -6.86 -36.16
CA PHE A 205 6.49 -7.73 -37.32
C PHE A 205 5.30 -7.56 -38.23
N ARG A 206 5.47 -6.71 -39.24
CA ARG A 206 4.45 -6.38 -40.22
C ARG A 206 5.10 -5.94 -41.53
N PRO A 207 4.35 -5.90 -42.64
CA PRO A 207 4.86 -5.31 -43.86
C PRO A 207 5.17 -3.83 -43.62
N VAL A 208 6.38 -3.39 -44.00
CA VAL A 208 6.83 -2.00 -43.90
C VAL A 208 7.36 -1.49 -45.24
N CYS A 209 7.16 -0.19 -45.51
CA CYS A 209 7.73 0.46 -46.68
C CYS A 209 9.10 1.06 -46.32
N LEU A 210 10.18 0.36 -46.69
CA LEU A 210 11.55 0.87 -46.53
C LEU A 210 11.89 1.85 -47.67
N SER A 211 12.49 2.99 -47.34
CA SER A 211 13.08 3.90 -48.32
C SER A 211 14.34 3.28 -48.96
N ASP A 212 14.72 3.72 -50.15
CA ASP A 212 15.90 3.18 -50.83
C ASP A 212 17.19 3.40 -50.03
N ALA A 213 17.27 4.49 -49.25
CA ALA A 213 18.38 4.74 -48.34
C ALA A 213 18.45 3.70 -47.20
N GLU A 214 17.31 3.36 -46.57
CA GLU A 214 17.25 2.34 -45.51
C GLU A 214 17.59 0.95 -46.05
N LYS A 215 17.07 0.60 -47.24
CA LYS A 215 17.42 -0.67 -47.91
C LYS A 215 18.91 -0.76 -48.17
N GLN A 216 19.50 0.26 -48.79
CA GLN A 216 20.93 0.29 -49.08
C GLN A 216 21.78 0.29 -47.80
N GLY A 217 21.32 0.94 -46.72
CA GLY A 217 21.97 0.92 -45.41
C GLY A 217 22.04 -0.48 -44.82
N LEU A 218 20.91 -1.20 -44.78
CA LEU A 218 20.84 -2.59 -44.31
C LEU A 218 21.71 -3.52 -45.18
N CYS A 219 21.58 -3.40 -46.50
CA CYS A 219 22.38 -4.19 -47.45
C CYS A 219 23.88 -3.98 -47.26
N ARG A 220 24.33 -2.72 -47.14
CA ARG A 220 25.75 -2.40 -46.85
C ARG A 220 26.20 -2.95 -45.51
N LYS A 221 25.39 -2.80 -44.44
CA LYS A 221 25.73 -3.30 -43.10
C LYS A 221 26.01 -4.79 -43.09
N PHE A 222 25.19 -5.58 -43.79
CA PHE A 222 25.29 -7.04 -43.78
C PHE A 222 26.01 -7.64 -45.00
N GLY A 223 26.66 -6.80 -45.82
CA GLY A 223 27.43 -7.25 -46.99
C GLY A 223 26.58 -7.90 -48.08
N LEU A 224 25.34 -7.45 -48.23
CA LEU A 224 24.38 -7.91 -49.23
C LEU A 224 24.46 -7.03 -50.47
N ASP A 225 25.00 -7.57 -51.56
CA ASP A 225 25.08 -6.91 -52.88
C ASP A 225 24.11 -7.50 -53.90
N ARG A 226 23.39 -8.55 -53.51
CA ARG A 226 22.42 -9.29 -54.33
C ARG A 226 21.15 -9.59 -53.53
N SER A 227 20.15 -10.14 -54.21
CA SER A 227 19.00 -10.78 -53.55
C SER A 227 19.45 -11.86 -52.57
N PHE A 228 18.65 -12.18 -51.56
CA PHE A 228 19.09 -13.12 -50.52
C PHE A 228 17.99 -14.03 -49.96
N VAL A 229 18.43 -15.21 -49.54
CA VAL A 229 17.69 -16.15 -48.68
C VAL A 229 18.05 -15.84 -47.24
N LEU A 230 17.05 -15.75 -46.38
CA LEU A 230 17.23 -15.44 -44.96
C LEU A 230 16.97 -16.68 -44.10
N TYR A 231 17.85 -16.90 -43.13
CA TYR A 231 17.60 -17.74 -41.96
C TYR A 231 17.81 -16.89 -40.70
N THR A 232 16.95 -17.06 -39.70
CA THR A 232 17.06 -16.38 -38.41
C THR A 232 17.01 -17.39 -37.27
N GLY A 233 18.00 -17.37 -36.37
CA GLY A 233 18.05 -18.28 -35.21
C GLY A 233 19.46 -18.58 -34.71
N GLY A 234 19.55 -19.42 -33.68
CA GLY A 234 20.82 -19.91 -33.14
C GLY A 234 21.57 -20.84 -34.09
N GLY A 235 22.79 -21.22 -33.71
CA GLY A 235 23.64 -22.16 -34.45
C GLY A 235 23.79 -23.54 -33.80
N ASP A 236 22.86 -23.93 -32.93
CA ASP A 236 22.84 -25.26 -32.30
C ASP A 236 22.43 -26.37 -33.29
N GLU A 237 22.83 -27.61 -33.03
CA GLU A 237 22.73 -28.70 -34.02
C GLU A 237 21.30 -28.95 -34.53
N ARG A 238 20.29 -28.81 -33.66
CA ARG A 238 18.87 -28.94 -34.04
C ARG A 238 18.42 -27.92 -35.09
N LYS A 239 19.15 -26.81 -35.28
CA LYS A 239 18.84 -25.80 -36.31
C LYS A 239 19.23 -26.24 -37.71
N ASN A 240 19.94 -27.36 -37.84
CA ASN A 240 20.18 -28.06 -39.10
C ASN A 240 20.93 -27.23 -40.16
N LEU A 241 21.76 -26.28 -39.73
CA LEU A 241 22.45 -25.34 -40.61
C LEU A 241 23.44 -26.03 -41.56
N THR A 242 24.06 -27.13 -41.13
CA THR A 242 24.91 -27.96 -41.99
C THR A 242 24.17 -28.43 -43.24
N ARG A 243 22.95 -28.99 -43.09
CA ARG A 243 22.15 -29.45 -44.23
C ARG A 243 21.63 -28.30 -45.07
N LEU A 244 21.34 -27.14 -44.46
CA LEU A 244 20.99 -25.92 -45.20
C LEU A 244 22.11 -25.48 -46.13
N LEU A 245 23.35 -25.43 -45.63
CA LEU A 245 24.52 -25.07 -46.42
C LEU A 245 24.76 -26.07 -47.57
N GLN A 246 24.67 -27.37 -47.29
CA GLN A 246 24.76 -28.42 -48.31
C GLN A 246 23.68 -28.28 -49.38
N SER A 247 22.44 -27.99 -48.98
CA SER A 247 21.31 -27.82 -49.90
C SER A 247 21.45 -26.59 -50.78
N PHE A 248 21.90 -25.47 -50.19
CA PHE A 248 22.16 -24.23 -50.91
C PHE A 248 23.33 -24.39 -51.90
N ALA A 249 24.38 -25.10 -51.50
CA ALA A 249 25.51 -25.41 -52.36
C ALA A 249 25.15 -26.28 -53.57
N LEU A 250 24.11 -27.12 -53.46
CA LEU A 250 23.63 -27.96 -54.56
C LEU A 250 22.66 -27.24 -55.51
N LEU A 251 22.30 -25.98 -55.27
CA LEU A 251 21.49 -25.20 -56.22
C LEU A 251 22.25 -24.96 -57.53
N PRO A 252 21.58 -24.87 -58.69
CA PRO A 252 22.21 -24.48 -59.95
C PRO A 252 23.07 -23.22 -59.82
N GLN A 253 24.22 -23.18 -60.49
CA GLN A 253 25.17 -22.06 -60.39
C GLN A 253 24.51 -20.71 -60.70
N ALA A 254 23.65 -20.64 -61.71
CA ALA A 254 22.91 -19.41 -62.06
C ALA A 254 22.03 -18.87 -60.91
N ILE A 255 21.55 -19.74 -60.01
CA ILE A 255 20.80 -19.32 -58.81
C ILE A 255 21.78 -18.83 -57.74
N ARG A 256 22.87 -19.57 -57.46
CA ARG A 256 23.87 -19.19 -56.46
C ARG A 256 24.61 -17.90 -56.81
N ASP A 257 24.73 -17.58 -58.10
CA ASP A 257 25.32 -16.31 -58.55
C ASP A 257 24.36 -15.13 -58.33
N ARG A 258 23.04 -15.37 -58.28
CA ARG A 258 22.01 -14.34 -58.09
C ARG A 258 21.61 -14.13 -56.63
N TYR A 259 21.76 -15.14 -55.77
CA TYR A 259 21.28 -15.12 -54.40
C TYR A 259 22.40 -15.36 -53.38
N GLN A 260 22.41 -14.59 -52.30
CA GLN A 260 23.24 -14.84 -51.12
C GLN A 260 22.41 -15.56 -50.04
N LEU A 261 23.06 -16.36 -49.19
CA LEU A 261 22.46 -16.93 -47.99
C LEU A 261 22.90 -16.11 -46.78
N LEU A 262 21.95 -15.44 -46.12
CA LEU A 262 22.19 -14.67 -44.90
C LEU A 262 21.74 -15.48 -43.68
N LEU A 263 22.69 -15.80 -42.82
CA LEU A 263 22.44 -16.40 -41.51
C LEU A 263 22.45 -15.30 -40.45
N ALA A 264 21.27 -14.97 -39.93
CA ALA A 264 21.07 -13.94 -38.92
C ALA A 264 20.85 -14.55 -37.52
N GLY A 265 21.72 -14.21 -36.57
CA GLY A 265 21.66 -14.74 -35.21
C GLY A 265 23.03 -14.87 -34.56
N LYS A 266 23.05 -14.80 -33.23
CA LYS A 266 24.29 -14.91 -32.45
C LYS A 266 24.77 -16.36 -32.44
N ALA A 267 25.96 -16.60 -32.98
CA ALA A 267 26.70 -17.85 -32.88
C ALA A 267 28.06 -17.59 -32.24
N LEU A 268 28.64 -18.62 -31.60
CA LEU A 268 30.02 -18.56 -31.13
C LEU A 268 30.98 -18.58 -32.34
N GLU A 269 32.15 -17.98 -32.19
CA GLU A 269 33.11 -17.78 -33.28
C GLU A 269 33.57 -19.11 -33.89
N ASP A 270 33.85 -20.11 -33.05
CA ASP A 270 34.16 -21.49 -33.44
C ASP A 270 33.06 -22.13 -34.32
N ARG A 271 31.79 -21.83 -34.04
CA ARG A 271 30.66 -22.32 -34.84
C ARG A 271 30.55 -21.59 -36.17
N ILE A 272 30.85 -20.29 -36.22
CA ILE A 272 30.87 -19.53 -37.47
C ILE A 272 31.99 -20.06 -38.37
N GLU A 273 33.17 -20.31 -37.81
CA GLU A 273 34.29 -20.93 -38.51
C GLU A 273 33.90 -22.29 -39.09
N ARG A 274 33.34 -23.18 -38.25
CA ARG A 274 32.89 -24.51 -38.69
C ARG A 274 31.84 -24.44 -39.81
N LEU A 275 30.86 -23.55 -39.72
CA LEU A 275 29.85 -23.37 -40.77
C LEU A 275 30.46 -22.81 -42.06
N THR A 276 31.46 -21.93 -41.94
CA THR A 276 32.20 -21.38 -43.08
C THR A 276 33.02 -22.46 -43.78
N GLU A 277 33.68 -23.34 -43.02
CA GLU A 277 34.40 -24.51 -43.53
C GLU A 277 33.45 -25.47 -44.25
N ILE A 278 32.32 -25.82 -43.63
CA ILE A 278 31.28 -26.65 -44.25
C ILE A 278 30.81 -26.02 -45.57
N GLY A 279 30.56 -24.71 -45.60
CA GLY A 279 30.17 -24.02 -46.82
C GLY A 279 31.22 -24.14 -47.91
N ARG A 280 32.50 -23.88 -47.59
CA ARG A 280 33.63 -23.97 -48.51
C ARG A 280 33.82 -25.38 -49.05
N ASP A 281 33.77 -26.39 -48.18
CA ASP A 281 33.94 -27.80 -48.55
C ASP A 281 32.82 -28.32 -49.46
N ASN A 282 31.64 -27.70 -49.39
CA ASN A 282 30.52 -27.99 -50.29
C ASN A 282 30.53 -27.10 -51.55
N GLY A 283 31.53 -26.25 -51.74
CA GLY A 283 31.72 -25.45 -52.95
C GLY A 283 31.04 -24.07 -52.94
N LEU A 284 30.67 -23.53 -51.78
CA LEU A 284 30.20 -22.14 -51.66
C LEU A 284 31.35 -21.15 -51.70
N LEU A 285 31.19 -20.08 -52.48
CA LEU A 285 32.11 -18.96 -52.47
C LEU A 285 31.90 -18.09 -51.23
N SER A 286 32.95 -17.39 -50.80
CA SER A 286 32.91 -16.55 -49.59
C SER A 286 31.94 -15.36 -49.70
N ASP A 287 31.55 -14.97 -50.91
CA ASP A 287 30.55 -13.93 -51.17
C ASP A 287 29.10 -14.44 -51.19
N GLN A 288 28.90 -15.77 -51.25
CA GLN A 288 27.57 -16.40 -51.28
C GLN A 288 26.99 -16.69 -49.88
N LEU A 289 27.83 -16.74 -48.85
CA LEU A 289 27.42 -16.96 -47.45
C LEU A 289 27.75 -15.72 -46.61
N ARG A 290 26.75 -15.19 -45.90
CA ARG A 290 26.88 -14.02 -45.02
C ARG A 290 26.38 -14.35 -43.62
N PHE A 291 27.09 -13.84 -42.62
CA PHE A 291 26.71 -13.94 -41.22
C PHE A 291 26.39 -12.53 -40.71
N ALA A 292 25.15 -12.31 -40.26
CA ALA A 292 24.73 -10.99 -39.80
C ALA A 292 25.19 -10.67 -38.37
N GLY A 293 25.56 -11.69 -37.59
CA GLY A 293 25.81 -11.56 -36.16
C GLY A 293 24.54 -11.19 -35.40
N TYR A 294 24.67 -10.30 -34.41
CA TYR A 294 23.52 -9.73 -33.70
C TYR A 294 22.77 -8.74 -34.60
N VAL A 295 21.46 -8.92 -34.71
CA VAL A 295 20.55 -8.08 -35.50
C VAL A 295 19.51 -7.52 -34.54
N ASP A 296 19.37 -6.20 -34.48
CA ASP A 296 18.31 -5.59 -33.66
C ASP A 296 16.92 -5.78 -34.29
N GLU A 297 15.85 -5.49 -33.55
CA GLU A 297 14.50 -5.78 -34.01
C GLU A 297 14.09 -4.98 -35.25
N LYS A 298 14.53 -3.72 -35.37
CA LYS A 298 14.20 -2.87 -36.53
C LYS A 298 14.90 -3.40 -37.77
N GLU A 299 16.14 -3.82 -37.63
CA GLU A 299 16.92 -4.44 -38.69
C GLU A 299 16.34 -5.79 -39.10
N LEU A 300 15.90 -6.61 -38.13
CA LEU A 300 15.28 -7.91 -38.39
C LEU A 300 13.96 -7.78 -39.16
N VAL A 301 13.09 -6.84 -38.77
CA VAL A 301 11.87 -6.50 -39.52
C VAL A 301 12.23 -6.08 -40.95
N GLY A 302 13.27 -5.26 -41.11
CA GLY A 302 13.77 -4.86 -42.43
C GLY A 302 14.24 -6.05 -43.27
N LEU A 303 15.03 -6.96 -42.69
CA LEU A 303 15.51 -8.17 -43.37
C LEU A 303 14.37 -9.11 -43.79
N TYR A 304 13.36 -9.33 -42.94
CA TYR A 304 12.19 -10.12 -43.31
C TYR A 304 11.41 -9.48 -44.47
N ASN A 305 11.31 -8.15 -44.51
CA ASN A 305 10.62 -7.44 -45.59
C ASN A 305 11.40 -7.44 -46.91
N LEU A 306 12.73 -7.62 -46.85
CA LEU A 306 13.62 -7.58 -48.01
C LEU A 306 14.00 -8.95 -48.58
N CYS A 307 13.92 -10.02 -47.79
CA CYS A 307 14.34 -11.33 -48.26
C CYS A 307 13.43 -11.86 -49.38
N ASP A 308 14.03 -12.56 -50.34
CA ASP A 308 13.29 -13.21 -51.43
C ASP A 308 12.66 -14.53 -50.99
N LEU A 309 13.25 -15.15 -49.96
CA LEU A 309 12.78 -16.39 -49.36
C LEU A 309 13.33 -16.49 -47.94
N PHE A 310 12.48 -16.84 -46.98
CA PHE A 310 12.85 -17.22 -45.64
C PHE A 310 12.83 -18.75 -45.51
N VAL A 311 13.91 -19.33 -44.99
CA VAL A 311 14.06 -20.78 -44.81
C VAL A 311 14.29 -21.13 -43.34
N PHE A 312 13.52 -22.09 -42.83
CA PHE A 312 13.61 -22.53 -41.44
C PHE A 312 13.75 -24.07 -41.34
N PRO A 313 15.00 -24.60 -41.36
CA PRO A 313 15.28 -26.03 -41.53
C PRO A 313 15.37 -26.84 -40.23
N SER A 314 14.93 -26.26 -39.10
CA SER A 314 15.05 -26.86 -37.76
C SER A 314 14.48 -28.29 -37.69
N LEU A 315 15.20 -29.18 -37.01
CA LEU A 315 14.83 -30.56 -36.72
C LEU A 315 13.83 -30.67 -35.56
N HIS A 316 13.88 -29.72 -34.61
CA HIS A 316 13.04 -29.73 -33.43
C HIS A 316 12.74 -28.31 -32.93
N GLU A 317 11.46 -27.94 -32.84
CA GLU A 317 10.98 -26.66 -32.30
C GLU A 317 9.72 -26.83 -31.46
N GLY A 318 9.63 -26.05 -30.38
CA GLY A 318 8.39 -25.92 -29.59
C GLY A 318 7.29 -25.10 -30.28
N PHE A 319 7.65 -24.17 -31.18
CA PHE A 319 6.67 -23.43 -32.01
C PHE A 319 7.21 -23.01 -33.38
N GLY A 320 8.36 -22.34 -33.41
CA GLY A 320 8.91 -21.76 -34.64
C GLY A 320 8.53 -20.29 -34.85
N LEU A 321 8.70 -19.44 -33.84
CA LEU A 321 8.37 -18.01 -33.91
C LEU A 321 9.04 -17.25 -35.07
N PRO A 322 10.30 -17.53 -35.47
CA PRO A 322 10.89 -16.92 -36.66
C PRO A 322 10.06 -17.12 -37.95
N VAL A 323 9.41 -18.28 -38.10
CA VAL A 323 8.48 -18.54 -39.23
C VAL A 323 7.29 -17.58 -39.14
N LEU A 324 6.68 -17.45 -37.96
CA LEU A 324 5.53 -16.58 -37.78
C LEU A 324 5.89 -15.10 -37.99
N GLU A 325 7.04 -14.64 -37.48
CA GLU A 325 7.56 -13.29 -37.69
C GLU A 325 7.79 -12.99 -39.18
N ALA A 326 8.46 -13.92 -39.89
CA ALA A 326 8.71 -13.80 -41.33
C ALA A 326 7.39 -13.73 -42.12
N MET A 327 6.43 -14.62 -41.82
CA MET A 327 5.09 -14.60 -42.43
C MET A 327 4.35 -13.29 -42.14
N ALA A 328 4.45 -12.75 -40.92
CA ALA A 328 3.80 -11.50 -40.53
C ALA A 328 4.38 -10.29 -41.26
N CYS A 329 5.70 -10.28 -41.52
CA CYS A 329 6.37 -9.29 -42.37
C CYS A 329 6.09 -9.47 -43.87
N GLY A 330 5.44 -10.56 -44.27
CA GLY A 330 5.17 -10.88 -45.66
C GLY A 330 6.35 -11.51 -46.40
N ALA A 331 7.32 -12.10 -45.71
CA ALA A 331 8.33 -12.93 -46.35
C ALA A 331 7.68 -14.21 -46.92
N PRO A 332 8.09 -14.68 -48.11
CA PRO A 332 7.78 -16.04 -48.56
C PRO A 332 8.52 -17.04 -47.66
N VAL A 333 7.81 -17.97 -47.03
CA VAL A 333 8.40 -18.89 -46.04
C VAL A 333 8.36 -20.33 -46.51
N ILE A 334 9.49 -21.04 -46.35
CA ILE A 334 9.57 -22.50 -46.42
C ILE A 334 10.18 -23.05 -45.13
N ALA A 335 9.70 -24.20 -44.66
CA ALA A 335 10.15 -24.75 -43.37
C ALA A 335 10.18 -26.28 -43.36
N ALA A 336 10.84 -26.85 -42.35
CA ALA A 336 10.87 -28.29 -42.14
C ALA A 336 9.50 -28.88 -41.79
N GLN A 337 9.21 -30.10 -42.26
CA GLN A 337 7.94 -30.81 -42.03
C GLN A 337 7.83 -31.54 -40.67
N THR A 338 8.49 -31.04 -39.63
CA THR A 338 8.62 -31.73 -38.33
C THR A 338 8.18 -30.86 -37.15
N THR A 339 7.80 -31.51 -36.05
CA THR A 339 7.41 -30.87 -34.78
C THR A 339 6.26 -29.85 -34.94
N SER A 340 6.41 -28.64 -34.40
CA SER A 340 5.39 -27.57 -34.43
C SER A 340 5.35 -26.78 -35.76
N LEU A 341 6.31 -26.97 -36.67
CA LEU A 341 6.37 -26.16 -37.90
C LEU A 341 5.18 -26.41 -38.85
N PRO A 342 4.72 -27.66 -39.08
CA PRO A 342 3.52 -27.91 -39.88
C PRO A 342 2.27 -27.20 -39.35
N GLU A 343 2.06 -27.15 -38.03
CA GLU A 343 0.90 -26.47 -37.43
C GLU A 343 1.01 -24.94 -37.54
N VAL A 344 2.22 -24.35 -37.50
CA VAL A 344 2.38 -22.90 -37.64
C VAL A 344 2.17 -22.46 -39.09
N LEU A 345 2.78 -23.14 -40.06
CA LEU A 345 2.64 -22.79 -41.48
C LEU A 345 1.27 -23.10 -42.05
N ASP A 346 0.67 -24.24 -41.68
CA ASP A 346 -0.63 -24.70 -42.20
C ASP A 346 -0.69 -24.71 -43.75
N ASN A 347 0.45 -25.03 -44.37
CA ASN A 347 0.61 -25.09 -45.82
C ASN A 347 1.61 -26.20 -46.20
N PRO A 348 1.12 -27.41 -46.53
CA PRO A 348 1.99 -28.53 -46.89
C PRO A 348 2.93 -28.26 -48.07
N ALA A 349 2.54 -27.38 -49.00
CA ALA A 349 3.36 -27.05 -50.16
C ALA A 349 4.62 -26.24 -49.79
N ALA A 350 4.61 -25.58 -48.63
CA ALA A 350 5.74 -24.81 -48.09
C ALA A 350 6.74 -25.68 -47.29
N LEU A 351 6.42 -26.96 -47.08
CA LEU A 351 7.23 -27.84 -46.22
C LEU A 351 8.24 -28.68 -47.03
N PHE A 352 9.34 -29.05 -46.37
CA PHE A 352 10.35 -29.99 -46.89
C PHE A 352 10.80 -30.97 -45.81
N ASP A 353 11.37 -32.12 -46.23
CA ASP A 353 11.98 -33.08 -45.30
C ASP A 353 13.34 -32.55 -44.79
N PRO A 354 13.47 -32.21 -43.49
CA PRO A 354 14.71 -31.65 -42.95
C PRO A 354 15.86 -32.66 -42.90
N SER A 355 15.58 -33.95 -42.99
CA SER A 355 16.61 -35.00 -43.02
C SER A 355 17.21 -35.19 -44.41
N CYS A 356 16.55 -34.68 -45.45
CA CYS A 356 16.90 -34.88 -46.86
C CYS A 356 17.40 -33.58 -47.52
N VAL A 357 18.71 -33.51 -47.77
CA VAL A 357 19.36 -32.37 -48.47
C VAL A 357 18.71 -32.09 -49.83
N PHE A 358 18.32 -33.13 -50.59
CA PHE A 358 17.68 -32.94 -51.90
C PHE A 358 16.27 -32.35 -51.78
N SER A 359 15.48 -32.76 -50.78
CA SER A 359 14.15 -32.18 -50.53
C SER A 359 14.24 -30.69 -50.22
N MET A 360 15.20 -30.30 -49.36
CA MET A 360 15.44 -28.90 -49.01
C MET A 360 15.96 -28.09 -50.21
N ARG A 361 16.92 -28.64 -50.99
CA ARG A 361 17.40 -28.04 -52.25
C ARG A 361 16.26 -27.78 -53.22
N ASP A 362 15.39 -28.76 -53.44
CA ASP A 362 14.29 -28.64 -54.41
C ASP A 362 13.30 -27.57 -53.97
N LYS A 363 13.01 -27.49 -52.66
CA LYS A 363 12.14 -26.44 -52.12
C LYS A 363 12.77 -25.06 -52.20
N LEU A 364 14.07 -24.92 -51.92
CA LEU A 364 14.83 -23.68 -52.13
C LEU A 364 14.79 -23.26 -53.60
N CYS A 365 15.06 -24.20 -54.53
CA CYS A 365 15.05 -23.94 -55.96
C CYS A 365 13.67 -23.47 -56.42
N GLN A 366 12.60 -24.16 -56.00
CA GLN A 366 11.22 -23.77 -56.30
C GLN A 366 10.91 -22.37 -55.76
N GLY A 367 11.20 -22.07 -54.49
CA GLY A 367 10.96 -20.75 -53.90
C GLY A 367 11.73 -19.62 -54.59
N LEU A 368 12.93 -19.91 -55.11
CA LEU A 368 13.81 -18.94 -55.77
C LEU A 368 13.55 -18.74 -57.26
N THR A 369 12.88 -19.68 -57.94
CA THR A 369 12.66 -19.62 -59.40
C THR A 369 11.20 -19.50 -59.81
N ASP A 370 10.26 -20.01 -59.00
CA ASP A 370 8.83 -19.93 -59.27
C ASP A 370 8.20 -18.72 -58.58
N THR A 371 8.00 -17.66 -59.35
CA THR A 371 7.41 -16.40 -58.87
C THR A 371 5.95 -16.56 -58.44
N VAL A 372 5.19 -17.45 -59.08
CA VAL A 372 3.78 -17.71 -58.73
C VAL A 372 3.72 -18.41 -57.38
N PHE A 373 4.55 -19.43 -57.17
CA PHE A 373 4.68 -20.11 -55.89
C PHE A 373 5.12 -19.15 -54.78
N ARG A 374 6.10 -18.29 -55.03
CA ARG A 374 6.57 -17.30 -54.05
C ARG A 374 5.45 -16.34 -53.61
N GLU A 375 4.66 -15.83 -54.55
CA GLU A 375 3.52 -14.95 -54.23
C GLU A 375 2.38 -15.69 -53.52
N GLN A 376 2.16 -16.97 -53.83
CA GLN A 376 1.25 -17.82 -53.06
C GLN A 376 1.72 -17.98 -51.61
N LEU A 377 3.01 -18.24 -51.38
CA LEU A 377 3.59 -18.32 -50.03
C LEU A 377 3.43 -17.01 -49.27
N ARG A 378 3.71 -15.87 -49.90
CA ARG A 378 3.53 -14.53 -49.31
C ARG A 378 2.09 -14.30 -48.87
N LYS A 379 1.12 -14.57 -49.75
CA LYS A 379 -0.31 -14.37 -49.47
C LYS A 379 -0.80 -15.32 -48.37
N ALA A 380 -0.45 -16.59 -48.46
CA ALA A 380 -0.83 -17.61 -47.47
C ALA A 380 -0.21 -17.30 -46.09
N GLY A 381 1.07 -16.92 -46.05
CA GLY A 381 1.77 -16.55 -44.82
C GLY A 381 1.12 -15.36 -44.12
N LEU A 382 0.81 -14.28 -44.84
CA LEU A 382 0.12 -13.12 -44.26
C LEU A 382 -1.26 -13.47 -43.72
N GLN A 383 -2.02 -14.32 -44.43
CA GLN A 383 -3.33 -14.78 -43.98
C GLN A 383 -3.23 -15.67 -42.73
N ARG A 384 -2.25 -16.58 -42.70
CA ARG A 384 -2.00 -17.47 -41.57
C ARG A 384 -1.53 -16.70 -40.34
N ALA A 385 -0.59 -15.77 -40.49
CA ALA A 385 -0.04 -14.98 -39.39
C ALA A 385 -1.13 -14.20 -38.63
N ARG A 386 -2.16 -13.70 -39.31
CA ARG A 386 -3.32 -13.02 -38.67
C ARG A 386 -4.13 -13.91 -37.72
N GLN A 387 -3.97 -15.23 -37.79
CA GLN A 387 -4.65 -16.15 -36.87
C GLN A 387 -3.98 -16.21 -35.50
N PHE A 388 -2.74 -15.73 -35.40
CA PHE A 388 -1.97 -15.70 -34.17
C PHE A 388 -1.96 -14.28 -33.61
N SER A 389 -2.34 -14.15 -32.34
CA SER A 389 -2.24 -12.88 -31.63
C SER A 389 -2.14 -13.13 -30.13
N TRP A 390 -1.39 -12.29 -29.43
CA TRP A 390 -1.32 -12.34 -27.97
C TRP A 390 -2.68 -12.15 -27.30
N GLN A 391 -3.60 -11.43 -27.96
CA GLN A 391 -4.99 -11.29 -27.55
C GLN A 391 -5.70 -12.66 -27.47
N ARG A 392 -5.60 -13.50 -28.51
CA ARG A 392 -6.19 -14.85 -28.51
C ARG A 392 -5.53 -15.77 -27.50
N THR A 393 -4.20 -15.68 -27.34
CA THR A 393 -3.47 -16.44 -26.31
C THR A 393 -3.97 -16.05 -24.92
N ALA A 394 -4.11 -14.75 -24.64
CA ALA A 394 -4.68 -14.25 -23.38
C ALA A 394 -6.11 -14.75 -23.12
N GLU A 395 -6.99 -14.71 -24.12
CA GLU A 395 -8.38 -15.21 -24.02
C GLU A 395 -8.43 -16.70 -23.66
N LYS A 396 -7.63 -17.52 -24.35
CA LYS A 396 -7.55 -18.97 -24.07
C LYS A 396 -6.98 -19.26 -22.69
N SER A 397 -5.94 -18.53 -22.27
CA SER A 397 -5.35 -18.68 -20.93
C SER A 397 -6.35 -18.32 -19.83
N LEU A 398 -7.08 -17.22 -19.98
CA LEU A 398 -8.13 -16.81 -19.03
C LEU A 398 -9.22 -17.88 -18.88
N ALA A 399 -9.76 -18.37 -19.99
CA ALA A 399 -10.79 -19.41 -19.98
C ALA A 399 -10.30 -20.71 -19.30
N ALA A 400 -9.03 -21.07 -19.50
CA ALA A 400 -8.41 -22.23 -18.87
C ALA A 400 -8.25 -22.04 -17.34
N TRP A 401 -7.88 -20.84 -16.89
CA TRP A 401 -7.80 -20.52 -15.47
C TRP A 401 -9.17 -20.44 -14.79
N GLU A 402 -10.19 -19.90 -15.45
CA GLU A 402 -11.57 -19.90 -14.96
C GLU A 402 -12.06 -21.33 -14.71
N THR A 403 -11.87 -22.20 -15.71
CA THR A 403 -12.21 -23.63 -15.61
C THR A 403 -11.46 -24.32 -14.46
N LEU A 404 -10.18 -23.99 -14.26
CA LEU A 404 -9.36 -24.53 -13.17
C LEU A 404 -9.92 -24.16 -11.79
N VAL A 405 -10.27 -22.88 -11.59
CA VAL A 405 -10.80 -22.38 -10.31
C VAL A 405 -12.18 -22.94 -10.00
N GLU A 406 -13.07 -23.02 -10.99
CA GLU A 406 -14.42 -23.60 -10.82
C GLU A 406 -14.36 -25.06 -10.34
N ARG A 407 -13.47 -25.87 -10.94
CA ARG A 407 -13.27 -27.27 -10.53
C ARG A 407 -12.75 -27.40 -9.09
N GLY A 408 -11.90 -26.47 -8.65
CA GLY A 408 -11.41 -26.42 -7.27
C GLY A 408 -12.54 -26.17 -6.26
N ARG A 409 -13.44 -25.24 -6.56
CA ARG A 409 -14.58 -24.90 -5.69
C ARG A 409 -15.55 -26.06 -5.49
N HIS A 410 -15.84 -26.82 -6.54
CA HIS A 410 -16.75 -27.96 -6.46
C HIS A 410 -16.20 -29.16 -5.66
N LYS A 411 -14.87 -29.32 -5.58
CA LYS A 411 -14.26 -30.38 -4.75
C LYS A 411 -14.30 -30.07 -3.25
N GLY A 412 -14.19 -28.80 -2.85
CA GLY A 412 -14.22 -28.39 -1.43
C GLY A 412 -15.58 -28.59 -0.74
N LEU A 413 -16.68 -28.49 -1.50
CA LEU A 413 -18.05 -28.67 -0.99
C LEU A 413 -18.47 -30.14 -0.85
N ALA A 414 -17.71 -31.09 -1.39
CA ALA A 414 -18.04 -32.52 -1.40
C ALA A 414 -17.59 -33.29 -0.13
N LEU A 415 -17.02 -32.60 0.88
CA LEU A 415 -16.54 -33.20 2.14
C LEU A 415 -17.65 -33.69 3.09
N GLY A 416 -18.93 -33.63 2.67
CA GLY A 416 -20.09 -34.04 3.47
C GLY A 416 -20.39 -35.54 3.54
N ALA A 417 -19.55 -36.44 3.00
CA ALA A 417 -19.87 -37.88 2.99
C ALA A 417 -18.67 -38.80 3.29
N THR A 418 -18.61 -39.24 4.56
CA THR A 418 -18.12 -40.53 5.07
C THR A 418 -16.64 -40.93 4.92
N SER A 419 -16.04 -41.28 6.08
CA SER A 419 -14.84 -42.12 6.33
C SER A 419 -13.52 -41.47 6.81
N GLN A 420 -13.44 -40.16 7.06
CA GLN A 420 -12.24 -39.55 7.68
C GLN A 420 -12.45 -39.19 9.16
N PRO A 421 -11.40 -39.24 10.01
CA PRO A 421 -11.46 -38.78 11.40
C PRO A 421 -11.80 -37.28 11.46
N ARG A 422 -12.55 -36.86 12.49
CA ARG A 422 -12.90 -35.45 12.73
C ARG A 422 -11.62 -34.63 12.97
N PRO A 423 -11.45 -33.44 12.35
CA PRO A 423 -10.29 -32.58 12.61
C PRO A 423 -10.21 -32.16 14.08
N ARG A 424 -8.99 -32.01 14.60
CA ARG A 424 -8.72 -31.52 15.96
C ARG A 424 -8.84 -30.00 16.00
N LEU A 425 -9.69 -29.49 16.88
CA LEU A 425 -9.96 -28.06 17.05
C LEU A 425 -9.54 -27.59 18.46
N ALA A 426 -8.59 -26.67 18.54
CA ALA A 426 -8.35 -25.92 19.76
C ALA A 426 -9.36 -24.76 19.86
N PHE A 427 -10.22 -24.80 20.89
CA PHE A 427 -11.21 -23.77 21.15
C PHE A 427 -10.77 -22.90 22.33
N VAL A 428 -10.27 -21.71 22.02
CA VAL A 428 -9.67 -20.77 22.98
C VAL A 428 -10.71 -19.77 23.45
N SER A 429 -11.21 -19.91 24.68
CA SER A 429 -12.27 -19.06 25.22
C SER A 429 -12.25 -19.02 26.75
N PRO A 430 -12.64 -17.91 27.41
CA PRO A 430 -13.14 -18.03 28.77
C PRO A 430 -14.41 -18.90 28.76
N LEU A 431 -14.60 -19.69 29.82
CA LEU A 431 -15.75 -20.57 29.99
C LEU A 431 -16.40 -20.36 31.36
N PRO A 432 -17.62 -20.85 31.61
CA PRO A 432 -18.22 -20.79 32.94
C PRO A 432 -17.27 -21.46 33.97
N PRO A 433 -17.12 -20.92 35.19
CA PRO A 433 -17.96 -19.92 35.86
C PRO A 433 -17.54 -18.45 35.64
N GLN A 434 -16.70 -18.13 34.65
CA GLN A 434 -16.34 -16.73 34.38
C GLN A 434 -17.57 -15.89 34.04
N GLN A 435 -17.67 -14.71 34.65
CA GLN A 435 -18.84 -13.84 34.54
C GLN A 435 -18.76 -12.96 33.28
N THR A 436 -18.90 -13.60 32.11
CA THR A 436 -18.95 -12.92 30.81
C THR A 436 -19.94 -13.61 29.89
N GLY A 437 -20.71 -12.84 29.12
CA GLY A 437 -21.67 -13.40 28.16
C GLY A 437 -21.02 -14.30 27.10
N ILE A 438 -19.72 -14.11 26.83
CA ILE A 438 -18.96 -14.97 25.91
C ILE A 438 -18.76 -16.37 26.50
N ALA A 439 -18.63 -16.52 27.81
CA ALA A 439 -18.50 -17.83 28.45
C ALA A 439 -19.78 -18.66 28.26
N ASP A 440 -20.95 -18.06 28.50
CA ASP A 440 -22.24 -18.71 28.30
C ASP A 440 -22.49 -19.04 26.82
N TYR A 441 -22.16 -18.10 25.94
CA TYR A 441 -22.21 -18.27 24.48
C TYR A 441 -21.37 -19.46 24.01
N SER A 442 -20.10 -19.49 24.42
CA SER A 442 -19.15 -20.55 24.06
C SER A 442 -19.65 -21.91 24.51
N ALA A 443 -20.19 -22.02 25.73
CA ALA A 443 -20.78 -23.27 26.23
C ALA A 443 -21.94 -23.77 25.36
N ARG A 444 -22.85 -22.88 24.92
CA ARG A 444 -23.97 -23.23 24.02
C ARG A 444 -23.49 -23.70 22.64
N LEU A 445 -22.46 -23.07 22.09
CA LEU A 445 -21.90 -23.39 20.76
C LEU A 445 -21.14 -24.74 20.74
N LEU A 446 -20.35 -25.02 21.79
CA LEU A 446 -19.48 -26.19 21.87
C LEU A 446 -20.22 -27.52 21.69
N LYS A 447 -21.45 -27.62 22.22
CA LYS A 447 -22.30 -28.80 22.05
C LYS A 447 -22.57 -29.11 20.57
N GLY A 448 -22.83 -28.08 19.76
CA GLY A 448 -23.05 -28.22 18.32
C GLY A 448 -21.76 -28.54 17.55
N LEU A 449 -20.67 -27.82 17.85
CA LEU A 449 -19.38 -28.01 17.18
C LEU A 449 -18.73 -29.37 17.44
N SER A 450 -18.97 -29.97 18.62
CA SER A 450 -18.41 -31.28 18.97
C SER A 450 -18.89 -32.40 18.03
N ARG A 451 -19.94 -32.20 17.23
CA ARG A 451 -20.36 -33.15 16.20
C ARG A 451 -19.41 -33.19 14.99
N TYR A 452 -18.70 -32.09 14.72
CA TYR A 452 -17.85 -31.93 13.54
C TYR A 452 -16.35 -32.03 13.86
N TYR A 453 -15.95 -31.64 15.07
CA TYR A 453 -14.55 -31.59 15.49
C TYR A 453 -14.25 -32.45 16.71
N ALA A 454 -13.00 -32.89 16.84
CA ALA A 454 -12.43 -33.36 18.11
C ALA A 454 -11.87 -32.14 18.85
N ILE A 455 -12.59 -31.65 19.87
CA ILE A 455 -12.32 -30.33 20.47
C ILE A 455 -11.43 -30.45 21.71
N GLU A 456 -10.39 -29.62 21.77
CA GLU A 456 -9.57 -29.36 22.97
C GLU A 456 -9.93 -27.96 23.48
N LEU A 457 -10.44 -27.84 24.71
CA LEU A 457 -10.79 -26.56 25.32
C LEU A 457 -9.55 -25.90 25.89
N VAL A 458 -9.19 -24.71 25.41
CA VAL A 458 -7.98 -24.00 25.86
C VAL A 458 -8.37 -22.77 26.67
N VAL A 459 -8.04 -22.78 27.96
CA VAL A 459 -8.47 -21.77 28.93
C VAL A 459 -7.31 -21.26 29.79
N ALA A 460 -7.40 -20.02 30.28
CA ALA A 460 -6.43 -19.49 31.25
C ALA A 460 -6.91 -19.61 32.72
N GLN A 461 -8.18 -19.95 32.92
CA GLN A 461 -8.79 -20.10 34.24
C GLN A 461 -8.51 -21.50 34.82
N LYS A 462 -8.46 -21.59 36.15
CA LYS A 462 -8.21 -22.88 36.84
C LYS A 462 -9.43 -23.79 36.83
N ASP A 463 -10.62 -23.21 36.99
CA ASP A 463 -11.88 -23.95 37.13
C ASP A 463 -12.77 -23.74 35.90
N VAL A 464 -13.32 -24.83 35.37
CA VAL A 464 -14.29 -24.84 34.27
C VAL A 464 -15.51 -25.67 34.69
N ASP A 465 -16.70 -25.09 34.59
CA ASP A 465 -17.95 -25.80 34.84
C ASP A 465 -18.40 -26.57 33.59
N LEU A 466 -17.84 -27.76 33.39
CA LEU A 466 -18.16 -28.64 32.26
C LEU A 466 -19.64 -29.04 32.19
N ARG A 467 -20.37 -28.98 33.32
CA ARG A 467 -21.81 -29.27 33.35
C ARG A 467 -22.60 -28.26 32.52
N ALA A 468 -22.15 -27.00 32.47
CA ALA A 468 -22.78 -25.96 31.67
C ALA A 468 -22.61 -26.18 30.14
N ILE A 469 -21.59 -26.94 29.74
CA ILE A 469 -21.29 -27.26 28.33
C ILE A 469 -22.13 -28.47 27.85
N GLY A 470 -22.38 -29.43 28.73
CA GLY A 470 -23.22 -30.59 28.45
C GLY A 470 -22.55 -31.68 27.60
N CYS A 471 -21.22 -31.64 27.43
CA CYS A 471 -20.40 -32.71 26.86
C CYS A 471 -19.03 -32.77 27.56
N ASP A 472 -18.43 -33.97 27.59
CA ASP A 472 -17.12 -34.21 28.22
C ASP A 472 -16.02 -33.90 27.20
N LEU A 473 -15.33 -32.76 27.40
CA LEU A 473 -14.29 -32.25 26.51
C LEU A 473 -12.99 -32.04 27.30
N PRO A 474 -11.82 -32.43 26.76
CA PRO A 474 -10.54 -32.18 27.42
C PRO A 474 -10.29 -30.69 27.63
N VAL A 475 -9.87 -30.32 28.84
CA VAL A 475 -9.47 -28.95 29.20
C VAL A 475 -7.95 -28.89 29.25
N ARG A 476 -7.40 -27.88 28.58
CA ARG A 476 -5.96 -27.61 28.41
C ARG A 476 -5.66 -26.17 28.80
N ASP A 477 -4.42 -25.94 29.19
CA ASP A 477 -3.90 -24.58 29.37
C ASP A 477 -3.23 -24.07 28.09
N VAL A 478 -2.73 -22.83 28.17
CA VAL A 478 -2.08 -22.14 27.06
C VAL A 478 -0.75 -22.80 26.68
N ASP A 479 0.02 -23.26 27.67
CA ASP A 479 1.33 -23.86 27.46
C ASP A 479 1.20 -25.19 26.71
N TRP A 480 0.20 -26.01 27.06
CA TRP A 480 -0.12 -27.23 26.33
C TRP A 480 -0.38 -26.97 24.84
N LEU A 481 -1.13 -25.91 24.50
CA LEU A 481 -1.41 -25.58 23.09
C LEU A 481 -0.13 -25.19 22.33
N LEU A 482 0.78 -24.44 22.97
CA LEU A 482 2.06 -24.09 22.37
C LEU A 482 2.92 -25.33 22.08
N GLU A 483 2.93 -26.30 22.99
CA GLU A 483 3.67 -27.55 22.84
C GLU A 483 3.07 -28.50 21.78
N HIS A 484 1.75 -28.49 21.60
CA HIS A 484 1.02 -29.43 20.74
C HIS A 484 0.47 -28.78 19.46
N ALA A 485 0.87 -27.56 19.13
CA ALA A 485 0.34 -26.79 18.01
C ALA A 485 0.43 -27.54 16.67
N ALA A 486 1.49 -28.32 16.45
CA ALA A 486 1.70 -29.11 15.24
C ALA A 486 0.67 -30.25 15.05
N GLU A 487 -0.03 -30.64 16.12
CA GLU A 487 -1.06 -31.68 16.10
C GLU A 487 -2.49 -31.13 16.00
N ILE A 488 -2.64 -29.80 15.99
CA ILE A 488 -3.94 -29.13 15.96
C ILE A 488 -4.26 -28.70 14.53
N ASP A 489 -5.40 -29.17 14.01
CA ASP A 489 -5.83 -28.86 12.64
C ASP A 489 -6.45 -27.45 12.55
N ARG A 490 -7.15 -27.00 13.59
CA ARG A 490 -7.92 -25.74 13.62
C ARG A 490 -7.76 -25.04 14.97
N ILE A 491 -7.69 -23.72 14.97
CA ILE A 491 -7.69 -22.90 16.18
C ILE A 491 -8.76 -21.82 16.07
N VAL A 492 -9.61 -21.68 17.09
CA VAL A 492 -10.65 -20.65 17.17
C VAL A 492 -10.50 -19.87 18.47
N TYR A 493 -10.41 -18.54 18.37
CA TYR A 493 -10.33 -17.60 19.49
C TYR A 493 -11.66 -16.89 19.69
N GLN A 494 -12.19 -16.91 20.92
CA GLN A 494 -13.35 -16.12 21.32
C GLN A 494 -12.86 -14.85 22.02
N LEU A 495 -12.75 -13.75 21.27
CA LEU A 495 -12.12 -12.51 21.73
C LEU A 495 -13.16 -11.42 21.99
N GLY A 496 -13.14 -10.88 23.21
CA GLY A 496 -14.02 -9.81 23.65
C GLY A 496 -13.28 -8.70 24.41
N ASN A 497 -14.02 -7.65 24.77
CA ASN A 497 -13.47 -6.42 25.32
C ASN A 497 -13.28 -6.44 26.86
N SER A 498 -12.94 -7.60 27.42
CA SER A 498 -12.78 -7.80 28.87
C SER A 498 -11.43 -8.42 29.24
N PRO A 499 -10.94 -8.23 30.47
CA PRO A 499 -9.64 -8.76 30.91
C PRO A 499 -9.51 -10.29 30.80
N TYR A 500 -10.63 -11.02 30.79
CA TYR A 500 -10.65 -12.47 30.63
C TYR A 500 -10.03 -12.96 29.32
N HIS A 501 -9.91 -12.10 28.30
CA HIS A 501 -9.35 -12.47 27.01
C HIS A 501 -7.87 -12.08 26.83
N ARG A 502 -7.23 -11.45 27.83
CA ARG A 502 -5.87 -10.87 27.70
C ARG A 502 -4.83 -11.87 27.19
N TYR A 503 -4.92 -13.13 27.61
CA TYR A 503 -3.96 -14.19 27.27
C TYR A 503 -4.03 -14.61 25.80
N GLN A 504 -5.15 -14.32 25.13
CA GLN A 504 -5.37 -14.72 23.75
C GLN A 504 -4.56 -13.86 22.77
N LEU A 505 -4.29 -12.60 23.09
CA LEU A 505 -3.54 -11.69 22.21
C LEU A 505 -2.08 -12.14 21.96
N PRO A 506 -1.25 -12.42 22.98
CA PRO A 506 0.12 -12.92 22.74
C PRO A 506 0.11 -14.35 22.17
N LEU A 507 -0.90 -15.15 22.51
CA LEU A 507 -1.06 -16.49 21.94
C LEU A 507 -1.37 -16.43 20.44
N LEU A 508 -2.25 -15.53 20.01
CA LEU A 508 -2.63 -15.33 18.60
C LEU A 508 -1.45 -14.84 17.74
N GLN A 509 -0.50 -14.09 18.33
CA GLN A 509 0.73 -13.69 17.64
C GLN A 509 1.65 -14.87 17.31
N GLN A 510 1.62 -15.92 18.15
CA GLN A 510 2.44 -17.11 17.96
C GLN A 510 1.71 -18.19 17.15
N LEU A 511 0.42 -18.38 17.44
CA LEU A 511 -0.46 -19.37 16.83
C LEU A 511 -1.67 -18.67 16.19
N PRO A 512 -1.58 -18.27 14.92
CA PRO A 512 -2.71 -17.69 14.22
C PRO A 512 -3.91 -18.65 14.15
N GLY A 513 -5.13 -18.13 14.29
CA GLY A 513 -6.37 -18.89 14.18
C GLY A 513 -7.54 -18.01 13.79
N VAL A 514 -8.73 -18.60 13.65
CA VAL A 514 -9.95 -17.85 13.37
C VAL A 514 -10.35 -17.09 14.64
N VAL A 515 -10.55 -15.78 14.54
CA VAL A 515 -10.93 -14.93 15.66
C VAL A 515 -12.40 -14.59 15.54
N VAL A 516 -13.19 -14.99 16.53
CA VAL A 516 -14.55 -14.49 16.74
C VAL A 516 -14.45 -13.20 17.53
N LEU A 517 -14.76 -12.10 16.86
CA LEU A 517 -14.64 -10.76 17.42
C LEU A 517 -16.01 -10.31 17.94
N HIS A 518 -16.17 -10.36 19.27
CA HIS A 518 -17.43 -9.99 19.94
C HIS A 518 -17.61 -8.48 20.13
N ASP A 519 -16.51 -7.72 20.03
CA ASP A 519 -16.45 -6.26 20.09
C ASP A 519 -15.31 -5.82 19.19
N VAL A 520 -15.59 -4.95 18.22
CA VAL A 520 -14.61 -4.52 17.20
C VAL A 520 -13.56 -3.57 17.79
N PHE A 521 -13.93 -2.84 18.85
CA PHE A 521 -13.10 -1.80 19.42
C PHE A 521 -11.98 -2.40 20.28
N LEU A 522 -12.28 -3.36 21.15
CA LEU A 522 -11.32 -3.91 22.13
C LEU A 522 -10.59 -2.86 23.00
N SER A 523 -11.04 -1.59 22.98
CA SER A 523 -10.35 -0.47 23.59
C SER A 523 -10.36 -0.53 25.12
N ALA A 524 -11.38 -1.17 25.72
CA ALA A 524 -11.42 -1.38 27.17
C ALA A 524 -10.43 -2.46 27.61
N LEU A 525 -10.28 -3.55 26.84
CA LEU A 525 -9.24 -4.56 27.06
C LEU A 525 -7.84 -3.94 26.95
N MET A 526 -7.58 -3.15 25.92
CA MET A 526 -6.26 -2.51 25.74
C MET A 526 -5.97 -1.49 26.84
N ALA A 527 -6.94 -0.62 27.18
CA ALA A 527 -6.81 0.32 28.29
C ALA A 527 -6.55 -0.39 29.62
N TRP A 528 -7.25 -1.49 29.88
CA TRP A 528 -7.07 -2.30 31.09
C TRP A 528 -5.65 -2.88 31.15
N ARG A 529 -5.10 -3.41 30.05
CA ARG A 529 -3.72 -3.94 30.01
C ARG A 529 -2.67 -2.90 30.40
N GLU A 530 -2.84 -1.67 29.94
CA GLU A 530 -1.92 -0.57 30.26
C GLU A 530 -2.09 -0.07 31.70
N ILE A 531 -3.33 0.18 32.12
CA ILE A 531 -3.62 0.84 33.41
C ILE A 531 -3.57 -0.13 34.58
N GLU A 532 -4.23 -1.28 34.45
CA GLU A 532 -4.37 -2.28 35.52
C GLU A 532 -3.43 -3.47 35.35
N GLY A 533 -3.19 -3.90 34.09
CA GLY A 533 -2.31 -5.02 33.75
C GLY A 533 -0.82 -4.72 33.86
N GLN A 534 -0.45 -3.45 34.09
CA GLN A 534 0.94 -2.96 34.19
C GLN A 534 1.79 -3.19 32.93
N GLU A 535 1.15 -3.33 31.76
CA GLU A 535 1.83 -3.44 30.48
C GLU A 535 2.04 -2.03 29.88
N SER A 536 3.19 -1.42 30.20
CA SER A 536 3.50 -0.04 29.80
C SER A 536 3.25 0.19 28.30
N ASN A 537 2.51 1.26 27.99
CA ASN A 537 2.19 1.75 26.64
C ASN A 537 1.37 0.78 25.74
N ALA A 538 0.86 -0.35 26.26
CA ALA A 538 0.14 -1.33 25.43
C ALA A 538 -1.07 -0.74 24.68
N TRP A 539 -1.79 0.20 25.29
CA TRP A 539 -2.93 0.85 24.65
C TRP A 539 -2.49 1.96 23.70
N VAL A 540 -1.49 2.76 24.11
CA VAL A 540 -0.89 3.80 23.26
C VAL A 540 -0.35 3.20 21.96
N GLU A 541 0.37 2.09 22.03
CA GLU A 541 0.89 1.38 20.85
C GLU A 541 -0.24 0.85 19.95
N ALA A 542 -1.30 0.28 20.54
CA ALA A 542 -2.45 -0.21 19.79
C ALA A 542 -3.20 0.93 19.06
N LEU A 543 -3.37 2.08 19.72
CA LEU A 543 -3.96 3.27 19.10
C LEU A 543 -3.08 3.83 18.00
N TYR A 544 -1.77 3.95 18.23
CA TYR A 544 -0.82 4.42 17.23
C TYR A 544 -0.79 3.53 15.99
N ARG A 545 -0.75 2.20 16.19
CA ARG A 545 -0.78 1.24 15.07
C ARG A 545 -2.06 1.32 14.27
N SER A 546 -3.20 1.58 14.93
CA SER A 546 -4.52 1.60 14.30
C SER A 546 -4.84 2.93 13.62
N HIS A 547 -4.47 4.06 14.23
CA HIS A 547 -4.97 5.40 13.85
C HIS A 547 -3.88 6.49 13.85
N GLY A 548 -2.62 6.15 14.12
CA GLY A 548 -1.53 7.11 14.18
C GLY A 548 -1.59 8.07 15.37
N TYR A 549 -0.98 9.24 15.22
CA TYR A 549 -0.75 10.19 16.32
C TYR A 549 -2.03 10.86 16.86
N ILE A 550 -3.09 11.00 16.05
CA ILE A 550 -4.31 11.69 16.47
C ILE A 550 -5.02 10.96 17.63
N ALA A 551 -5.07 9.63 17.57
CA ALA A 551 -5.64 8.81 18.63
C ALA A 551 -4.76 8.81 19.89
N VAL A 552 -3.43 8.82 19.72
CA VAL A 552 -2.47 8.94 20.83
C VAL A 552 -2.62 10.29 21.53
N GLN A 553 -2.72 11.38 20.78
CA GLN A 553 -2.92 12.70 21.35
C GLN A 553 -4.26 12.78 22.09
N ARG A 554 -5.34 12.23 21.51
CA ARG A 554 -6.64 12.16 22.20
C ARG A 554 -6.52 11.37 23.50
N ARG A 555 -5.79 10.24 23.52
CA ARG A 555 -5.57 9.43 24.73
C ARG A 555 -4.90 10.19 25.87
N PHE A 556 -3.97 11.10 25.58
CA PHE A 556 -3.31 11.92 26.61
C PHE A 556 -4.12 13.15 27.02
N ARG A 557 -4.97 13.70 26.14
CA ARG A 557 -5.83 14.85 26.45
C ARG A 557 -7.16 14.44 27.10
N ASP A 558 -7.78 13.37 26.62
CA ASP A 558 -9.07 12.83 27.03
C ASP A 558 -9.10 11.31 26.79
N ALA A 559 -8.64 10.55 27.79
CA ALA A 559 -8.55 9.10 27.72
C ALA A 559 -9.92 8.45 27.50
N GLU A 560 -10.98 8.97 28.13
CA GLU A 560 -12.31 8.37 28.00
C GLU A 560 -12.88 8.58 26.59
N GLY A 561 -12.77 9.80 26.04
CA GLY A 561 -13.15 10.05 24.66
C GLY A 561 -12.32 9.24 23.65
N ALA A 562 -11.03 9.02 23.91
CA ALA A 562 -10.21 8.12 23.08
C ALA A 562 -10.73 6.68 23.11
N ARG A 563 -11.07 6.16 24.30
CA ARG A 563 -11.62 4.81 24.51
C ARG A 563 -12.97 4.60 23.83
N GLN A 564 -13.78 5.66 23.73
CA GLN A 564 -15.08 5.64 23.09
C GLN A 564 -15.00 5.78 21.56
N THR A 565 -14.05 6.57 21.06
CA THR A 565 -13.97 6.93 19.64
C THR A 565 -13.15 5.95 18.82
N TYR A 566 -12.00 5.49 19.33
CA TYR A 566 -10.99 4.78 18.54
C TYR A 566 -10.92 3.28 18.88
N PRO A 567 -11.19 2.39 17.91
CA PRO A 567 -10.92 0.96 18.01
C PRO A 567 -9.43 0.64 18.19
N ALA A 568 -9.06 -0.19 19.15
CA ALA A 568 -7.69 -0.65 19.39
C ALA A 568 -7.47 -2.15 19.08
N GLY A 569 -8.40 -2.79 18.35
CA GLY A 569 -8.39 -4.23 18.06
C GLY A 569 -7.53 -4.68 16.87
N PHE A 570 -6.84 -3.76 16.18
CA PHE A 570 -6.17 -4.06 14.92
C PHE A 570 -5.12 -5.18 15.04
N SER A 571 -4.38 -5.24 16.14
CA SER A 571 -3.36 -6.29 16.34
C SER A 571 -3.95 -7.71 16.35
N ALA A 572 -5.18 -7.88 16.81
CA ALA A 572 -5.87 -9.17 16.73
C ALA A 572 -6.37 -9.46 15.30
N ILE A 573 -6.91 -8.43 14.64
CA ILE A 573 -7.38 -8.53 13.25
C ILE A 573 -6.23 -8.86 12.29
N GLU A 574 -5.07 -8.24 12.50
CA GLU A 574 -3.88 -8.44 11.72
C GLU A 574 -3.43 -9.91 11.74
N GLN A 575 -3.43 -10.53 12.92
CA GLN A 575 -2.90 -11.88 13.15
C GLN A 575 -3.93 -12.99 12.88
N ALA A 576 -5.22 -12.68 12.79
CA ALA A 576 -6.27 -13.67 12.58
C ALA A 576 -6.14 -14.41 11.23
N GLN A 577 -6.49 -15.70 11.19
CA GLN A 577 -6.75 -16.45 9.95
C GLN A 577 -7.92 -15.88 9.19
N GLY A 578 -8.97 -15.60 9.95
CA GLY A 578 -10.24 -15.11 9.49
C GLY A 578 -10.98 -14.49 10.66
N LEU A 579 -11.89 -13.58 10.35
CA LEU A 579 -12.72 -12.95 11.37
C LEU A 579 -14.13 -13.50 11.26
N ILE A 580 -14.69 -13.92 12.39
CA ILE A 580 -16.12 -14.15 12.53
C ILE A 580 -16.69 -13.00 13.36
N VAL A 581 -17.76 -12.37 12.87
CA VAL A 581 -18.54 -11.40 13.62
C VAL A 581 -20.01 -11.81 13.61
N HIS A 582 -20.80 -11.23 14.49
CA HIS A 582 -22.20 -11.63 14.68
C HIS A 582 -23.23 -10.74 13.96
N SER A 583 -22.78 -9.63 13.36
CA SER A 583 -23.66 -8.66 12.70
C SER A 583 -22.97 -8.04 11.48
N ARG A 584 -23.76 -7.62 10.49
CA ARG A 584 -23.26 -6.84 9.35
C ARG A 584 -22.71 -5.49 9.82
N HIS A 585 -23.31 -4.89 10.85
CA HIS A 585 -22.80 -3.67 11.48
C HIS A 585 -21.35 -3.83 11.98
N ALA A 586 -21.01 -4.94 12.63
CA ALA A 586 -19.64 -5.21 13.06
C ALA A 586 -18.67 -5.38 11.89
N GLN A 587 -19.11 -6.04 10.81
CA GLN A 587 -18.34 -6.16 9.58
C GLN A 587 -18.09 -4.79 8.94
N ASP A 588 -19.11 -3.94 8.88
CA ASP A 588 -19.02 -2.57 8.37
C ASP A 588 -18.08 -1.71 9.23
N LEU A 589 -18.06 -1.90 10.56
CA LEU A 589 -17.10 -1.23 11.44
C LEU A 589 -15.66 -1.66 11.16
N VAL A 590 -15.40 -2.97 10.99
CA VAL A 590 -14.06 -3.46 10.60
C VAL A 590 -13.64 -2.85 9.27
N GLN A 591 -14.53 -2.82 8.28
CA GLN A 591 -14.25 -2.22 6.98
C GLN A 591 -14.01 -0.70 7.07
N ARG A 592 -14.82 0.01 7.85
CA ARG A 592 -14.74 1.48 8.00
C ARG A 592 -13.44 1.91 8.67
N TRP A 593 -13.06 1.23 9.75
CA TRP A 593 -11.92 1.62 10.57
C TRP A 593 -10.60 1.05 10.11
N TYR A 594 -10.62 -0.14 9.48
CA TYR A 594 -9.39 -0.82 9.10
C TYR A 594 -9.21 -0.96 7.59
N GLY A 595 -10.26 -0.72 6.79
CA GLY A 595 -10.22 -0.78 5.33
C GLY A 595 -10.88 -2.05 4.76
N ALA A 596 -11.29 -1.96 3.48
CA ALA A 596 -12.06 -3.00 2.80
C ALA A 596 -11.33 -4.35 2.67
N GLN A 597 -10.00 -4.36 2.72
CA GLN A 597 -9.19 -5.58 2.72
C GLN A 597 -9.45 -6.45 3.96
N TRP A 598 -9.69 -5.84 5.12
CA TRP A 598 -10.00 -6.55 6.36
C TRP A 598 -11.47 -6.92 6.45
N GLY A 599 -12.36 -6.05 5.96
CA GLY A 599 -13.79 -6.35 5.86
C GLY A 599 -14.10 -7.59 5.02
N ARG A 600 -13.34 -7.82 3.93
CA ARG A 600 -13.44 -9.02 3.08
C ARG A 600 -12.98 -10.31 3.77
N ARG A 601 -12.23 -10.23 4.87
CA ARG A 601 -11.80 -11.37 5.69
C ARG A 601 -12.75 -11.66 6.85
N CYS A 602 -13.88 -10.96 6.89
CA CYS A 602 -14.87 -11.05 7.93
C CYS A 602 -16.12 -11.77 7.41
N LEU A 603 -16.50 -12.87 8.06
CA LEU A 603 -17.73 -13.61 7.78
C LEU A 603 -18.72 -13.41 8.92
N GLN A 604 -19.97 -13.16 8.57
CA GLN A 604 -21.05 -13.04 9.53
C GLN A 604 -21.57 -14.44 9.90
N VAL A 605 -21.56 -14.75 11.20
CA VAL A 605 -22.22 -15.94 11.75
C VAL A 605 -23.19 -15.50 12.84
N PRO A 606 -24.49 -15.87 12.79
CA PRO A 606 -25.45 -15.48 13.83
C PRO A 606 -24.99 -15.87 15.24
N LEU A 607 -25.17 -14.97 16.20
CA LEU A 607 -24.87 -15.26 17.61
C LEU A 607 -25.83 -16.36 18.12
N VAL A 608 -25.28 -17.46 18.63
CA VAL A 608 -26.05 -18.58 19.18
C VAL A 608 -26.99 -18.14 20.31
N CYS A 609 -28.23 -18.61 20.24
CA CYS A 609 -29.25 -18.43 21.24
C CYS A 609 -30.05 -19.73 21.36
N GLU A 610 -30.27 -20.19 22.60
CA GLU A 610 -31.03 -21.40 22.86
C GLU A 610 -32.45 -21.02 23.28
N ARG A 611 -33.44 -21.75 22.76
CA ARG A 611 -34.82 -21.58 23.21
C ARG A 611 -34.95 -22.10 24.64
N PRO A 612 -35.42 -21.30 25.62
CA PRO A 612 -35.68 -21.81 26.95
C PRO A 612 -36.82 -22.82 26.94
N ALA A 613 -36.78 -23.82 27.83
CA ALA A 613 -37.84 -24.81 27.95
C ALA A 613 -39.18 -24.17 28.36
N ALA A 614 -40.27 -24.55 27.68
CA ALA A 614 -41.69 -24.23 27.91
C ALA A 614 -42.02 -23.06 28.88
N ILE A 615 -41.89 -21.82 28.42
CA ILE A 615 -42.14 -20.60 29.23
C ILE A 615 -43.64 -20.24 29.39
N GLU A 616 -44.49 -20.52 28.38
CA GLU A 616 -45.88 -20.06 28.40
C GLU A 616 -46.73 -20.67 29.53
N GLU A 617 -46.44 -21.91 29.92
CA GLU A 617 -47.12 -22.58 31.06
C GLU A 617 -46.55 -22.15 32.43
N GLU A 618 -45.44 -21.40 32.47
CA GLU A 618 -44.74 -21.02 33.70
C GLU A 618 -44.89 -19.55 34.11
N ARG A 619 -45.38 -18.63 33.26
CA ARG A 619 -45.40 -17.18 33.56
C ARG A 619 -46.03 -16.83 34.92
N ALA A 620 -47.19 -17.43 35.25
CA ALA A 620 -47.85 -17.19 36.53
C ALA A 620 -47.03 -17.71 37.72
N SER A 621 -46.35 -18.85 37.55
CA SER A 621 -45.46 -19.44 38.54
C SER A 621 -44.17 -18.63 38.71
N ALA A 622 -43.61 -18.12 37.62
CA ALA A 622 -42.44 -17.23 37.63
C ALA A 622 -42.74 -15.90 38.31
N LYS A 623 -43.87 -15.24 38.00
CA LYS A 623 -44.34 -14.05 38.71
C LYS A 623 -44.46 -14.31 40.21
N LYS A 624 -45.02 -15.46 40.60
CA LYS A 624 -45.13 -15.87 42.01
C LYS A 624 -43.76 -16.06 42.68
N ARG A 625 -42.78 -16.69 42.01
CA ARG A 625 -41.40 -16.85 42.53
C ARG A 625 -40.68 -15.53 42.72
N LEU A 626 -40.95 -14.56 41.85
CA LEU A 626 -40.42 -13.19 41.93
C LEU A 626 -41.17 -12.28 42.91
N GLY A 627 -42.24 -12.76 43.55
CA GLY A 627 -43.06 -11.98 44.49
C GLY A 627 -44.08 -11.04 43.83
N CYS A 628 -44.30 -11.16 42.52
CA CYS A 628 -45.31 -10.40 41.78
C CYS A 628 -46.68 -11.09 41.80
N ARG A 629 -47.75 -10.31 41.66
CA ARG A 629 -49.12 -10.85 41.46
C ARG A 629 -49.27 -11.30 40.02
N ALA A 630 -50.12 -12.29 39.78
CA ALA A 630 -50.39 -12.78 38.43
C ALA A 630 -50.98 -11.70 37.50
N THR A 631 -51.63 -10.67 38.08
CA THR A 631 -52.23 -9.53 37.36
C THR A 631 -51.28 -8.39 37.09
N ASP A 632 -50.06 -8.42 37.63
CA ASP A 632 -49.08 -7.34 37.43
C ASP A 632 -48.54 -7.39 36.01
N PHE A 633 -48.29 -6.24 35.40
CA PHE A 633 -47.74 -6.09 34.06
C PHE A 633 -46.26 -5.69 34.17
N LEU A 634 -45.37 -6.60 33.81
CA LEU A 634 -43.92 -6.41 33.93
C LEU A 634 -43.32 -5.97 32.60
N VAL A 635 -42.74 -4.76 32.61
CA VAL A 635 -41.85 -4.27 31.55
C VAL A 635 -40.42 -4.44 32.03
N CYS A 636 -39.63 -5.26 31.32
CA CYS A 636 -38.26 -5.59 31.74
C CYS A 636 -37.22 -5.04 30.75
N SER A 637 -36.07 -4.62 31.26
CA SER A 637 -34.86 -4.39 30.46
C SER A 637 -33.74 -5.28 30.98
N PHE A 638 -33.17 -6.13 30.12
CA PHE A 638 -32.26 -7.20 30.54
C PHE A 638 -30.79 -6.92 30.23
N GLY A 639 -29.90 -7.47 31.06
CA GLY A 639 -28.45 -7.44 30.94
C GLY A 639 -27.81 -6.25 31.67
N PHE A 640 -26.53 -5.99 31.39
CA PHE A 640 -25.76 -4.93 32.08
C PHE A 640 -26.42 -3.55 31.95
N VAL A 641 -26.61 -2.82 33.07
CA VAL A 641 -27.25 -1.51 33.12
C VAL A 641 -26.18 -0.42 32.99
N ALA A 642 -26.13 0.22 31.82
CA ALA A 642 -25.14 1.23 31.44
C ALA A 642 -25.74 2.31 30.54
N ALA A 643 -25.05 3.45 30.40
CA ALA A 643 -25.49 4.58 29.57
C ALA A 643 -25.78 4.19 28.12
N THR A 644 -25.00 3.29 27.54
CA THR A 644 -25.20 2.78 26.17
C THR A 644 -26.52 2.03 25.97
N LYS A 645 -27.23 1.68 27.05
CA LYS A 645 -28.57 1.05 27.00
C LYS A 645 -29.72 2.02 27.18
N GLN A 646 -29.46 3.32 27.29
CA GLN A 646 -30.46 4.38 27.44
C GLN A 646 -31.48 4.10 28.57
N CYS A 647 -31.06 3.49 29.68
CA CYS A 647 -31.95 3.10 30.77
C CYS A 647 -32.62 4.31 31.44
N ASP A 648 -31.90 5.42 31.57
CA ASP A 648 -32.41 6.68 32.10
C ASP A 648 -33.48 7.28 31.19
N ARG A 649 -33.31 7.18 29.86
CA ARG A 649 -34.31 7.59 28.88
C ARG A 649 -35.56 6.73 28.97
N LEU A 650 -35.41 5.41 29.14
CA LEU A 650 -36.52 4.50 29.37
C LEU A 650 -37.30 4.88 30.65
N VAL A 651 -36.63 5.22 31.75
CA VAL A 651 -37.33 5.69 32.95
C VAL A 651 -38.07 6.99 32.68
N ARG A 652 -37.49 7.98 31.99
CA ARG A 652 -38.19 9.23 31.65
C ARG A 652 -39.44 8.97 30.80
N CYS A 653 -39.34 8.11 29.79
CA CYS A 653 -40.48 7.73 28.95
C CYS A 653 -41.53 6.95 29.74
N TRP A 654 -41.11 6.06 30.64
CA TRP A 654 -42.02 5.36 31.55
C TRP A 654 -42.84 6.34 32.38
N LEU A 655 -42.17 7.31 33.03
CA LEU A 655 -42.82 8.35 33.84
C LEU A 655 -43.79 9.22 33.02
N GLY A 656 -43.50 9.44 31.74
CA GLY A 656 -44.37 10.14 30.79
C GLY A 656 -45.56 9.33 30.27
N SER A 657 -45.56 8.00 30.47
CA SER A 657 -46.58 7.09 29.95
C SER A 657 -47.74 6.86 30.93
N ALA A 658 -48.87 6.37 30.41
CA ALA A 658 -50.01 5.92 31.23
C ALA A 658 -49.65 4.73 32.14
N LEU A 659 -48.61 3.95 31.84
CA LEU A 659 -48.21 2.79 32.65
C LEU A 659 -47.76 3.20 34.05
N ALA A 660 -47.02 4.32 34.18
CA ALA A 660 -46.57 4.82 35.48
C ALA A 660 -47.71 5.22 36.42
N ARG A 661 -48.94 5.38 35.91
CA ARG A 661 -50.13 5.71 36.72
C ARG A 661 -50.93 4.49 37.16
N ASP A 662 -50.68 3.30 36.57
CA ASP A 662 -51.35 2.05 36.95
C ASP A 662 -50.46 1.30 37.94
N ARG A 663 -50.95 1.12 39.17
CA ARG A 663 -50.22 0.44 40.27
C ARG A 663 -49.88 -1.03 39.99
N ARG A 664 -50.46 -1.63 38.94
CA ARG A 664 -50.16 -3.00 38.51
C ARG A 664 -48.98 -3.06 37.53
N CYS A 665 -48.51 -1.93 37.01
CA CYS A 665 -47.41 -1.89 36.05
C CYS A 665 -46.07 -1.69 36.78
N HIS A 666 -45.07 -2.50 36.43
CA HIS A 666 -43.73 -2.43 37.00
C HIS A 666 -42.68 -2.36 35.90
N LEU A 667 -41.67 -1.51 36.09
CA LEU A 667 -40.47 -1.45 35.25
C LEU A 667 -39.30 -2.10 35.99
N VAL A 668 -38.68 -3.13 35.41
CA VAL A 668 -37.60 -3.87 36.07
C VAL A 668 -36.34 -3.88 35.20
N PHE A 669 -35.24 -3.38 35.74
CA PHE A 669 -33.91 -3.53 35.16
C PHE A 669 -33.24 -4.78 35.74
N VAL A 670 -33.15 -5.83 34.93
CA VAL A 670 -32.68 -7.16 35.30
C VAL A 670 -31.23 -7.34 34.85
N GLY A 671 -30.27 -7.09 35.75
CA GLY A 671 -28.85 -7.31 35.48
C GLY A 671 -27.92 -6.46 36.33
N GLN A 672 -26.62 -6.75 36.19
CA GLN A 672 -25.57 -6.05 36.92
C GLN A 672 -25.52 -4.56 36.54
N VAL A 673 -25.27 -3.71 37.53
CA VAL A 673 -25.28 -2.25 37.39
C VAL A 673 -23.85 -1.73 37.41
N ASP A 674 -23.55 -0.78 36.52
CA ASP A 674 -22.32 0.01 36.63
C ASP A 674 -22.29 0.77 37.96
N GLN A 675 -21.43 0.32 38.87
CA GLN A 675 -21.36 0.82 40.25
C GLN A 675 -20.58 2.13 40.38
N VAL A 676 -19.85 2.57 39.34
CA VAL A 676 -18.89 3.69 39.48
C VAL A 676 -19.54 5.05 39.18
N SER A 677 -20.61 5.13 38.37
CA SER A 677 -21.34 6.41 38.15
C SER A 677 -22.82 6.27 37.73
N TYR A 678 -23.12 5.49 36.69
CA TYR A 678 -24.44 5.51 36.04
C TYR A 678 -25.57 4.93 36.88
N GLY A 679 -25.29 3.88 37.68
CA GLY A 679 -26.29 3.31 38.59
C GLY A 679 -26.81 4.30 39.63
N GLY A 680 -25.97 5.24 40.08
CA GLY A 680 -26.36 6.31 41.00
C GLY A 680 -27.35 7.27 40.35
N ILE A 681 -27.09 7.68 39.10
CA ILE A 681 -27.98 8.55 38.32
C ILE A 681 -29.35 7.91 38.16
N LEU A 682 -29.39 6.61 37.81
CA LEU A 682 -30.64 5.90 37.61
C LEU A 682 -31.45 5.80 38.90
N ARG A 683 -30.82 5.45 40.04
CA ARG A 683 -31.50 5.40 41.35
C ARG A 683 -32.00 6.78 41.80
N GLN A 684 -31.20 7.83 41.58
CA GLN A 684 -31.60 9.19 41.91
C GLN A 684 -32.80 9.64 41.08
N LEU A 685 -32.83 9.31 39.78
CA LEU A 685 -33.94 9.61 38.88
C LEU A 685 -35.23 8.88 39.30
N ILE A 686 -35.12 7.61 39.73
CA ILE A 686 -36.26 6.82 40.24
C ILE A 686 -36.79 7.40 41.56
N SER A 687 -35.90 7.67 42.52
CA SER A 687 -36.28 8.15 43.85
C SER A 687 -36.84 9.58 43.80
N ALA A 688 -36.27 10.46 42.96
CA ALA A 688 -36.80 11.81 42.74
C ALA A 688 -38.22 11.81 42.15
N ALA A 689 -38.60 10.76 41.42
CA ALA A 689 -39.94 10.57 40.89
C ALA A 689 -40.91 9.89 41.88
N GLY A 690 -40.44 9.45 43.06
CA GLY A 690 -41.26 8.75 44.06
C GLY A 690 -41.75 7.37 43.60
N MET A 691 -41.00 6.69 42.72
CA MET A 691 -41.41 5.45 42.05
C MET A 691 -40.64 4.19 42.53
N ASP A 692 -40.04 4.24 43.72
CA ASP A 692 -39.23 3.13 44.27
C ASP A 692 -40.00 1.80 44.42
N GLU A 693 -41.33 1.86 44.57
CA GLU A 693 -42.21 0.67 44.64
C GLU A 693 -42.59 0.10 43.25
N HIS A 694 -42.32 0.83 42.16
CA HIS A 694 -42.78 0.49 40.81
C HIS A 694 -41.64 0.37 39.78
N ILE A 695 -40.46 0.90 40.07
CA ILE A 695 -39.27 0.76 39.23
C ILE A 695 -38.17 0.07 40.04
N HIS A 696 -37.77 -1.12 39.62
CA HIS A 696 -36.82 -1.97 40.34
C HIS A 696 -35.53 -2.16 39.55
N VAL A 697 -34.40 -2.17 40.25
CA VAL A 697 -33.08 -2.50 39.68
C VAL A 697 -32.50 -3.67 40.47
N THR A 698 -32.42 -4.85 39.87
CA THR A 698 -32.14 -6.09 40.60
C THR A 698 -30.69 -6.24 41.04
N GLY A 699 -29.76 -5.65 40.30
CA GLY A 699 -28.35 -6.05 40.33
C GLY A 699 -28.13 -7.41 39.64
N TYR A 700 -26.93 -7.98 39.81
CA TYR A 700 -26.64 -9.31 39.28
C TYR A 700 -27.58 -10.35 39.90
N VAL A 701 -28.18 -11.19 39.06
CA VAL A 701 -29.09 -12.27 39.47
C VAL A 701 -28.56 -13.61 38.97
N ALA A 702 -28.82 -14.68 39.73
CA ALA A 702 -28.46 -16.03 39.30
C ALA A 702 -29.27 -16.46 38.06
N THR A 703 -28.75 -17.45 37.30
CA THR A 703 -29.34 -17.92 36.05
C THR A 703 -30.81 -18.35 36.18
N GLU A 704 -31.18 -18.99 37.28
CA GLU A 704 -32.57 -19.38 37.56
C GLU A 704 -33.48 -18.15 37.71
N SER A 705 -33.05 -17.16 38.50
CA SER A 705 -33.81 -15.90 38.65
C SER A 705 -33.88 -15.10 37.35
N TYR A 706 -32.81 -15.10 36.53
CA TYR A 706 -32.84 -14.48 35.20
C TYR A 706 -33.88 -15.14 34.29
N ARG A 707 -33.97 -16.48 34.30
CA ARG A 707 -35.01 -17.23 33.58
C ARG A 707 -36.41 -16.92 34.10
N ASP A 708 -36.59 -16.80 35.42
CA ASP A 708 -37.86 -16.39 36.01
C ASP A 708 -38.29 -15.00 35.51
N TYR A 709 -37.37 -14.03 35.43
CA TYR A 709 -37.70 -12.71 34.87
C TYR A 709 -38.05 -12.77 33.39
N LEU A 710 -37.34 -13.56 32.58
CA LEU A 710 -37.67 -13.75 31.16
C LEU A 710 -39.07 -14.37 30.99
N ALA A 711 -39.43 -15.35 31.83
CA ALA A 711 -40.74 -15.97 31.80
C ALA A 711 -41.87 -15.04 32.31
N ALA A 712 -41.56 -14.25 33.34
CA ALA A 712 -42.51 -13.33 33.97
C ALA A 712 -42.79 -12.06 33.14
N ALA A 713 -41.84 -11.62 32.31
CA ALA A 713 -41.96 -10.40 31.53
C ALA A 713 -43.16 -10.46 30.55
N ASP A 714 -43.96 -9.39 30.57
CA ASP A 714 -45.03 -9.18 29.58
C ASP A 714 -44.50 -8.42 28.36
N LEU A 715 -43.54 -7.52 28.58
CA LEU A 715 -42.90 -6.69 27.56
C LEU A 715 -41.42 -6.52 27.91
N ALA A 716 -40.53 -6.54 26.92
CA ALA A 716 -39.12 -6.20 27.10
C ALA A 716 -38.77 -4.92 26.34
N VAL A 717 -37.85 -4.12 26.90
CA VAL A 717 -37.28 -2.94 26.23
C VAL A 717 -35.76 -3.06 26.20
N GLN A 718 -35.20 -3.06 24.98
CA GLN A 718 -33.78 -3.19 24.73
C GLN A 718 -33.32 -2.05 23.81
N LEU A 719 -32.94 -0.93 24.43
CA LEU A 719 -32.41 0.22 23.69
C LEU A 719 -30.89 0.15 23.61
N ARG A 720 -30.32 0.81 22.59
CA ARG A 720 -28.88 0.90 22.37
C ARG A 720 -28.49 2.25 21.80
N THR A 721 -27.29 2.69 22.13
CA THR A 721 -26.54 3.76 21.47
C THR A 721 -25.05 3.39 21.50
N ASP A 722 -24.26 4.00 20.62
CA ASP A 722 -22.79 3.85 20.54
C ASP A 722 -22.31 2.38 20.50
N SER A 723 -22.98 1.54 19.70
CA SER A 723 -22.58 0.15 19.51
C SER A 723 -21.19 0.06 18.87
N ARG A 724 -20.40 -0.88 19.38
CA ARG A 724 -19.02 -1.19 18.99
C ARG A 724 -18.94 -2.50 18.21
N GLY A 725 -20.05 -2.93 17.60
CA GLY A 725 -20.16 -4.18 16.85
C GLY A 725 -20.66 -5.37 17.67
N GLU A 726 -20.96 -5.18 18.96
CA GLU A 726 -21.48 -6.24 19.80
C GLU A 726 -22.93 -6.62 19.44
N THR A 727 -23.27 -7.90 19.64
CA THR A 727 -24.64 -8.40 19.47
C THR A 727 -25.29 -8.62 20.83
N SER A 728 -26.50 -8.09 21.01
CA SER A 728 -27.19 -8.12 22.31
C SER A 728 -27.77 -9.51 22.60
N ALA A 729 -27.04 -10.34 23.35
CA ALA A 729 -27.54 -11.63 23.82
C ALA A 729 -28.88 -11.50 24.58
N SER A 730 -29.02 -10.47 25.41
CA SER A 730 -30.25 -10.20 26.16
C SER A 730 -31.47 -9.90 25.28
N LEU A 731 -31.29 -9.27 24.11
CA LEU A 731 -32.36 -9.11 23.12
C LEU A 731 -32.77 -10.46 22.54
N LEU A 732 -31.80 -11.27 22.13
CA LEU A 732 -32.05 -12.60 21.57
C LEU A 732 -32.73 -13.52 22.59
N ASP A 733 -32.31 -13.49 23.86
CA ASP A 733 -32.95 -14.24 24.95
C ASP A 733 -34.43 -13.83 25.13
N CYS A 734 -34.76 -12.53 25.05
CA CYS A 734 -36.16 -12.06 25.14
C CYS A 734 -37.01 -12.61 23.99
N LEU A 735 -36.49 -12.53 22.76
CA LEU A 735 -37.18 -13.04 21.58
C LEU A 735 -37.31 -14.57 21.62
N ALA A 736 -36.27 -15.29 22.03
CA ALA A 736 -36.29 -16.74 22.24
C ALA A 736 -37.32 -17.17 23.28
N ALA A 737 -37.50 -16.36 24.33
CA ALA A 737 -38.48 -16.54 25.39
C ALA A 737 -39.92 -16.22 24.99
N SER A 738 -40.18 -15.82 23.74
CA SER A 738 -41.51 -15.34 23.29
C SER A 738 -42.01 -14.14 24.10
N VAL A 739 -41.10 -13.19 24.39
CA VAL A 739 -41.45 -11.89 24.98
C VAL A 739 -41.54 -10.87 23.85
N ALA A 740 -42.58 -10.03 23.85
CA ALA A 740 -42.65 -8.91 22.91
C ALA A 740 -41.56 -7.90 23.25
N VAL A 741 -40.85 -7.38 22.25
CA VAL A 741 -39.71 -6.47 22.48
C VAL A 741 -39.91 -5.13 21.78
N ILE A 742 -39.54 -4.04 22.46
CA ILE A 742 -39.26 -2.74 21.85
C ILE A 742 -37.74 -2.54 21.81
N ALA A 743 -37.20 -2.20 20.64
CA ALA A 743 -35.80 -1.86 20.45
C ALA A 743 -35.67 -0.70 19.46
N ASN A 744 -34.52 -0.02 19.40
CA ASN A 744 -34.22 0.94 18.34
C ASN A 744 -33.26 0.34 17.31
N ALA A 745 -33.34 0.81 16.07
CA ALA A 745 -32.56 0.33 14.92
C ALA A 745 -31.09 0.78 14.98
N HIS A 746 -30.39 0.42 16.06
CA HIS A 746 -29.00 0.78 16.32
C HIS A 746 -28.10 -0.46 16.35
N GLY A 747 -26.93 -0.35 15.72
CA GLY A 747 -25.97 -1.45 15.65
C GLY A 747 -26.58 -2.75 15.11
N SER A 748 -26.31 -3.87 15.78
CA SER A 748 -26.85 -5.19 15.42
C SER A 748 -28.38 -5.30 15.52
N MET A 749 -29.06 -4.41 16.25
CA MET A 749 -30.53 -4.43 16.40
C MET A 749 -31.25 -3.99 15.12
N ALA A 750 -30.59 -3.18 14.28
CA ALA A 750 -31.13 -2.74 12.99
C ALA A 750 -31.34 -3.91 11.99
N GLU A 751 -30.67 -5.04 12.22
CA GLU A 751 -30.71 -6.23 11.36
C GLU A 751 -31.85 -7.20 11.73
N MET A 752 -32.57 -6.94 12.82
CA MET A 752 -33.66 -7.79 13.29
C MET A 752 -34.90 -7.66 12.40
N ASP A 753 -35.72 -8.72 12.35
CA ASP A 753 -36.99 -8.68 11.61
C ASP A 753 -37.96 -7.70 12.28
N ALA A 754 -38.21 -6.56 11.62
CA ALA A 754 -39.14 -5.53 12.09
C ALA A 754 -40.59 -6.02 12.21
N GLN A 755 -40.93 -7.20 11.68
CA GLN A 755 -42.22 -7.84 11.91
C GLN A 755 -42.27 -8.67 13.21
N GLY A 756 -41.12 -8.97 13.82
CA GLY A 756 -40.98 -9.77 15.04
C GLY A 756 -40.72 -8.97 16.32
N LEU A 757 -40.54 -7.65 16.23
CA LEU A 757 -40.42 -6.73 17.36
C LEU A 757 -40.88 -5.33 16.96
N TRP A 758 -41.13 -4.46 17.94
CA TRP A 758 -41.35 -3.05 17.67
C TRP A 758 -40.01 -2.34 17.54
N LEU A 759 -39.58 -2.11 16.30
CA LEU A 759 -38.31 -1.46 15.99
C LEU A 759 -38.51 0.04 15.77
N LEU A 760 -38.04 0.85 16.71
CA LEU A 760 -37.93 2.31 16.57
C LEU A 760 -36.81 2.65 15.59
N ALA A 761 -36.88 3.83 14.96
CA ALA A 761 -35.75 4.38 14.21
C ALA A 761 -34.51 4.53 15.12
N ASP A 762 -33.30 4.61 14.52
CA ASP A 762 -32.06 4.77 15.29
C ASP A 762 -32.13 6.04 16.16
N GLU A 763 -32.44 7.17 15.51
CA GLU A 763 -32.88 8.39 16.16
C GLU A 763 -34.41 8.39 16.29
N PHE A 764 -34.90 8.30 17.54
CA PHE A 764 -36.31 8.36 17.88
C PHE A 764 -36.57 9.41 18.94
N THR A 765 -37.81 9.89 19.01
CA THR A 765 -38.31 10.82 20.04
C THR A 765 -38.86 10.07 21.25
N ASP A 766 -38.84 10.70 22.42
CA ASP A 766 -39.39 10.09 23.65
C ASP A 766 -40.88 9.72 23.47
N GLN A 767 -41.62 10.54 22.71
CA GLN A 767 -43.03 10.28 22.40
C GLN A 767 -43.24 8.98 21.62
N GLN A 768 -42.34 8.62 20.70
CA GLN A 768 -42.43 7.37 19.95
C GLN A 768 -42.20 6.14 20.84
N LEU A 769 -41.30 6.24 21.83
CA LEU A 769 -41.10 5.17 22.81
C LEU A 769 -42.30 5.05 23.76
N VAL A 770 -42.87 6.18 24.20
CA VAL A 770 -44.12 6.21 24.98
C VAL A 770 -45.27 5.56 24.21
N GLU A 771 -45.44 5.91 22.94
CA GLU A 771 -46.48 5.33 22.08
C GLU A 771 -46.32 3.82 21.92
N ALA A 772 -45.09 3.34 21.72
CA ALA A 772 -44.78 1.91 21.64
C ALA A 772 -45.13 1.17 22.94
N LEU A 773 -44.73 1.73 24.09
CA LEU A 773 -45.04 1.19 25.42
C LEU A 773 -46.56 1.10 25.65
N GLU A 774 -47.27 2.20 25.41
CA GLU A 774 -48.72 2.25 25.64
C GLU A 774 -49.50 1.37 24.66
N THR A 775 -49.08 1.29 23.40
CA THR A 775 -49.73 0.45 22.39
C THR A 775 -49.59 -1.01 22.76
N LEU A 776 -48.37 -1.47 23.05
CA LEU A 776 -48.15 -2.87 23.42
C LEU A 776 -48.73 -3.22 24.78
N TRP A 777 -48.94 -2.25 25.67
CA TRP A 777 -49.68 -2.48 26.91
C TRP A 777 -51.19 -2.66 26.66
N ARG A 778 -51.81 -1.79 25.85
CA ARG A 778 -53.26 -1.79 25.57
C ARG A 778 -53.70 -2.90 24.61
N ASP A 779 -52.84 -3.32 23.69
CA ASP A 779 -53.14 -4.30 22.64
C ASP A 779 -52.42 -5.64 22.89
N PRO A 780 -53.06 -6.59 23.60
CA PRO A 780 -52.48 -7.89 23.88
C PRO A 780 -52.29 -8.74 22.62
N ASP A 781 -53.14 -8.60 21.60
CA ASP A 781 -53.06 -9.41 20.38
C ASP A 781 -51.83 -9.03 19.58
N ARG A 782 -51.59 -7.72 19.39
CA ARG A 782 -50.37 -7.22 18.76
C ARG A 782 -49.11 -7.62 19.53
N ARG A 783 -49.17 -7.59 20.87
CA ARG A 783 -48.06 -8.01 21.74
C ARG A 783 -47.74 -9.50 21.55
N HIS A 784 -48.75 -10.37 21.58
CA HIS A 784 -48.55 -11.81 21.34
C HIS A 784 -48.10 -12.12 19.90
N GLU A 785 -48.60 -11.38 18.92
CA GLU A 785 -48.18 -11.55 17.53
C GLU A 785 -46.69 -11.24 17.35
N LEU A 786 -46.20 -10.11 17.88
CA LEU A 786 -44.79 -9.75 17.86
C LEU A 786 -43.95 -10.82 18.56
N ALA A 787 -44.33 -11.22 19.78
CA ALA A 787 -43.63 -12.26 20.54
C ALA A 787 -43.46 -13.57 19.74
N ARG A 788 -44.54 -14.06 19.13
CA ARG A 788 -44.53 -15.30 18.33
C ARG A 788 -43.67 -15.18 17.07
N ARG A 789 -43.77 -14.06 16.35
CA ARG A 789 -42.97 -13.80 15.14
C ARG A 789 -41.49 -13.67 15.50
N GLY A 790 -41.17 -12.92 16.56
CA GLY A 790 -39.83 -12.76 17.11
C GLY A 790 -39.18 -14.11 17.46
N GLN A 791 -39.88 -14.95 18.22
CA GLN A 791 -39.40 -16.30 18.56
C GLN A 791 -39.15 -17.15 17.31
N SER A 792 -40.05 -17.10 16.33
CA SER A 792 -39.92 -17.86 15.08
C SER A 792 -38.66 -17.44 14.30
N GLY A 793 -38.35 -16.14 14.26
CA GLY A 793 -37.13 -15.61 13.66
C GLY A 793 -35.85 -16.09 14.34
N ILE A 794 -35.83 -16.12 15.68
CA ILE A 794 -34.71 -16.66 16.45
C ILE A 794 -34.52 -18.15 16.19
N VAL A 795 -35.60 -18.94 16.24
CA VAL A 795 -35.56 -20.39 16.01
C VAL A 795 -35.04 -20.73 14.61
N ALA A 796 -35.31 -19.89 13.62
CA ALA A 796 -34.89 -20.12 12.24
C ALA A 796 -33.41 -19.80 11.95
N ARG A 797 -32.72 -19.01 12.79
CA ARG A 797 -31.38 -18.48 12.48
C ARG A 797 -30.33 -18.62 13.58
N HIS A 798 -30.74 -18.65 14.85
CA HIS A 798 -29.83 -18.54 16.00
C HIS A 798 -29.70 -19.84 16.81
N GLN A 799 -30.37 -20.92 16.40
CA GLN A 799 -30.32 -22.19 17.13
C GLN A 799 -28.91 -22.79 17.14
N PRO A 800 -28.49 -23.45 18.25
CA PRO A 800 -27.15 -24.04 18.39
C PRO A 800 -26.67 -24.88 17.21
N GLU A 801 -27.51 -25.79 16.69
CA GLU A 801 -27.13 -26.63 15.56
C GLU A 801 -26.87 -25.85 14.27
N GLN A 802 -27.67 -24.82 13.98
CA GLN A 802 -27.53 -24.01 12.76
C GLN A 802 -26.32 -23.10 12.86
N CYS A 803 -26.14 -22.42 13.99
CA CYS A 803 -24.95 -21.62 14.26
C CYS A 803 -23.68 -22.47 14.14
N ALA A 804 -23.66 -23.68 14.72
CA ALA A 804 -22.52 -24.59 14.60
C ALA A 804 -22.21 -24.94 13.13
N CYS A 805 -23.23 -25.15 12.29
CA CYS A 805 -23.04 -25.39 10.85
C CYS A 805 -22.38 -24.20 10.16
N HIS A 806 -22.89 -22.98 10.36
CA HIS A 806 -22.29 -21.77 9.80
C HIS A 806 -20.87 -21.51 10.33
N TYR A 807 -20.59 -21.86 11.59
CA TYR A 807 -19.25 -21.82 12.14
C TYR A 807 -18.30 -22.77 11.41
N VAL A 808 -18.72 -24.02 11.18
CA VAL A 808 -17.93 -25.02 10.43
C VAL A 808 -17.67 -24.52 9.02
N GLU A 809 -18.69 -24.03 8.32
CA GLU A 809 -18.55 -23.45 6.98
C GLU A 809 -17.54 -22.30 6.95
N ALA A 810 -17.62 -21.37 7.92
CA ALA A 810 -16.68 -20.26 8.02
C ALA A 810 -15.25 -20.72 8.35
N ILE A 811 -15.08 -21.60 9.35
CA ILE A 811 -13.77 -22.12 9.77
C ILE A 811 -13.11 -22.86 8.61
N GLU A 812 -13.81 -23.80 7.98
CA GLU A 812 -13.25 -24.57 6.87
C GLU A 812 -13.00 -23.69 5.64
N TRP A 813 -13.85 -22.69 5.38
CA TRP A 813 -13.57 -21.71 4.33
C TRP A 813 -12.26 -20.96 4.59
N PHE A 814 -12.02 -20.52 5.83
CA PHE A 814 -10.79 -19.83 6.20
C PHE A 814 -9.56 -20.73 6.10
N TYR A 815 -9.64 -22.00 6.52
CA TYR A 815 -8.53 -22.97 6.49
C TYR A 815 -8.32 -23.66 5.14
N SER A 816 -9.29 -23.58 4.21
CA SER A 816 -9.13 -23.98 2.81
C SER A 816 -8.23 -23.03 2.01
N ARG A 817 -7.91 -21.87 2.59
CA ARG A 817 -7.04 -20.84 2.03
C ARG A 817 -5.77 -20.76 2.87
N PRO A 818 -4.60 -20.53 2.25
CA PRO A 818 -3.37 -20.41 3.02
C PRO A 818 -3.48 -19.20 3.96
N LEU A 819 -3.33 -19.45 5.27
CA LEU A 819 -3.05 -18.40 6.24
C LEU A 819 -1.79 -17.69 5.78
N ARG A 820 -1.77 -16.34 5.84
CA ARG A 820 -0.56 -15.49 5.84
C ARG A 820 0.73 -16.33 5.78
N PRO A 821 1.16 -16.73 4.58
CA PRO A 821 2.09 -17.84 4.40
C PRO A 821 3.51 -17.47 4.85
N ARG A 822 3.73 -16.31 5.45
CA ARG A 822 4.97 -16.00 6.15
C ARG A 822 5.05 -16.65 7.55
N HIS A 823 3.92 -16.94 8.20
CA HIS A 823 3.95 -17.58 9.52
C HIS A 823 4.44 -19.02 9.36
N GLY A 824 5.54 -19.35 10.05
CA GLY A 824 6.25 -20.62 9.89
C GLY A 824 7.38 -20.60 8.86
N LEU A 825 7.51 -19.56 8.03
CA LEU A 825 8.60 -19.44 7.06
C LEU A 825 9.98 -19.46 7.75
N PRO A 826 10.22 -18.73 8.87
CA PRO A 826 11.49 -18.85 9.60
C PRO A 826 11.79 -20.28 10.06
N ALA A 827 10.78 -21.02 10.50
CA ALA A 827 10.95 -22.41 10.94
C ALA A 827 11.27 -23.34 9.76
N ALA A 828 10.63 -23.16 8.60
CA ALA A 828 10.93 -23.96 7.41
C ALA A 828 12.31 -23.63 6.82
N ILE A 829 12.72 -22.37 6.85
CA ILE A 829 14.09 -21.95 6.49
C ILE A 829 15.09 -22.61 7.44
N ALA A 830 14.84 -22.60 8.74
CA ALA A 830 15.69 -23.23 9.75
C ALA A 830 15.76 -24.76 9.59
N ALA A 831 14.73 -25.38 9.01
CA ALA A 831 14.66 -26.82 8.74
C ALA A 831 15.32 -27.25 7.41
N LEU A 832 15.87 -26.31 6.62
CA LEU A 832 16.56 -26.64 5.38
C LEU A 832 17.86 -27.41 5.66
N GLU A 833 18.07 -28.51 4.93
CA GLU A 833 19.32 -29.28 5.00
C GLU A 833 20.47 -28.54 4.31
N GLY A 834 21.64 -28.46 4.95
CA GLY A 834 22.83 -27.81 4.39
C GLY A 834 23.83 -27.35 5.45
N PRO A 835 24.94 -26.71 5.04
CA PRO A 835 25.83 -26.01 5.97
C PRO A 835 25.09 -24.86 6.67
N GLU A 836 25.40 -24.61 7.94
CA GLU A 836 24.83 -23.46 8.67
C GLU A 836 25.24 -22.15 7.98
N PRO A 837 24.28 -21.22 7.75
CA PRO A 837 24.58 -19.94 7.12
C PRO A 837 25.43 -19.06 8.05
N GLU A 838 26.31 -18.26 7.47
CA GLU A 838 27.07 -17.28 8.25
C GLU A 838 26.16 -16.17 8.79
N VAL A 839 26.57 -15.50 9.87
CA VAL A 839 25.79 -14.39 10.48
C VAL A 839 25.47 -13.30 9.45
N ALA A 840 26.39 -13.01 8.52
CA ALA A 840 26.16 -12.05 7.44
C ALA A 840 25.04 -12.48 6.48
N GLU A 841 24.93 -13.78 6.18
CA GLU A 841 23.85 -14.33 5.36
C GLU A 841 22.51 -14.28 6.08
N ILE A 842 22.50 -14.53 7.39
CA ILE A 842 21.30 -14.40 8.23
C ILE A 842 20.81 -12.94 8.27
N LEU A 843 21.72 -11.96 8.41
CA LEU A 843 21.37 -10.54 8.37
C LEU A 843 20.81 -10.14 6.99
N THR A 844 21.42 -10.64 5.91
CA THR A 844 20.93 -10.42 4.54
C THR A 844 19.54 -11.03 4.35
N LEU A 845 19.30 -12.22 4.90
CA LEU A 845 17.99 -12.86 4.90
C LEU A 845 16.96 -12.05 5.67
N ALA A 846 17.28 -11.58 6.88
CA ALA A 846 16.38 -10.75 7.67
C ALA A 846 15.96 -9.48 6.91
N ALA A 847 16.92 -8.78 6.31
CA ALA A 847 16.65 -7.60 5.49
C ALA A 847 15.79 -7.93 4.26
N ALA A 848 16.05 -9.06 3.58
CA ALA A 848 15.25 -9.49 2.43
C ALA A 848 13.81 -9.86 2.82
N LEU A 849 13.61 -10.52 3.96
CA LEU A 849 12.28 -10.85 4.48
C LEU A 849 11.51 -9.60 4.88
N GLU A 850 12.15 -8.63 5.52
CA GLU A 850 11.52 -7.35 5.87
C GLU A 850 11.04 -6.58 4.63
N GLN A 851 11.84 -6.59 3.56
CA GLN A 851 11.48 -5.96 2.28
C GLN A 851 10.39 -6.72 1.52
N THR A 852 10.34 -8.04 1.69
CA THR A 852 9.35 -8.89 1.00
C THR A 852 7.99 -8.83 1.68
N PHE A 853 7.97 -8.88 3.01
CA PHE A 853 6.78 -9.03 3.85
C PHE A 853 6.44 -7.74 4.58
N ILE A 854 6.24 -6.65 3.81
CA ILE A 854 5.90 -5.33 4.35
C ILE A 854 4.56 -5.40 5.12
N PRO A 855 4.50 -4.96 6.39
CA PRO A 855 3.26 -4.98 7.16
C PRO A 855 2.15 -4.18 6.47
N CYS A 856 1.00 -4.81 6.28
CA CYS A 856 -0.19 -4.13 5.77
C CYS A 856 -0.87 -3.40 6.93
N LEU A 857 -0.74 -2.07 6.95
CA LEU A 857 -1.46 -1.20 7.88
C LEU A 857 -2.89 -0.94 7.39
N PRO A 858 -3.79 -0.43 8.26
CA PRO A 858 -5.12 0.01 7.85
C PRO A 858 -5.11 1.02 6.71
N ASP A 859 -4.21 2.01 6.83
CA ASP A 859 -4.07 3.18 5.99
C ASP A 859 -2.67 3.21 5.37
N SER A 860 -2.55 3.85 4.20
CA SER A 860 -1.25 4.18 3.60
C SER A 860 -0.50 5.20 4.43
N CYS A 861 0.83 5.23 4.36
CA CYS A 861 1.67 6.14 5.11
C CYS A 861 2.26 7.25 4.23
N LEU A 862 2.09 8.49 4.68
CA LEU A 862 2.82 9.67 4.23
C LEU A 862 4.02 9.87 5.15
N PHE A 863 5.19 9.43 4.69
CA PHE A 863 6.47 9.60 5.37
C PHE A 863 7.03 11.00 5.09
N LEU A 864 7.24 11.78 6.14
CA LEU A 864 7.74 13.15 6.05
C LEU A 864 9.16 13.21 6.60
N ASP A 865 10.15 13.42 5.72
CA ASP A 865 11.55 13.53 6.13
C ASP A 865 11.79 14.85 6.88
N VAL A 866 12.13 14.72 8.16
CA VAL A 866 12.47 15.81 9.08
C VAL A 866 13.89 15.66 9.63
N THR A 867 14.79 15.03 8.85
CA THR A 867 16.15 14.71 9.28
C THR A 867 16.94 15.91 9.78
N ALA A 868 16.88 17.05 9.09
CA ALA A 868 17.62 18.24 9.50
C ALA A 868 16.96 18.90 10.72
N THR A 869 15.64 19.07 10.67
CA THR A 869 14.82 19.74 11.68
C THR A 869 14.85 19.01 13.02
N CYS A 870 14.87 17.67 12.99
CA CYS A 870 14.95 16.84 14.19
C CYS A 870 16.34 16.87 14.86
N LYS A 871 17.42 17.18 14.10
CA LYS A 871 18.81 17.19 14.62
C LYS A 871 19.21 18.52 15.26
N GLN A 872 18.66 19.65 14.81
CA GLN A 872 19.12 20.99 15.17
C GLN A 872 17.93 21.96 15.33
N ASP A 873 17.68 22.46 16.55
CA ASP A 873 16.70 23.55 16.79
C ASP A 873 17.36 24.92 16.56
N ARG A 874 17.80 25.18 15.31
CA ARG A 874 18.45 26.45 14.95
C ARG A 874 17.44 27.60 14.85
N ARG A 875 16.14 27.30 14.89
CA ARG A 875 15.00 28.21 14.67
C ARG A 875 15.14 28.97 13.36
N THR A 876 15.54 28.27 12.30
CA THR A 876 15.63 28.86 10.97
C THR A 876 14.25 29.02 10.33
N GLY A 877 14.16 29.83 9.26
CA GLY A 877 12.91 30.01 8.51
C GLY A 877 12.36 28.69 7.93
N ILE A 878 13.23 27.80 7.47
CA ILE A 878 12.85 26.48 6.95
C ILE A 878 12.24 25.61 8.06
N GLU A 879 12.88 25.54 9.22
CA GLU A 879 12.38 24.73 10.36
C GLU A 879 10.99 25.17 10.81
N ARG A 880 10.69 26.48 10.79
CA ARG A 880 9.35 26.99 11.11
C ARG A 880 8.31 26.50 10.11
N VAL A 881 8.62 26.54 8.81
CA VAL A 881 7.74 26.03 7.74
C VAL A 881 7.47 24.54 7.93
N VAL A 882 8.53 23.75 8.15
CA VAL A 882 8.44 22.29 8.35
C VAL A 882 7.57 21.96 9.56
N ARG A 883 7.77 22.64 10.70
CA ARG A 883 6.98 22.45 11.92
C ARG A 883 5.51 22.79 11.71
N SER A 884 5.20 23.89 11.04
CA SER A 884 3.82 24.31 10.77
C SER A 884 3.08 23.34 9.85
N LEU A 885 3.70 22.93 8.73
CA LEU A 885 3.14 21.91 7.85
C LEU A 885 2.93 20.58 8.58
N LEU A 886 3.93 20.17 9.37
CA LEU A 886 3.87 18.91 10.09
C LEU A 886 2.76 18.89 11.16
N LEU A 887 2.61 19.97 11.93
CA LEU A 887 1.54 20.10 12.93
C LEU A 887 0.15 19.94 12.31
N VAL A 888 -0.09 20.64 11.19
CA VAL A 888 -1.36 20.54 10.45
C VAL A 888 -1.62 19.10 9.98
N LEU A 889 -0.62 18.47 9.36
CA LEU A 889 -0.75 17.12 8.82
C LEU A 889 -0.91 16.06 9.93
N LEU A 890 -0.25 16.21 11.08
CA LEU A 890 -0.42 15.31 12.22
C LEU A 890 -1.78 15.45 12.91
N GLN A 891 -2.33 16.67 12.97
CA GLN A 891 -3.62 16.94 13.61
C GLN A 891 -4.81 16.63 12.69
N SER A 892 -4.62 16.76 11.37
CA SER A 892 -5.64 16.51 10.35
C SER A 892 -5.06 15.65 9.21
N PRO A 893 -4.73 14.37 9.48
CA PRO A 893 -4.25 13.48 8.45
C PRO A 893 -5.33 13.25 7.37
N PRO A 894 -4.94 13.05 6.09
CA PRO A 894 -5.90 12.82 5.02
C PRO A 894 -6.68 11.50 5.24
N PRO A 895 -7.96 11.39 4.83
CA PRO A 895 -8.70 10.14 4.94
C PRO A 895 -8.01 8.99 4.21
N GLY A 896 -7.85 7.84 4.88
CA GLY A 896 -7.14 6.67 4.36
C GLY A 896 -5.61 6.79 4.39
N TRP A 897 -5.08 7.83 5.04
CA TRP A 897 -3.66 8.10 5.16
C TRP A 897 -3.26 8.37 6.62
N ARG A 898 -2.14 7.81 7.02
CA ARG A 898 -1.43 8.16 8.24
C ARG A 898 -0.22 9.02 7.90
N VAL A 899 0.11 9.96 8.78
CA VAL A 899 1.32 10.79 8.67
C VAL A 899 2.39 10.27 9.61
N GLU A 900 3.59 10.01 9.08
CA GLU A 900 4.72 9.48 9.84
C GLU A 900 5.99 10.31 9.61
N PRO A 901 6.40 11.14 10.58
CA PRO A 901 7.68 11.85 10.51
C PRO A 901 8.84 10.87 10.62
N VAL A 902 9.84 11.02 9.75
CA VAL A 902 11.02 10.14 9.69
C VAL A 902 12.32 10.92 9.66
N ARG A 903 13.39 10.25 10.07
CA ARG A 903 14.76 10.74 9.97
C ARG A 903 15.64 9.68 9.30
N LEU A 904 16.47 10.14 8.37
CA LEU A 904 17.41 9.35 7.59
C LEU A 904 18.68 9.10 8.42
N LEU A 905 19.05 7.83 8.57
CA LEU A 905 20.23 7.40 9.31
C LEU A 905 21.07 6.43 8.49
N CYS A 906 22.37 6.46 8.72
CA CYS A 906 23.32 5.47 8.24
C CYS A 906 23.82 4.66 9.44
N CYS A 907 23.53 3.37 9.46
CA CYS A 907 23.95 2.42 10.50
C CYS A 907 24.87 1.39 9.85
N GLU A 908 26.14 1.34 10.26
CA GLU A 908 27.14 0.40 9.72
C GLU A 908 27.26 0.41 8.18
N GLY A 909 27.09 1.60 7.56
CA GLY A 909 27.13 1.76 6.11
C GLY A 909 25.81 1.48 5.38
N THR A 910 24.75 1.07 6.11
CA THR A 910 23.42 0.85 5.56
C THR A 910 22.51 2.04 5.86
N TRP A 911 21.92 2.62 4.82
CA TRP A 911 20.96 3.72 4.93
C TRP A 911 19.55 3.20 5.19
N GLN A 912 18.84 3.86 6.09
CA GLN A 912 17.44 3.56 6.40
C GLN A 912 16.73 4.78 7.01
N TYR A 913 15.40 4.81 6.87
CA TYR A 913 14.56 5.70 7.64
C TYR A 913 14.25 5.13 9.02
N CYS A 914 14.25 5.99 10.04
CA CYS A 914 13.71 5.71 11.35
C CYS A 914 12.57 6.67 11.66
N ALA A 915 11.50 6.18 12.29
CA ALA A 915 10.42 7.01 12.77
C ALA A 915 10.93 8.02 13.81
N ALA A 916 10.55 9.29 13.65
CA ALA A 916 10.86 10.39 14.57
C ALA A 916 9.71 10.59 15.58
N ARG A 917 9.33 9.51 16.27
CA ARG A 917 8.17 9.46 17.18
C ARG A 917 8.36 10.36 18.39
N ARG A 918 9.57 10.37 18.97
CA ARG A 918 9.88 11.23 20.12
C ARG A 918 9.67 12.71 19.78
N TYR A 919 10.19 13.13 18.64
CA TYR A 919 10.03 14.48 18.11
C TYR A 919 8.56 14.82 17.83
N SER A 920 7.83 13.88 17.22
CA SER A 920 6.40 14.05 16.91
C SER A 920 5.54 14.19 18.18
N LEU A 921 5.83 13.39 19.22
CA LEU A 921 5.13 13.47 20.50
C LEU A 921 5.41 14.78 21.22
N GLU A 922 6.67 15.26 21.21
CA GLU A 922 7.03 16.57 21.75
C GLU A 922 6.24 17.69 21.06
N LEU A 923 6.18 17.67 19.72
CA LEU A 923 5.45 18.64 18.93
C LEU A 923 3.94 18.65 19.22
N LEU A 924 3.36 17.49 19.55
CA LEU A 924 1.95 17.34 19.89
C LEU A 924 1.62 17.56 21.38
N GLY A 925 2.63 17.84 22.21
CA GLY A 925 2.48 18.01 23.65
C GLY A 925 2.17 16.71 24.41
N CYS A 926 2.67 15.57 23.91
CA CYS A 926 2.50 14.24 24.50
C CYS A 926 3.81 13.75 25.17
N PRO A 927 3.76 12.79 26.11
CA PRO A 927 4.97 12.23 26.72
C PRO A 927 5.89 11.55 25.69
N THR A 928 7.13 12.02 25.55
CA THR A 928 8.09 11.54 24.53
C THR A 928 8.54 10.09 24.72
N THR A 929 8.33 9.52 25.92
CA THR A 929 8.63 8.11 26.23
C THR A 929 7.50 7.15 25.84
N ALA A 930 6.36 7.65 25.37
CA ALA A 930 5.18 6.83 25.09
C ALA A 930 5.34 5.93 23.86
N LEU A 931 6.13 6.34 22.87
CA LEU A 931 6.45 5.54 21.68
C LEU A 931 7.96 5.60 21.38
N PRO A 932 8.63 4.46 21.20
CA PRO A 932 10.04 4.43 20.84
C PRO A 932 10.25 4.71 19.34
N ASP A 933 11.31 5.45 18.99
CA ASP A 933 11.84 5.51 17.62
C ASP A 933 12.29 4.11 17.17
N GLY A 934 12.18 3.82 15.88
CA GLY A 934 12.65 2.56 15.28
C GLY A 934 12.70 2.63 13.76
N PRO A 935 13.35 1.67 13.09
CA PRO A 935 13.40 1.62 11.63
C PRO A 935 11.98 1.50 11.05
N VAL A 936 11.79 2.10 9.88
CA VAL A 936 10.55 2.01 9.10
C VAL A 936 10.89 1.76 7.64
N MET A 937 10.04 0.97 6.98
CA MET A 937 10.17 0.63 5.57
C MET A 937 8.92 1.10 4.82
N PRO A 938 9.03 2.15 3.98
CA PRO A 938 7.95 2.54 3.09
C PRO A 938 7.54 1.40 2.13
N GLY A 939 6.24 1.20 1.99
CA GLY A 939 5.63 0.20 1.12
C GLY A 939 5.17 0.73 -0.25
N PRO A 940 4.60 -0.15 -1.09
CA PRO A 940 4.17 0.18 -2.46
C PRO A 940 3.07 1.25 -2.53
N ASP A 941 2.25 1.37 -1.49
CA ASP A 941 1.15 2.34 -1.43
C ASP A 941 1.55 3.65 -0.71
N ASP A 942 2.79 3.72 -0.23
CA ASP A 942 3.28 4.81 0.61
C ASP A 942 3.97 5.90 -0.20
N LEU A 943 4.17 7.04 0.46
CA LEU A 943 4.85 8.20 -0.11
C LEU A 943 5.91 8.70 0.86
N VAL A 944 7.09 9.04 0.34
CA VAL A 944 8.14 9.76 1.05
C VAL A 944 8.24 11.16 0.47
N MET A 945 8.15 12.18 1.34
CA MET A 945 8.38 13.56 0.97
C MET A 945 9.45 14.19 1.85
N THR A 946 10.48 14.78 1.23
CA THR A 946 11.48 15.52 2.00
C THR A 946 10.96 16.90 2.33
N LEU A 947 10.71 17.19 3.61
CA LEU A 947 10.24 18.51 4.04
C LEU A 947 11.40 19.47 4.35
N ASP A 948 12.56 18.95 4.73
CA ASP A 948 13.74 19.77 5.00
C ASP A 948 14.94 19.45 4.10
N LEU A 949 15.96 20.31 4.22
CA LEU A 949 17.22 20.18 3.48
C LEU A 949 18.21 19.32 4.27
N SER A 950 18.04 18.00 4.23
CA SER A 950 18.95 17.04 4.85
C SER A 950 20.33 16.94 4.17
N GLY A 951 20.49 17.61 3.03
CA GLY A 951 21.77 17.92 2.39
C GLY A 951 22.59 16.67 2.04
N ASP A 952 23.83 16.63 2.54
CA ASP A 952 24.82 15.56 2.28
C ASP A 952 24.31 14.16 2.67
N ALA A 953 23.51 14.04 3.73
CA ALA A 953 22.96 12.75 4.15
C ALA A 953 22.03 12.14 3.07
N LEU A 954 21.20 12.97 2.44
CA LEU A 954 20.34 12.53 1.34
C LEU A 954 21.15 12.16 0.10
N VAL A 955 22.15 12.99 -0.24
CA VAL A 955 23.04 12.73 -1.39
C VAL A 955 23.72 11.37 -1.25
N GLN A 956 24.30 11.07 -0.09
CA GLN A 956 24.96 9.79 0.17
C GLN A 956 23.99 8.61 0.13
N ALA A 957 22.77 8.76 0.64
CA ALA A 957 21.75 7.72 0.58
C ALA A 957 21.24 7.47 -0.86
N VAL A 958 21.13 8.51 -1.69
CA VAL A 958 20.82 8.35 -3.13
C VAL A 958 21.97 7.61 -3.83
N GLN A 959 23.21 8.01 -3.57
CA GLN A 959 24.40 7.36 -4.13
C GLN A 959 24.55 5.89 -3.71
N SER A 960 24.11 5.53 -2.49
CA SER A 960 24.12 4.14 -2.03
C SER A 960 23.05 3.26 -2.69
N GLY A 961 22.10 3.86 -3.43
CA GLY A 961 20.98 3.17 -4.05
C GLY A 961 19.75 2.99 -3.15
N TYR A 962 19.72 3.58 -1.94
CA TYR A 962 18.60 3.42 -1.00
C TYR A 962 17.26 3.91 -1.58
N TYR A 963 17.23 5.11 -2.16
CA TYR A 963 16.00 5.63 -2.77
C TYR A 963 15.59 4.88 -4.05
N ARG A 964 16.57 4.37 -4.82
CA ARG A 964 16.28 3.49 -5.95
C ARG A 964 15.56 2.22 -5.49
N GLN A 965 15.95 1.68 -4.35
CA GLN A 965 15.29 0.53 -3.73
C GLN A 965 13.86 0.85 -3.27
N LEU A 966 13.64 1.97 -2.56
CA LEU A 966 12.29 2.37 -2.13
C LEU A 966 11.33 2.51 -3.33
N ARG A 967 11.83 3.12 -4.40
CA ARG A 967 11.08 3.28 -5.65
C ARG A 967 10.82 1.95 -6.35
N ALA A 968 11.82 1.08 -6.36
CA ALA A 968 11.68 -0.28 -6.88
C ALA A 968 10.62 -1.10 -6.11
N GLN A 969 10.35 -0.79 -4.84
CA GLN A 969 9.27 -1.37 -4.05
C GLN A 969 7.90 -0.73 -4.34
N GLY A 970 7.87 0.42 -5.03
CA GLY A 970 6.66 1.15 -5.41
C GLY A 970 6.41 2.43 -4.62
N THR A 971 7.29 2.77 -3.67
CA THR A 971 7.19 4.01 -2.89
C THR A 971 7.32 5.22 -3.81
N ARG A 972 6.41 6.19 -3.68
CA ARG A 972 6.50 7.47 -4.39
C ARG A 972 7.42 8.42 -3.64
N LEU A 973 8.31 9.10 -4.37
CA LEU A 973 9.35 9.97 -3.80
C LEU A 973 9.16 11.41 -4.29
N TYR A 974 9.08 12.36 -3.36
CA TYR A 974 8.98 13.80 -3.67
C TYR A 974 9.90 14.64 -2.80
N ALA A 975 10.31 15.80 -3.29
CA ALA A 975 11.11 16.78 -2.53
C ALA A 975 10.43 18.15 -2.43
N LEU A 976 10.51 18.78 -1.25
CA LEU A 976 10.19 20.19 -1.07
C LEU A 976 11.43 21.04 -1.37
N VAL A 977 11.31 22.00 -2.29
CA VAL A 977 12.42 22.87 -2.70
C VAL A 977 12.15 24.30 -2.27
N PHE A 978 13.02 24.81 -1.40
CA PHE A 978 12.90 26.16 -0.86
C PHE A 978 13.52 27.21 -1.79
N ASP A 979 14.73 26.94 -2.30
CA ASP A 979 15.40 27.81 -3.25
C ASP A 979 16.58 27.12 -3.96
N LEU A 980 17.11 27.77 -5.01
CA LEU A 980 18.31 27.37 -5.76
C LEU A 980 19.45 28.39 -5.59
N LEU A 981 19.36 29.28 -4.59
CA LEU A 981 20.25 30.43 -4.44
C LEU A 981 21.73 30.04 -4.23
N PRO A 982 22.08 28.97 -3.49
CA PRO A 982 23.48 28.55 -3.37
C PRO A 982 24.16 28.26 -4.72
N VAL A 983 23.39 27.80 -5.71
CA VAL A 983 23.88 27.49 -7.06
C VAL A 983 23.80 28.72 -7.96
N ARG A 984 22.71 29.49 -7.91
CA ARG A 984 22.51 30.67 -8.76
C ARG A 984 23.39 31.85 -8.36
N SER A 985 23.70 31.99 -7.07
CA SER A 985 24.42 33.13 -6.52
C SER A 985 25.43 32.72 -5.42
N PRO A 986 26.46 31.92 -5.78
CA PRO A 986 27.44 31.35 -4.84
C PRO A 986 28.24 32.40 -4.05
N GLN A 987 28.30 33.64 -4.54
CA GLN A 987 28.98 34.75 -3.89
C GLN A 987 28.38 35.11 -2.53
N TRP A 988 27.09 34.84 -2.30
CA TRP A 988 26.41 35.16 -1.05
C TRP A 988 26.45 34.04 -0.01
N PHE A 989 26.92 32.85 -0.36
CA PHE A 989 26.92 31.67 0.51
C PHE A 989 28.36 31.26 0.89
N PRO A 990 28.55 30.50 1.98
CA PRO A 990 29.86 29.97 2.34
C PRO A 990 30.50 29.19 1.17
N PRO A 991 31.83 29.21 1.02
CA PRO A 991 32.53 28.38 0.04
C PRO A 991 32.07 26.92 0.13
N GLN A 992 31.96 26.22 -1.00
CA GLN A 992 31.44 24.84 -1.15
C GLN A 992 29.91 24.67 -1.08
N SER A 993 29.14 25.65 -0.61
CA SER A 993 27.67 25.54 -0.54
C SER A 993 27.04 25.28 -1.91
N ALA A 994 27.58 25.90 -2.97
CA ALA A 994 27.12 25.72 -4.34
C ALA A 994 27.25 24.26 -4.81
N GLN A 995 28.41 23.64 -4.55
CA GLN A 995 28.68 22.26 -4.94
C GLN A 995 27.78 21.29 -4.17
N LEU A 996 27.64 21.48 -2.85
CA LEU A 996 26.78 20.65 -2.01
C LEU A 996 25.30 20.74 -2.44
N HIS A 997 24.82 21.95 -2.72
CA HIS A 997 23.44 22.17 -3.17
C HIS A 997 23.22 21.64 -4.58
N GLN A 998 24.20 21.75 -5.47
CA GLN A 998 24.16 21.13 -6.79
C GLN A 998 24.03 19.61 -6.69
N SER A 999 24.87 18.95 -5.88
CA SER A 999 24.77 17.51 -5.68
C SER A 999 23.43 17.11 -5.04
N TRP A 1000 22.85 17.94 -4.19
CA TRP A 1000 21.50 17.73 -3.66
C TRP A 1000 20.42 17.86 -4.74
N LEU A 1001 20.48 18.87 -5.61
CA LEU A 1001 19.56 19.04 -6.75
C LEU A 1001 19.64 17.86 -7.73
N GLU A 1002 20.85 17.37 -8.02
CA GLU A 1002 21.08 16.17 -8.82
C GLU A 1002 20.46 14.93 -8.16
N ALA A 1003 20.60 14.78 -6.85
CA ALA A 1003 20.05 13.67 -6.09
C ALA A 1003 18.51 13.65 -6.12
N ILE A 1004 17.84 14.77 -5.83
CA ILE A 1004 16.36 14.84 -5.86
C ILE A 1004 15.79 14.73 -7.28
N SER A 1005 16.58 15.01 -8.32
CA SER A 1005 16.16 14.82 -9.72
C SER A 1005 15.95 13.34 -10.08
N THR A 1006 16.36 12.41 -9.22
CA THR A 1006 16.07 10.98 -9.34
C THR A 1006 14.71 10.56 -8.75
N PHE A 1007 14.00 11.47 -8.07
CA PHE A 1007 12.69 11.24 -7.47
C PHE A 1007 11.55 11.40 -8.51
N ASP A 1008 10.29 11.19 -8.11
CA ASP A 1008 9.14 11.34 -9.00
C ASP A 1008 8.75 12.81 -9.23
N GLY A 1009 9.18 13.72 -8.35
CA GLY A 1009 9.03 15.16 -8.57
C GLY A 1009 9.47 16.04 -7.40
N ALA A 1010 9.35 17.36 -7.61
CA ALA A 1010 9.58 18.37 -6.60
C ALA A 1010 8.44 19.39 -6.53
N LEU A 1011 8.11 19.79 -5.31
CA LEU A 1011 7.18 20.87 -5.01
C LEU A 1011 7.98 22.08 -4.53
N CYS A 1012 7.83 23.21 -5.20
CA CYS A 1012 8.53 24.45 -4.85
C CYS A 1012 7.63 25.37 -4.01
N ILE A 1013 8.24 26.16 -3.13
CA ILE A 1013 7.52 27.09 -2.25
C ILE A 1013 7.06 28.38 -2.96
N SER A 1014 7.39 28.54 -4.25
CA SER A 1014 6.97 29.66 -5.09
C SER A 1014 7.03 29.27 -6.57
N ALA A 1015 6.26 29.96 -7.41
CA ALA A 1015 6.32 29.82 -8.86
C ALA A 1015 7.70 30.22 -9.40
N THR A 1016 8.32 31.25 -8.81
CA THR A 1016 9.69 31.69 -9.12
C THR A 1016 10.70 30.56 -8.90
N VAL A 1017 10.65 29.87 -7.76
CA VAL A 1017 11.58 28.76 -7.47
C VAL A 1017 11.29 27.55 -8.38
N ALA A 1018 10.03 27.27 -8.71
CA ALA A 1018 9.70 26.24 -9.69
C ALA A 1018 10.29 26.54 -11.06
N GLU A 1019 10.24 27.80 -11.49
CA GLU A 1019 10.81 28.22 -12.77
C GLU A 1019 12.35 28.16 -12.76
N ASP A 1020 12.98 28.57 -11.65
CA ASP A 1020 14.42 28.36 -11.45
C ASP A 1020 14.82 26.89 -11.56
N LEU A 1021 14.05 25.99 -10.93
CA LEU A 1021 14.30 24.56 -10.99
C LEU A 1021 14.12 24.01 -12.40
N ARG A 1022 13.07 24.43 -13.13
CA ARG A 1022 12.87 24.05 -14.54
C ARG A 1022 14.02 24.50 -15.42
N ASN A 1023 14.49 25.73 -15.24
CA ASN A 1023 15.61 26.28 -16.00
C ASN A 1023 16.92 25.56 -15.69
N TRP A 1024 17.20 25.29 -14.41
CA TRP A 1024 18.36 24.50 -14.00
C TRP A 1024 18.30 23.08 -14.59
N HIS A 1025 17.15 22.41 -14.45
CA HIS A 1025 16.95 21.06 -14.97
C HIS A 1025 17.08 21.01 -16.51
N ALA A 1026 16.57 22.02 -17.23
CA ALA A 1026 16.73 22.12 -18.68
C ALA A 1026 18.19 22.32 -19.12
N ALA A 1027 19.00 23.04 -18.33
CA ALA A 1027 20.42 23.23 -18.59
C ALA A 1027 21.24 21.95 -18.37
N GLU A 1028 20.90 21.17 -17.33
CA GLU A 1028 21.62 19.95 -16.94
C GLU A 1028 21.20 18.68 -17.71
N LYS A 1029 20.15 18.73 -18.55
CA LYS A 1029 19.61 17.60 -19.35
C LYS A 1029 20.61 16.88 -20.27
N LYS A 1030 21.85 17.35 -20.41
CA LYS A 1030 22.92 16.62 -21.11
C LYS A 1030 23.61 15.56 -20.24
N THR A 1031 23.37 15.57 -18.93
CA THR A 1031 24.09 14.77 -17.93
C THR A 1031 23.16 13.87 -17.11
N ILE A 1032 21.87 14.18 -17.05
CA ILE A 1032 20.86 13.43 -16.27
C ILE A 1032 20.01 12.59 -17.23
N ASP A 1033 20.34 11.30 -17.33
CA ASP A 1033 19.66 10.31 -18.20
C ASP A 1033 18.27 9.99 -17.62
N LEU A 1034 17.23 10.70 -18.07
CA LEU A 1034 15.85 10.49 -17.60
C LEU A 1034 14.92 10.17 -18.77
N ASP A 1035 14.69 8.88 -19.00
CA ASP A 1035 13.55 8.36 -19.76
C ASP A 1035 12.20 8.53 -19.00
N GLN A 1036 12.14 9.41 -17.99
CA GLN A 1036 11.05 9.46 -17.00
C GLN A 1036 10.50 10.89 -16.78
N PRO A 1037 9.16 11.05 -16.56
CA PRO A 1037 8.55 12.34 -16.30
C PRO A 1037 8.79 12.81 -14.85
N TYR A 1038 9.69 13.78 -14.66
CA TYR A 1038 9.91 14.48 -13.38
C TYR A 1038 8.92 15.64 -13.21
N ARG A 1039 8.04 15.59 -12.20
CA ARG A 1039 7.00 16.62 -12.00
C ARG A 1039 7.53 17.80 -11.17
N ILE A 1040 7.41 19.02 -11.70
CA ILE A 1040 7.73 20.27 -10.99
C ILE A 1040 6.48 21.14 -10.89
N ASP A 1041 6.04 21.43 -9.67
CA ASP A 1041 4.88 22.27 -9.36
C ASP A 1041 5.21 23.21 -8.18
N TRP A 1042 4.28 24.08 -7.80
CA TRP A 1042 4.49 25.03 -6.70
C TRP A 1042 3.23 25.29 -5.87
N PHE A 1043 3.44 25.82 -4.67
CA PHE A 1043 2.40 26.33 -3.77
C PHE A 1043 2.98 27.49 -2.95
N HIS A 1044 2.13 28.30 -2.33
CA HIS A 1044 2.58 29.35 -1.41
C HIS A 1044 2.58 28.84 0.03
N LEU A 1045 3.55 29.33 0.81
CA LEU A 1045 3.62 29.02 2.24
C LEU A 1045 2.48 29.71 3.00
N GLY A 1046 1.98 29.01 4.00
CA GLY A 1046 0.89 29.49 4.84
C GLY A 1046 1.37 30.50 5.87
N ALA A 1047 0.45 31.30 6.39
CA ALA A 1047 0.66 32.12 7.58
C ALA A 1047 -0.65 32.25 8.37
N ASP A 1048 -0.67 31.75 9.61
CA ASP A 1048 -1.85 31.79 10.48
C ASP A 1048 -1.71 32.87 11.56
N LEU A 1049 -2.85 33.45 11.97
CA LEU A 1049 -2.97 34.45 13.02
C LEU A 1049 -3.18 33.77 14.39
N ASP A 1050 -2.14 33.27 15.03
CA ASP A 1050 -2.25 32.79 16.41
C ASP A 1050 -1.13 33.33 17.31
N ALA A 1051 -1.48 34.32 18.14
CA ALA A 1051 -1.13 34.39 19.56
C ALA A 1051 -1.83 35.60 20.21
N GLY A 1052 -2.74 35.32 21.14
CA GLY A 1052 -3.24 36.30 22.09
C GLY A 1052 -2.10 36.84 22.97
N VAL A 1053 -2.07 38.16 23.14
CA VAL A 1053 -1.03 38.87 23.89
C VAL A 1053 -1.42 38.96 25.37
N SER A 1054 -0.67 38.29 26.25
CA SER A 1054 -0.50 38.73 27.64
C SER A 1054 0.94 39.21 27.81
N GLY A 1055 1.15 40.51 27.61
CA GLY A 1055 2.48 41.09 27.61
C GLY A 1055 2.99 41.34 29.02
N GLU A 1056 4.00 40.58 29.45
CA GLU A 1056 4.84 40.95 30.60
C GLU A 1056 6.22 40.28 30.50
N GLY A 1057 7.15 40.95 29.80
CA GLY A 1057 8.56 40.54 29.68
C GLY A 1057 9.42 41.74 29.28
N CYS A 1058 9.77 42.57 30.26
CA CYS A 1058 10.35 43.90 30.01
C CYS A 1058 11.89 43.88 30.05
N ALA A 1059 12.54 43.66 28.90
CA ALA A 1059 13.96 43.98 28.72
C ALA A 1059 14.15 45.50 28.53
N VAL A 1060 15.19 46.09 29.12
CA VAL A 1060 15.46 47.55 29.12
C VAL A 1060 15.49 48.15 27.69
N GLN A 1061 15.97 47.40 26.69
CA GLN A 1061 15.96 47.81 25.28
C GLN A 1061 14.54 47.93 24.70
N VAL A 1062 13.62 47.01 25.03
CA VAL A 1062 12.23 47.02 24.52
C VAL A 1062 11.45 48.23 25.06
N SER A 1063 11.70 48.64 26.30
CA SER A 1063 11.08 49.85 26.90
C SER A 1063 11.53 51.14 26.22
N ARG A 1064 12.83 51.27 25.89
CA ARG A 1064 13.36 52.43 25.16
C ARG A 1064 12.84 52.46 23.73
N LEU A 1065 12.76 51.30 23.09
CA LEU A 1065 12.22 51.17 21.75
C LEU A 1065 10.74 51.61 21.70
N ARG A 1066 9.91 51.15 22.64
CA ARG A 1066 8.50 51.58 22.77
C ARG A 1066 8.34 53.10 22.80
N GLN A 1067 9.19 53.81 23.53
CA GLN A 1067 9.15 55.28 23.61
C GLN A 1067 9.56 55.97 22.30
N ARG A 1068 10.42 55.33 21.50
CA ARG A 1068 10.92 55.86 20.23
C ARG A 1068 9.98 55.61 19.06
N LEU A 1069 9.44 54.39 18.94
CA LEU A 1069 8.44 54.04 17.92
C LEU A 1069 7.21 54.96 18.00
N ALA A 1070 6.82 55.39 19.21
CA ALA A 1070 5.72 56.34 19.39
C ALA A 1070 6.02 57.79 18.96
N ARG A 1071 7.27 58.14 18.64
CA ARG A 1071 7.71 59.53 18.37
C ARG A 1071 8.22 59.76 16.97
N CYS A 1072 8.76 58.75 16.31
CA CYS A 1072 9.31 58.88 14.97
C CYS A 1072 9.13 57.59 14.15
N PRO A 1073 9.06 57.69 12.80
CA PRO A 1073 8.85 56.55 11.93
C PRO A 1073 9.92 55.48 12.12
N SER A 1074 9.52 54.22 12.05
CA SER A 1074 10.35 53.06 12.36
C SER A 1074 10.23 51.98 11.29
N PHE A 1075 11.38 51.59 10.73
CA PHE A 1075 11.46 50.52 9.73
C PHE A 1075 11.93 49.23 10.38
N LEU A 1076 11.23 48.14 10.08
CA LEU A 1076 11.52 46.80 10.56
C LEU A 1076 12.19 45.98 9.45
N MET A 1077 13.27 45.27 9.77
CA MET A 1077 13.84 44.21 8.94
C MET A 1077 13.82 42.90 9.72
N VAL A 1078 13.31 41.82 9.11
CA VAL A 1078 13.18 40.51 9.76
C VAL A 1078 13.90 39.44 8.94
N GLY A 1079 14.79 38.67 9.59
CA GLY A 1079 15.48 37.53 8.99
C GLY A 1079 16.87 37.29 9.56
N THR A 1080 17.41 36.09 9.37
CA THR A 1080 18.80 35.77 9.72
C THR A 1080 19.76 36.73 9.02
N VAL A 1081 20.77 37.23 9.74
CA VAL A 1081 21.80 38.12 9.20
C VAL A 1081 22.69 37.33 8.24
N GLU A 1082 22.45 37.52 6.95
CA GLU A 1082 23.13 36.86 5.83
C GLU A 1082 23.51 37.88 4.74
N PRO A 1083 24.56 37.64 3.93
CA PRO A 1083 25.05 38.59 2.92
C PRO A 1083 23.99 39.05 1.92
N ARG A 1084 23.15 38.11 1.46
CA ARG A 1084 22.09 38.37 0.48
C ARG A 1084 20.98 39.32 0.98
N LYS A 1085 20.83 39.49 2.31
CA LYS A 1085 19.76 40.29 2.92
C LYS A 1085 20.04 41.79 2.95
N ALA A 1086 21.23 42.21 2.49
CA ALA A 1086 21.62 43.60 2.31
C ALA A 1086 21.59 44.48 3.59
N TYR A 1087 21.80 43.91 4.77
CA TYR A 1087 21.80 44.66 6.04
C TYR A 1087 22.80 45.81 6.07
N LEU A 1088 24.01 45.64 5.52
CA LEU A 1088 25.01 46.71 5.42
C LEU A 1088 24.52 47.88 4.55
N GLN A 1089 23.82 47.60 3.45
CA GLN A 1089 23.25 48.65 2.60
C GLN A 1089 22.15 49.41 3.33
N ALA A 1090 21.27 48.70 4.04
CA ALA A 1090 20.23 49.32 4.85
C ALA A 1090 20.84 50.20 5.95
N VAL A 1091 21.80 49.70 6.74
CA VAL A 1091 22.48 50.51 7.77
C VAL A 1091 23.14 51.74 7.15
N SER A 1092 23.83 51.59 6.02
CA SER A 1092 24.42 52.72 5.29
C SER A 1092 23.38 53.76 4.85
N ALA A 1093 22.19 53.33 4.44
CA ALA A 1093 21.10 54.23 4.06
C ALA A 1093 20.59 55.04 5.25
N PHE A 1094 20.34 54.37 6.37
CA PHE A 1094 19.90 55.03 7.60
C PHE A 1094 20.98 55.96 8.17
N THR A 1095 22.26 55.61 8.05
CA THR A 1095 23.36 56.51 8.41
C THR A 1095 23.36 57.79 7.56
N CYS A 1096 23.08 57.68 6.27
CA CYS A 1096 22.92 58.85 5.39
C CYS A 1096 21.75 59.73 5.84
N LEU A 1097 20.59 59.13 6.13
CA LEU A 1097 19.40 59.83 6.63
C LEU A 1097 19.66 60.54 7.96
N TRP A 1098 20.35 59.88 8.91
CA TRP A 1098 20.69 60.48 10.20
C TRP A 1098 21.68 61.64 10.06
N GLN A 1099 22.64 61.56 9.15
CA GLN A 1099 23.57 62.65 8.83
C GLN A 1099 22.86 63.85 8.18
N GLN A 1100 21.79 63.60 7.42
CA GLN A 1100 20.91 64.63 6.85
C GLN A 1100 19.89 65.18 7.86
N GLY A 1101 19.89 64.70 9.11
CA GLY A 1101 19.02 65.18 10.18
C GLY A 1101 17.62 64.56 10.20
N VAL A 1102 17.35 63.51 9.40
CA VAL A 1102 16.07 62.80 9.40
C VAL A 1102 15.97 61.95 10.67
N ASP A 1103 14.92 62.13 11.48
CA ASP A 1103 14.68 61.34 12.70
C ASP A 1103 13.81 60.12 12.39
N VAL A 1104 14.47 58.99 12.13
CA VAL A 1104 13.86 57.70 11.76
C VAL A 1104 14.60 56.56 12.48
N ASN A 1105 13.89 55.48 12.82
CA ASN A 1105 14.49 54.29 13.45
C ASN A 1105 14.66 53.14 12.46
N LEU A 1106 15.73 52.36 12.63
CA LEU A 1106 15.91 51.05 11.99
C LEU A 1106 15.92 49.96 13.07
N VAL A 1107 15.00 49.01 12.97
CA VAL A 1107 14.87 47.86 13.85
C VAL A 1107 15.14 46.59 13.06
N ILE A 1108 16.12 45.81 13.48
CA ILE A 1108 16.49 44.54 12.87
C ILE A 1108 16.18 43.42 13.85
N VAL A 1109 15.43 42.41 13.40
CA VAL A 1109 15.17 41.19 14.16
C VAL A 1109 15.75 40.00 13.41
N GLY A 1110 16.69 39.31 14.04
CA GLY A 1110 17.24 38.09 13.47
C GLY A 1110 18.61 37.71 14.00
N ARG A 1111 18.83 36.40 14.06
CA ARG A 1111 20.08 35.81 14.53
C ARG A 1111 21.20 36.04 13.53
N GLU A 1112 22.41 36.07 14.04
CA GLU A 1112 23.61 36.06 13.22
C GLU A 1112 23.76 34.71 12.48
N GLY A 1113 23.92 34.75 11.15
CA GLY A 1113 24.02 33.55 10.31
C GLY A 1113 25.37 32.83 10.41
N TRP A 1114 25.34 31.50 10.27
CA TRP A 1114 26.51 30.61 10.21
C TRP A 1114 27.51 30.75 11.38
N ARG A 1115 27.04 30.98 12.62
CA ARG A 1115 27.89 31.11 13.83
C ARG A 1115 28.88 29.95 14.03
N ASP A 1116 28.52 28.75 13.56
CA ASP A 1116 29.36 27.54 13.68
C ASP A 1116 30.53 27.49 12.69
N LEU A 1117 30.58 28.39 11.70
CA LEU A 1117 31.68 28.48 10.73
C LEU A 1117 32.76 29.47 11.18
N PRO A 1118 34.04 29.23 10.81
CA PRO A 1118 35.10 30.24 10.95
C PRO A 1118 34.74 31.57 10.27
N GLU A 1119 35.10 32.71 10.87
CA GLU A 1119 34.78 34.06 10.34
C GLU A 1119 35.16 34.24 8.87
N ALA A 1120 36.31 33.70 8.45
CA ALA A 1120 36.80 33.79 7.06
C ALA A 1120 35.87 33.13 6.02
N LEU A 1121 34.97 32.23 6.43
CA LEU A 1121 34.02 31.53 5.56
C LEU A 1121 32.62 32.17 5.58
N ARG A 1122 32.39 33.17 6.44
CA ARG A 1122 31.08 33.78 6.70
C ARG A 1122 30.81 35.05 5.88
N ARG A 1123 31.59 35.26 4.82
CA ARG A 1123 31.46 36.40 3.89
C ARG A 1123 31.46 37.74 4.65
N ASP A 1124 30.44 38.57 4.48
CA ASP A 1124 30.33 39.90 5.11
C ASP A 1124 29.57 39.90 6.45
N ILE A 1125 29.15 38.74 6.97
CA ILE A 1125 28.44 38.66 8.26
C ILE A 1125 29.29 39.23 9.41
N PRO A 1126 30.59 38.89 9.56
CA PRO A 1126 31.40 39.48 10.64
C PRO A 1126 31.44 41.01 10.58
N ALA A 1127 31.58 41.58 9.37
CA ALA A 1127 31.55 43.02 9.16
C ALA A 1127 30.17 43.63 9.47
N THR A 1128 29.09 42.93 9.11
CA THR A 1128 27.70 43.33 9.42
C THR A 1128 27.46 43.36 10.93
N VAL A 1129 27.81 42.28 11.63
CA VAL A 1129 27.66 42.18 13.09
C VAL A 1129 28.47 43.25 13.81
N GLN A 1130 29.72 43.48 13.37
CA GLN A 1130 30.56 44.54 13.90
C GLN A 1130 29.91 45.91 13.68
N CYS A 1131 29.42 46.18 12.46
CA CYS A 1131 28.74 47.42 12.11
C CYS A 1131 27.52 47.66 13.01
N LEU A 1132 26.64 46.66 13.18
CA LEU A 1132 25.44 46.77 14.00
C LEU A 1132 25.73 47.05 15.47
N ARG A 1133 26.76 46.41 16.05
CA ARG A 1133 27.11 46.56 17.47
C ARG A 1133 27.88 47.85 17.77
N GLN A 1134 28.73 48.31 16.86
CA GLN A 1134 29.64 49.45 17.07
C GLN A 1134 29.13 50.75 16.45
N HIS A 1135 27.95 50.76 15.81
CA HIS A 1135 27.41 51.97 15.18
C HIS A 1135 27.15 53.09 16.21
N PRO A 1136 27.47 54.37 15.92
CA PRO A 1136 27.21 55.49 16.84
C PRO A 1136 25.75 55.67 17.26
N GLU A 1137 24.82 55.16 16.44
CA GLU A 1137 23.37 55.21 16.67
C GLU A 1137 22.79 53.91 17.25
N ALA A 1138 23.62 52.92 17.57
CA ALA A 1138 23.20 51.68 18.22
C ALA A 1138 22.50 51.99 19.57
N GLU A 1139 21.38 51.30 19.83
CA GLU A 1139 20.49 51.51 20.96
C GLU A 1139 19.86 52.91 21.08
N ARG A 1140 20.05 53.77 20.06
CA ARG A 1140 19.48 55.13 19.99
C ARG A 1140 18.48 55.29 18.86
N ARG A 1141 18.89 54.93 17.63
CA ARG A 1141 18.09 54.91 16.38
C ARG A 1141 18.21 53.57 15.65
N LEU A 1142 19.27 52.81 15.91
CA LEU A 1142 19.50 51.47 15.39
C LEU A 1142 19.30 50.44 16.50
N PHE A 1143 18.37 49.52 16.32
CA PHE A 1143 18.09 48.45 17.28
C PHE A 1143 18.23 47.09 16.60
N TRP A 1144 19.04 46.19 17.16
CA TRP A 1144 19.18 44.83 16.66
C TRP A 1144 18.88 43.83 17.77
N PHE A 1145 17.89 42.96 17.52
CA PHE A 1145 17.53 41.86 18.41
C PHE A 1145 17.99 40.54 17.77
N ASP A 1146 19.06 39.96 18.33
CA ASP A 1146 19.58 38.67 17.88
C ASP A 1146 18.99 37.47 18.65
N ASP A 1147 18.03 37.69 19.54
CA ASP A 1147 17.25 36.65 20.22
C ASP A 1147 15.85 37.15 20.64
N ALA A 1148 15.11 37.73 19.69
CA ALA A 1148 13.73 38.16 19.94
C ALA A 1148 12.80 36.96 20.16
N SER A 1149 11.90 37.05 21.14
CA SER A 1149 10.78 36.11 21.27
C SER A 1149 9.75 36.34 20.15
N ASP A 1150 8.95 35.32 19.84
CA ASP A 1150 7.83 35.45 18.89
C ASP A 1150 6.87 36.57 19.32
N GLU A 1151 6.64 36.73 20.63
CA GLU A 1151 5.85 37.83 21.20
C GLU A 1151 6.46 39.22 20.93
N THR A 1152 7.79 39.33 20.96
CA THR A 1152 8.48 40.59 20.67
C THR A 1152 8.41 40.90 19.18
N LEU A 1153 8.62 39.90 18.33
CA LEU A 1153 8.50 40.03 16.88
C LEU A 1153 7.05 40.40 16.48
N GLU A 1154 6.07 39.75 17.10
CA GLU A 1154 4.65 40.01 16.97
C GLU A 1154 4.31 41.47 17.26
N TRP A 1155 4.76 41.98 18.40
CA TRP A 1155 4.60 43.38 18.78
C TRP A 1155 5.29 44.32 17.77
N LEU A 1156 6.48 43.98 17.28
CA LEU A 1156 7.21 44.80 16.31
C LEU A 1156 6.48 44.90 14.97
N TYR A 1157 5.86 43.83 14.48
CA TYR A 1157 5.03 43.89 13.28
C TYR A 1157 3.82 44.82 13.44
N GLN A 1158 3.29 44.96 14.66
CA GLN A 1158 2.17 45.87 14.96
C GLN A 1158 2.62 47.32 15.21
N ALA A 1159 3.84 47.52 15.70
CA ALA A 1159 4.32 48.82 16.19
C ALA A 1159 5.25 49.55 15.22
N ALA A 1160 5.82 48.88 14.22
CA ALA A 1160 6.61 49.51 13.17
C ALA A 1160 5.70 50.24 12.15
N ASP A 1161 6.28 51.18 11.40
CA ASP A 1161 5.57 51.93 10.36
C ASP A 1161 5.78 51.33 8.96
N CYS A 1162 6.87 50.59 8.76
CA CYS A 1162 7.17 49.94 7.49
C CYS A 1162 8.07 48.71 7.69
N LEU A 1163 7.83 47.63 6.93
CA LEU A 1163 8.80 46.56 6.75
C LEU A 1163 9.70 46.88 5.55
N LEU A 1164 11.02 46.92 5.78
CA LEU A 1164 12.03 47.05 4.73
C LEU A 1164 12.55 45.66 4.32
N ALA A 1165 12.10 45.17 3.16
CA ALA A 1165 12.58 43.92 2.57
C ALA A 1165 13.68 44.20 1.53
N ALA A 1166 14.92 44.35 1.98
CA ALA A 1166 16.04 44.81 1.13
C ALA A 1166 16.83 43.69 0.41
N SER A 1167 16.43 42.42 0.58
CA SER A 1167 17.15 41.25 0.05
C SER A 1167 17.43 41.34 -1.45
N TYR A 1168 18.63 40.92 -1.87
CA TYR A 1168 19.01 40.80 -3.27
C TYR A 1168 18.32 39.64 -3.97
N ASP A 1169 18.01 38.56 -3.23
CA ASP A 1169 17.23 37.43 -3.71
C ASP A 1169 16.66 36.60 -2.53
N GLU A 1170 15.55 35.88 -2.76
CA GLU A 1170 14.83 35.07 -1.76
C GLU A 1170 14.15 33.85 -2.39
N GLY A 1171 13.87 32.82 -1.58
CA GLY A 1171 13.03 31.69 -2.01
C GLY A 1171 11.51 31.99 -1.95
N PHE A 1172 11.07 32.75 -0.94
CA PHE A 1172 9.65 33.13 -0.76
C PHE A 1172 9.49 34.49 -0.11
N GLY A 1173 10.11 34.72 1.06
CA GLY A 1173 9.98 35.98 1.79
C GLY A 1173 8.79 35.99 2.76
N LEU A 1174 8.74 35.04 3.70
CA LEU A 1174 7.69 34.96 4.72
C LEU A 1174 7.42 36.29 5.48
N PRO A 1175 8.43 37.14 5.81
CA PRO A 1175 8.18 38.42 6.44
C PRO A 1175 7.22 39.35 5.68
N LEU A 1176 7.14 39.24 4.35
CA LEU A 1176 6.22 40.04 3.53
C LEU A 1176 4.77 39.63 3.79
N VAL A 1177 4.52 38.32 3.90
CA VAL A 1177 3.20 37.76 4.22
C VAL A 1177 2.80 38.12 5.66
N GLU A 1178 3.75 38.04 6.60
CA GLU A 1178 3.52 38.41 8.01
C GLU A 1178 3.19 39.90 8.18
N ALA A 1179 3.88 40.78 7.45
CA ALA A 1179 3.53 42.20 7.40
C ALA A 1179 2.14 42.42 6.79
N ALA A 1180 1.80 41.67 5.72
CA ALA A 1180 0.49 41.76 5.06
C ALA A 1180 -0.66 41.38 5.99
N LEU A 1181 -0.49 40.33 6.78
CA LEU A 1181 -1.45 39.91 7.80
C LEU A 1181 -1.74 40.99 8.85
N ARG A 1182 -0.82 41.95 9.03
CA ARG A 1182 -0.93 43.03 10.03
C ARG A 1182 -1.18 44.39 9.46
N GLY A 1183 -1.30 44.50 8.14
CA GLY A 1183 -1.46 45.78 7.46
C GLY A 1183 -0.24 46.69 7.60
N LEU A 1184 0.95 46.15 7.90
CA LEU A 1184 2.20 46.90 7.99
C LEU A 1184 2.69 47.21 6.57
N PRO A 1185 2.78 48.46 6.10
CA PRO A 1185 3.28 48.76 4.76
C PRO A 1185 4.64 48.11 4.47
N VAL A 1186 4.85 47.64 3.24
CA VAL A 1186 6.11 47.01 2.83
C VAL A 1186 6.82 47.86 1.78
N LEU A 1187 8.09 48.14 2.04
CA LEU A 1187 9.04 48.64 1.06
C LEU A 1187 10.00 47.51 0.69
N ALA A 1188 9.82 46.90 -0.47
CA ALA A 1188 10.55 45.71 -0.93
C ALA A 1188 11.46 46.03 -2.11
N ARG A 1189 12.60 45.32 -2.22
CA ARG A 1189 13.41 45.36 -3.45
C ARG A 1189 12.60 44.78 -4.62
N ASP A 1190 12.77 45.37 -5.80
CA ASP A 1190 12.15 44.86 -7.03
C ASP A 1190 12.81 43.56 -7.52
N ILE A 1191 12.37 42.42 -6.97
CA ILE A 1191 12.80 41.06 -7.36
C ILE A 1191 11.58 40.17 -7.68
N PRO A 1192 11.73 39.14 -8.55
CA PRO A 1192 10.59 38.34 -9.03
C PRO A 1192 9.73 37.74 -7.91
N VAL A 1193 10.34 37.10 -6.92
CA VAL A 1193 9.61 36.44 -5.83
C VAL A 1193 8.86 37.43 -4.93
N PHE A 1194 9.37 38.64 -4.72
CA PHE A 1194 8.65 39.66 -3.96
C PHE A 1194 7.45 40.22 -4.73
N ARG A 1195 7.52 40.27 -6.07
CA ARG A 1195 6.36 40.58 -6.91
C ARG A 1195 5.32 39.47 -6.86
N GLU A 1196 5.77 38.22 -6.88
CA GLU A 1196 4.89 37.06 -6.75
C GLU A 1196 4.14 37.04 -5.40
N VAL A 1197 4.85 37.27 -4.30
CA VAL A 1197 4.30 37.10 -2.94
C VAL A 1197 3.52 38.32 -2.44
N ALA A 1198 4.03 39.54 -2.67
CA ALA A 1198 3.38 40.75 -2.17
C ALA A 1198 2.48 41.44 -3.20
N GLY A 1199 2.64 41.18 -4.51
CA GLY A 1199 1.86 41.81 -5.57
C GLY A 1199 1.80 43.34 -5.43
N ASP A 1200 0.64 43.94 -5.70
CA ASP A 1200 0.46 45.40 -5.62
C ASP A 1200 0.39 45.95 -4.17
N TRP A 1201 0.57 45.10 -3.16
CA TRP A 1201 0.50 45.52 -1.76
C TRP A 1201 1.82 46.13 -1.24
N ALA A 1202 2.97 45.80 -1.86
CA ALA A 1202 4.27 46.38 -1.52
C ALA A 1202 4.66 47.54 -2.47
N CYS A 1203 5.41 48.51 -1.94
CA CYS A 1203 6.16 49.47 -2.74
C CYS A 1203 7.50 48.85 -3.14
N TYR A 1204 7.84 48.90 -4.43
CA TYR A 1204 9.07 48.30 -4.95
C TYR A 1204 10.15 49.34 -5.22
N PHE A 1205 11.41 49.00 -4.91
CA PHE A 1205 12.55 49.87 -5.18
C PHE A 1205 13.72 49.16 -5.86
N THR A 1206 14.51 49.95 -6.58
CA THR A 1206 15.82 49.57 -7.10
C THR A 1206 16.88 50.49 -6.53
N ALA A 1207 17.81 49.96 -5.72
CA ALA A 1207 18.91 50.74 -5.14
C ALA A 1207 20.22 49.93 -5.14
N HIS A 1208 21.28 50.53 -5.69
CA HIS A 1208 22.60 49.90 -5.84
C HIS A 1208 23.55 50.20 -4.67
N ASP A 1209 23.31 51.27 -3.91
CA ASP A 1209 24.06 51.62 -2.71
C ASP A 1209 23.15 52.20 -1.59
N GLY A 1210 23.75 52.49 -0.43
CA GLY A 1210 23.00 53.03 0.71
C GLY A 1210 22.44 54.43 0.48
N CYS A 1211 23.12 55.29 -0.29
CA CYS A 1211 22.64 56.65 -0.58
C CYS A 1211 21.40 56.63 -1.48
N ALA A 1212 21.39 55.77 -2.50
CA ALA A 1212 20.22 55.56 -3.35
C ALA A 1212 19.03 55.01 -2.54
N LEU A 1213 19.28 54.06 -1.62
CA LEU A 1213 18.23 53.52 -0.74
C LEU A 1213 17.73 54.58 0.27
N ALA A 1214 18.60 55.47 0.76
CA ALA A 1214 18.21 56.60 1.60
C ALA A 1214 17.23 57.53 0.87
N GLY A 1215 17.48 57.84 -0.40
CA GLY A 1215 16.57 58.61 -1.25
C GLY A 1215 15.19 57.94 -1.36
N VAL A 1216 15.15 56.64 -1.64
CA VAL A 1216 13.89 55.87 -1.70
C VAL A 1216 13.13 55.93 -0.37
N ILE A 1217 13.81 55.75 0.76
CA ILE A 1217 13.20 55.81 2.09
C ILE A 1217 12.67 57.21 2.38
N GLN A 1218 13.40 58.25 1.98
CA GLN A 1218 12.99 59.64 2.15
C GLN A 1218 11.76 59.97 1.29
N ASP A 1219 11.71 59.49 0.05
CA ASP A 1219 10.56 59.62 -0.83
C ASP A 1219 9.34 58.89 -0.24
N TRP A 1220 9.54 57.69 0.31
CA TRP A 1220 8.49 56.94 1.02
C TRP A 1220 7.97 57.70 2.24
N LEU A 1221 8.87 58.26 3.07
CA LEU A 1221 8.51 59.07 4.25
C LEU A 1221 7.77 60.37 3.87
N ALA A 1222 8.04 60.92 2.67
CA ALA A 1222 7.37 62.11 2.15
C ALA A 1222 6.03 61.80 1.47
N SER A 1223 5.73 60.53 1.17
CA SER A 1223 4.47 60.12 0.56
C SER A 1223 3.31 60.34 1.53
N GLN A 1224 2.23 60.98 1.04
CA GLN A 1224 0.98 61.11 1.80
C GLN A 1224 0.16 59.81 1.85
N ASP A 1225 0.54 58.81 1.05
CA ASP A 1225 -0.09 57.49 1.02
C ASP A 1225 0.97 56.38 0.86
N PRO A 1226 1.67 56.01 1.95
CA PRO A 1226 2.82 55.10 1.89
C PRO A 1226 2.46 53.59 1.82
N GLY A 1227 1.17 53.22 1.74
CA GLY A 1227 0.69 51.83 1.63
C GLY A 1227 -0.82 51.77 1.30
N PRO A 1228 -1.39 50.62 0.88
CA PRO A 1228 -2.69 50.58 0.21
C PRO A 1228 -3.87 51.00 1.11
N GLN A 1229 -4.44 52.19 0.86
CA GLN A 1229 -5.61 52.74 1.57
C GLN A 1229 -6.97 52.10 1.24
N SER A 1230 -7.04 50.99 0.49
CA SER A 1230 -8.33 50.38 0.12
C SER A 1230 -8.48 48.94 0.62
N GLU A 1231 -9.55 48.67 1.37
CA GLU A 1231 -9.99 47.32 1.80
C GLU A 1231 -10.12 46.31 0.63
N SER A 1232 -10.19 46.79 -0.62
CA SER A 1232 -10.31 46.01 -1.86
C SER A 1232 -9.01 45.40 -2.40
N ARG A 1233 -7.85 45.58 -1.74
CA ARG A 1233 -6.54 45.04 -2.17
C ARG A 1233 -5.91 44.11 -1.12
N ARG A 1234 -6.55 42.97 -0.83
CA ARG A 1234 -6.00 41.95 0.09
C ARG A 1234 -5.03 41.04 -0.66
N VAL A 1235 -3.82 40.86 -0.12
CA VAL A 1235 -2.91 39.78 -0.52
C VAL A 1235 -3.64 38.44 -0.31
N ALA A 1236 -3.59 37.54 -1.29
CA ALA A 1236 -4.17 36.20 -1.17
C ALA A 1236 -3.30 35.33 -0.25
N ILE A 1237 -3.44 35.53 1.06
CA ILE A 1237 -2.64 34.84 2.07
C ILE A 1237 -3.21 33.44 2.27
N GLN A 1238 -2.36 32.42 2.08
CA GLN A 1238 -2.73 31.04 2.36
C GLN A 1238 -2.61 30.75 3.86
N THR A 1239 -3.49 29.91 4.39
CA THR A 1239 -3.32 29.31 5.73
C THR A 1239 -2.41 28.09 5.66
N TRP A 1240 -1.84 27.65 6.79
CA TRP A 1240 -1.07 26.40 6.79
C TRP A 1240 -1.91 25.18 6.40
N GLN A 1241 -3.22 25.21 6.69
CA GLN A 1241 -4.18 24.20 6.23
C GLN A 1241 -4.28 24.16 4.70
N GLN A 1242 -4.34 25.31 4.03
CA GLN A 1242 -4.39 25.40 2.58
C GLN A 1242 -3.07 24.93 1.94
N SER A 1243 -1.93 25.33 2.50
CA SER A 1243 -0.62 24.87 2.06
C SER A 1243 -0.47 23.35 2.17
N ALA A 1244 -0.90 22.74 3.29
CA ALA A 1244 -0.93 21.29 3.44
C ALA A 1244 -1.86 20.62 2.42
N GLY A 1245 -3.04 21.20 2.15
CA GLY A 1245 -3.95 20.72 1.11
C GLY A 1245 -3.35 20.75 -0.30
N ASN A 1246 -2.62 21.81 -0.64
CA ASN A 1246 -1.90 21.94 -1.91
C ASN A 1246 -0.79 20.88 -2.05
N LEU A 1247 -0.03 20.64 -0.98
CA LEU A 1247 0.97 19.57 -0.92
C LEU A 1247 0.33 18.20 -1.16
N LEU A 1248 -0.75 17.88 -0.45
CA LEU A 1248 -1.46 16.61 -0.61
C LEU A 1248 -2.07 16.44 -2.02
N THR A 1249 -2.52 17.53 -2.65
CA THR A 1249 -3.03 17.52 -4.03
C THR A 1249 -1.90 17.27 -5.03
N PHE A 1250 -0.73 17.89 -4.83
CA PHE A 1250 0.45 17.63 -5.64
C PHE A 1250 0.86 16.14 -5.59
N CYS A 1251 0.85 15.56 -4.39
CA CYS A 1251 1.14 14.14 -4.17
C CYS A 1251 0.06 13.18 -4.71
N GLY A 1252 -1.08 13.68 -5.21
CA GLY A 1252 -2.20 12.87 -5.69
C GLY A 1252 -2.99 12.17 -4.57
N ILE A 1253 -2.87 12.64 -3.33
CA ILE A 1253 -3.61 12.12 -2.16
C ILE A 1253 -5.01 12.71 -2.11
N LEU A 1254 -5.12 14.03 -2.28
CA LEU A 1254 -6.40 14.72 -2.44
C LEU A 1254 -6.72 14.91 -3.92
N ARG A 1255 -8.01 14.80 -4.27
CA ARG A 1255 -8.46 15.16 -5.61
C ARG A 1255 -8.41 16.69 -5.72
N SER A 1256 -7.95 17.19 -6.86
CA SER A 1256 -8.13 18.60 -7.18
C SER A 1256 -9.62 18.90 -7.25
N GLU A 1257 -10.13 19.73 -6.34
CA GLU A 1257 -11.33 20.48 -6.66
C GLU A 1257 -11.00 21.36 -7.89
N PRO A 1258 -11.91 21.52 -8.85
CA PRO A 1258 -11.71 22.48 -9.93
C PRO A 1258 -11.61 23.88 -9.30
N CYS A 1259 -10.38 24.31 -9.04
CA CYS A 1259 -10.09 25.59 -8.42
C CYS A 1259 -10.38 26.69 -9.43
N ALA A 1260 -11.51 27.38 -9.25
CA ALA A 1260 -11.96 28.52 -10.06
C ALA A 1260 -11.02 29.75 -10.01
N GLN A 1261 -9.87 29.66 -9.32
CA GLN A 1261 -8.92 30.77 -9.16
C GLN A 1261 -7.67 30.67 -10.06
N ARG A 1262 -7.47 29.56 -10.80
CA ARG A 1262 -6.31 29.44 -11.70
C ARG A 1262 -6.49 30.12 -13.07
N GLU A 1263 -7.69 30.56 -13.43
CA GLU A 1263 -7.97 31.22 -14.72
C GLU A 1263 -7.79 32.75 -14.72
N GLN A 1264 -7.29 33.36 -13.65
CA GLN A 1264 -7.10 34.83 -13.58
C GLN A 1264 -5.63 35.30 -13.63
N ALA A 1265 -4.68 34.41 -13.93
CA ALA A 1265 -3.26 34.77 -14.04
C ALA A 1265 -2.58 34.28 -15.33
N ASP A 1266 -3.36 34.13 -16.42
CA ASP A 1266 -2.86 34.06 -17.80
C ASP A 1266 -3.16 35.36 -18.56
#